data_AF-A0A1Q8G2N3-F1
#
_entry.id   AF-A0A1Q8G2N3-F1
#
_cell.length_a   1.000
_cell.length_b   1.000
_cell.length_c   1.000
_cell.angle_alpha   90.00
_cell.angle_beta   90.00
_cell.angle_gamma   90.00
#
_symmetry.space_group_name_H-M   'P 1'
#
loop_
_entity.id
_entity.type
_entity.pdbx_description
1 polymer ?
#
loop_
_entity_poly.entity_id
_entity_poly.type
_entity_poly.pdbx_seq_one_letter_code
_entity_poly.pdbx_strand_id
1 'polypeptide(L)'
;MATKYATLAEASEAAQRLEFKTQPEYKKGYKQDPKLPANPNQLYAGDWDDWYSFLGTEHPGEKYATVAEASEAAQRLGFEIRDEYNKGYKKDLKLPAAPDKHYAEDWADWPNFLRNERPREKYVTLAEASEVAQRLGFKTRTEYHEGYQKDPKLPSNPQRSYAGEWDDWYSFLGVERPERYAALAEASEAAQRLGFKTQQEYYEDYQKDPKLPSQPSVFYAEDWDDWYSFLGTERPSEKHATVAEASEAAQRLGLKTQAEYYEDYQKDPKLPGSPNDFYAEDWSSWYNFLGTGRPDGKYATLAEASEAAQRLGFKTSTEYFKGYKQDPKLPRHPDGMYRRNWADWYSFLGNERPKEKYATLAEASEAAQRLGFKTQKEFYEGYKQDPKLTVSPFDFYAEDWDDWYSYLGIERPVKRYATLAEASEAAQCLGLKTGAEYFRGYEKDPKLPSQPNKTYSEHWISWPHFLGNENAINRELTSKYPEFWKAIQCYVEAGTGQSNKYSHLRALLRFYVDKLGLVDDPGAMLSRDIPFDERAYENFINVTADTVKKPRHNACSAFFEWILETYCSDEDENGELIVLPGYRNPLRTVLKGLLDQLPSYKRSESDKPPLPMDAIVRAKQHLIPLEATSFRDLYQLHPFLEDCWFGVDPQLIDDNDPNCIYRVVKKERKRGRKRYFEEMHELWSPVKIVANYTLLSIPLRGQQICWLDSGEGDEFVPLWRDGKVHWIENPSPLATRKRNKGFIQKGNNDGELSAYITTNKTGKKLGGYDIPFMPEDLAYWIIQLREWQSKYNPIEELTLWTQINPQQRIHKDILKRRGKQSFLFRDPASHACDEKASPMRTTTAFTRTLPALLFHSQRPGADLAEKIEKKSSVDYKSQFTPHALRVSLITAYIVDGRAPIAVISKLVGHSSLVMTIYYTKVGASKMRLEMAAAEKRALEQSHYRYEDLILQKKIEEARPELIATDRSIMDQCLTPNWPSGAFQLMSFGICPMSGNKCDEGGMALVERKVEAQYAPVPNGYLGTRNCPQCRFFITGPAFLGGLSAIANEIILEINVTRNEYHELEEKRQTLDDERYDAESSGQFFGKERTLKKITSAYEEKAKKLDMLLTDLQHLYRLISQSTELLKTSETGQHQLIVSGNYVEMEMHLEEQSSEFRLLAEVCANAEIYESASASRARPLLSQMLDKLADTNGIAPAIFRLTEDQQLKAANQVVRLIMQVTQNNWHVADQLINGQITLEDLAEPLQLGDVRQEIESAMNGSLKFPLEIESCNE
;
A
#
# COMPACT_ATOMS: atom_id res chain seq x y z
N MET A 1 32.05 -34.23 -27.96
CA MET A 1 30.60 -33.94 -28.01
C MET A 1 29.88 -35.25 -28.22
N ALA A 2 29.07 -35.71 -27.25
CA ALA A 2 28.29 -36.93 -27.42
C ALA A 2 27.12 -36.66 -28.39
N THR A 3 26.98 -37.49 -29.43
CA THR A 3 25.89 -37.43 -30.40
C THR A 3 24.57 -37.84 -29.74
N LYS A 4 23.53 -37.02 -29.91
CA LYS A 4 22.17 -37.31 -29.43
C LYS A 4 21.55 -38.48 -30.20
N TYR A 5 20.51 -39.10 -29.65
CA TYR A 5 19.77 -40.17 -30.34
C TYR A 5 19.27 -39.69 -31.71
N ALA A 6 19.41 -40.54 -32.73
CA ALA A 6 19.16 -40.13 -34.11
C ALA A 6 17.65 -40.13 -34.45
N THR A 7 16.87 -40.96 -33.76
CA THR A 7 15.44 -41.14 -34.01
C THR A 7 14.60 -40.92 -32.75
N LEU A 8 13.34 -40.54 -32.94
CA LEU A 8 12.36 -40.38 -31.85
C LEU A 8 12.17 -41.68 -31.08
N ALA A 9 12.13 -42.82 -31.79
CA ALA A 9 11.94 -44.14 -31.19
C ALA A 9 13.07 -44.49 -30.20
N GLU A 10 14.32 -44.27 -30.58
CA GLU A 10 15.47 -44.51 -29.70
C GLU A 10 15.46 -43.62 -28.45
N ALA A 11 15.09 -42.35 -28.62
CA ALA A 11 14.97 -41.40 -27.51
C ALA A 11 13.78 -41.71 -26.59
N SER A 12 12.66 -42.17 -27.16
CA SER A 12 11.45 -42.60 -26.44
C SER A 12 11.75 -43.86 -25.61
N GLU A 13 12.41 -44.86 -26.21
CA GLU A 13 12.79 -46.09 -25.52
C GLU A 13 13.80 -45.83 -24.39
N ALA A 14 14.76 -44.92 -24.59
CA ALA A 14 15.68 -44.49 -23.55
C ALA A 14 14.98 -43.70 -22.42
N ALA A 15 13.99 -42.86 -22.76
CA ALA A 15 13.18 -42.14 -21.77
C ALA A 15 12.32 -43.09 -20.93
N GLN A 16 11.73 -44.10 -21.55
CA GLN A 16 10.93 -45.14 -20.90
C GLN A 16 11.78 -46.07 -20.04
N ARG A 17 13.00 -46.41 -20.48
CA ARG A 17 13.96 -47.21 -19.70
C ARG A 17 14.44 -46.50 -18.43
N LEU A 18 14.45 -45.16 -18.44
CA LEU A 18 14.72 -44.31 -17.27
C LEU A 18 13.46 -44.04 -16.42
N GLU A 19 12.35 -44.73 -16.73
CA GLU A 19 11.07 -44.68 -16.01
C GLU A 19 10.45 -43.29 -15.86
N PHE A 20 10.71 -42.36 -16.81
CA PHE A 20 10.03 -41.07 -16.81
C PHE A 20 8.55 -41.25 -17.18
N LYS A 21 7.63 -40.88 -16.29
CA LYS A 21 6.18 -41.05 -16.51
C LYS A 21 5.49 -39.74 -16.85
N THR A 22 6.14 -38.60 -16.60
CA THR A 22 5.57 -37.28 -16.90
C THR A 22 6.60 -36.33 -17.53
N GLN A 23 6.12 -35.33 -18.28
CA GLN A 23 6.97 -34.31 -18.89
C GLN A 23 7.86 -33.55 -17.86
N PRO A 24 7.36 -33.16 -16.66
CA PRO A 24 8.21 -32.52 -15.65
C PRO A 24 9.34 -33.42 -15.14
N GLU A 25 9.07 -34.71 -14.97
CA GLU A 25 10.08 -35.70 -14.56
C GLU A 25 11.16 -35.84 -15.64
N TYR A 26 10.76 -35.98 -16.90
CA TYR A 26 11.69 -36.03 -18.03
C TYR A 26 12.58 -34.77 -18.08
N LYS A 27 12.01 -33.57 -17.96
CA LYS A 27 12.80 -32.31 -18.03
C LYS A 27 13.79 -32.15 -16.88
N LYS A 28 13.50 -32.73 -15.72
CA LYS A 28 14.40 -32.72 -14.56
C LYS A 28 15.49 -33.79 -14.67
N GLY A 29 15.17 -34.94 -15.29
CA GLY A 29 16.01 -36.14 -15.30
C GLY A 29 16.71 -36.49 -16.62
N TYR A 30 16.39 -35.86 -17.76
CA TYR A 30 16.91 -36.29 -19.07
C TYR A 30 18.44 -36.35 -19.18
N LYS A 31 19.17 -35.58 -18.34
CA LYS A 31 20.64 -35.60 -18.29
C LYS A 31 21.23 -36.90 -17.72
N GLN A 32 20.40 -37.78 -17.14
CA GLN A 32 20.78 -39.11 -16.71
C GLN A 32 21.23 -39.99 -17.89
N ASP A 33 20.74 -39.72 -19.11
CA ASP A 33 21.33 -40.22 -20.34
C ASP A 33 21.86 -39.04 -21.18
N PRO A 34 23.19 -38.92 -21.36
CA PRO A 34 23.79 -37.80 -22.09
C PRO A 34 23.36 -37.73 -23.57
N LYS A 35 22.77 -38.79 -24.14
CA LYS A 35 22.23 -38.82 -25.51
C LYS A 35 20.78 -38.35 -25.61
N LEU A 36 20.04 -38.24 -24.50
CA LEU A 36 18.68 -37.67 -24.51
C LEU A 36 18.74 -36.14 -24.73
N PRO A 37 17.89 -35.59 -25.63
CA PRO A 37 17.82 -34.15 -25.83
C PRO A 37 16.96 -33.49 -24.74
N ALA A 38 17.26 -32.22 -24.42
CA ALA A 38 16.48 -31.46 -23.44
C ALA A 38 15.04 -31.20 -23.92
N ASN A 39 14.87 -31.08 -25.24
CA ASN A 39 13.60 -30.83 -25.91
C ASN A 39 13.42 -31.84 -27.07
N PRO A 40 13.05 -33.10 -26.78
CA PRO A 40 12.87 -34.13 -27.81
C PRO A 40 11.77 -33.75 -28.81
N ASN A 41 10.75 -33.02 -28.37
CA ASN A 41 9.70 -32.46 -29.22
C ASN A 41 10.17 -31.41 -30.24
N GLN A 42 11.32 -30.78 -29.99
CA GLN A 42 11.92 -29.86 -30.95
C GLN A 42 12.92 -30.56 -31.86
N LEU A 43 13.66 -31.55 -31.35
CA LEU A 43 14.67 -32.26 -32.12
C LEU A 43 14.02 -33.25 -33.12
N TYR A 44 12.93 -33.90 -32.73
CA TYR A 44 12.20 -34.87 -33.55
C TYR A 44 10.86 -34.33 -34.03
N ALA A 45 10.75 -33.01 -34.24
CA ALA A 45 9.48 -32.33 -34.52
C ALA A 45 8.71 -32.89 -35.73
N GLY A 46 9.38 -33.57 -36.66
CA GLY A 46 8.74 -34.23 -37.81
C GLY A 46 7.94 -35.49 -37.45
N ASP A 47 8.34 -36.20 -36.40
CA ASP A 47 7.76 -37.49 -35.96
C ASP A 47 7.20 -37.42 -34.53
N TRP A 48 7.03 -36.21 -33.99
CA TRP A 48 6.61 -35.99 -32.61
C TRP A 48 5.07 -35.93 -32.49
N ASP A 49 4.49 -36.88 -31.77
CA ASP A 49 3.06 -36.91 -31.46
C ASP A 49 2.77 -36.16 -30.16
N ASP A 50 2.87 -36.83 -29.01
CA ASP A 50 2.66 -36.23 -27.71
C ASP A 50 3.53 -36.86 -26.61
N TRP A 51 3.42 -36.29 -25.40
CA TRP A 51 4.22 -36.74 -24.26
C TRP A 51 3.78 -38.10 -23.71
N TYR A 52 2.52 -38.49 -23.87
CA TYR A 52 2.02 -39.77 -23.38
C TYR A 52 2.56 -40.92 -24.24
N SER A 53 2.60 -40.71 -25.55
CA SER A 53 3.18 -41.62 -26.55
C SER A 53 4.71 -41.72 -26.43
N PHE A 54 5.39 -40.60 -26.17
CA PHE A 54 6.85 -40.59 -25.96
C PHE A 54 7.27 -41.24 -24.62
N LEU A 55 6.44 -41.15 -23.57
CA LEU A 55 6.74 -41.70 -22.25
C LEU A 55 6.07 -43.05 -21.96
N GLY A 56 5.24 -43.56 -22.89
CA GLY A 56 4.57 -44.86 -22.76
C GLY A 56 3.52 -44.91 -21.64
N THR A 57 2.75 -43.83 -21.44
CA THR A 57 1.76 -43.73 -20.35
C THR A 57 0.31 -43.71 -20.86
N GLU A 58 -0.63 -44.30 -20.10
CA GLU A 58 -2.04 -44.44 -20.50
C GLU A 58 -2.84 -43.12 -20.43
N HIS A 59 -3.73 -42.93 -21.41
CA HIS A 59 -4.66 -41.80 -21.48
C HIS A 59 -5.82 -41.95 -20.47
N PRO A 60 -6.15 -40.92 -19.65
CA PRO A 60 -7.29 -41.02 -18.74
C PRO A 60 -8.66 -40.72 -19.40
N GLY A 61 -9.50 -41.75 -19.55
CA GLY A 61 -10.93 -41.76 -19.19
C GLY A 61 -12.02 -41.58 -20.28
N GLU A 62 -12.55 -42.69 -20.82
CA GLU A 62 -13.78 -42.70 -21.64
C GLU A 62 -15.06 -42.56 -20.79
N LYS A 63 -16.00 -41.73 -21.26
CA LYS A 63 -17.32 -41.47 -20.66
C LYS A 63 -18.35 -42.53 -21.09
N TYR A 64 -19.53 -42.55 -20.45
CA TYR A 64 -20.64 -43.41 -20.92
C TYR A 64 -20.93 -43.13 -22.40
N ALA A 65 -21.08 -44.17 -23.21
CA ALA A 65 -21.13 -44.01 -24.66
C ALA A 65 -22.49 -43.52 -25.16
N THR A 66 -23.57 -43.79 -24.42
CA THR A 66 -24.94 -43.44 -24.83
C THR A 66 -25.68 -42.62 -23.78
N VAL A 67 -26.61 -41.78 -24.25
CA VAL A 67 -27.44 -40.93 -23.38
C VAL A 67 -28.30 -41.75 -22.43
N ALA A 68 -28.75 -42.94 -22.86
CA ALA A 68 -29.59 -43.84 -22.10
C ALA A 68 -28.85 -44.41 -20.88
N GLU A 69 -27.61 -44.88 -21.07
CA GLU A 69 -26.76 -45.39 -19.99
C GLU A 69 -26.42 -44.29 -18.97
N ALA A 70 -26.10 -43.09 -19.45
CA ALA A 70 -25.81 -41.95 -18.59
C ALA A 70 -27.06 -41.45 -17.84
N SER A 71 -28.23 -41.48 -18.49
CA SER A 71 -29.52 -41.13 -17.88
C SER A 71 -29.90 -42.12 -16.78
N GLU A 72 -29.75 -43.42 -17.02
CA GLU A 72 -30.05 -44.47 -16.05
C GLU A 72 -29.09 -44.44 -14.86
N ALA A 73 -27.81 -44.10 -15.09
CA ALA A 73 -26.83 -43.88 -14.03
C ALA A 73 -27.13 -42.61 -13.20
N ALA A 74 -27.54 -41.52 -13.85
CA ALA A 74 -27.96 -40.29 -13.18
C ALA A 74 -29.20 -40.49 -12.31
N GLN A 75 -30.17 -41.28 -12.80
CA GLN A 75 -31.38 -41.65 -12.07
C GLN A 75 -31.09 -42.57 -10.88
N ARG A 76 -30.17 -43.55 -11.04
CA ARG A 76 -29.74 -44.43 -9.95
C ARG A 76 -29.07 -43.67 -8.81
N LEU A 77 -28.45 -42.54 -9.12
CA LEU A 77 -27.83 -41.63 -8.14
C LEU A 77 -28.84 -40.63 -7.52
N GLY A 78 -30.11 -40.67 -7.94
CA GLY A 78 -31.21 -39.92 -7.36
C GLY A 78 -31.24 -38.44 -7.74
N PHE A 79 -30.73 -38.06 -8.90
CA PHE A 79 -30.80 -36.67 -9.36
C PHE A 79 -32.16 -36.38 -10.00
N GLU A 80 -32.92 -35.45 -9.41
CA GLU A 80 -34.22 -35.08 -9.95
C GLU A 80 -34.12 -33.80 -10.79
N ILE A 81 -33.27 -32.83 -10.43
CA ILE A 81 -33.14 -31.56 -11.18
C ILE A 81 -31.70 -31.26 -11.62
N ARG A 82 -31.55 -30.45 -12.68
CA ARG A 82 -30.25 -30.10 -13.28
C ARG A 82 -29.22 -29.58 -12.27
N ASP A 83 -29.66 -28.78 -11.30
CA ASP A 83 -28.77 -28.22 -10.27
C ASP A 83 -28.17 -29.29 -9.35
N GLU A 84 -28.89 -30.39 -9.11
CA GLU A 84 -28.40 -31.52 -8.32
C GLU A 84 -27.42 -32.36 -9.12
N TYR A 85 -27.72 -32.62 -10.40
CA TYR A 85 -26.79 -33.28 -11.31
C TYR A 85 -25.46 -32.51 -11.40
N ASN A 86 -25.49 -31.19 -11.60
CA ASN A 86 -24.27 -30.36 -11.73
C ASN A 86 -23.40 -30.38 -10.46
N LYS A 87 -24.02 -30.49 -9.28
CA LYS A 87 -23.29 -30.60 -8.00
C LYS A 87 -22.80 -32.02 -7.72
N GLY A 88 -23.47 -33.03 -8.27
CA GLY A 88 -23.32 -34.43 -7.89
C GLY A 88 -22.72 -35.38 -8.93
N TYR A 89 -22.60 -34.99 -10.22
CA TYR A 89 -22.25 -35.91 -11.31
C TYR A 89 -20.90 -36.63 -11.10
N LYS A 90 -19.93 -35.99 -10.42
CA LYS A 90 -18.63 -36.60 -10.10
C LYS A 90 -18.71 -37.79 -9.14
N LYS A 91 -19.88 -38.08 -8.56
CA LYS A 91 -20.13 -39.33 -7.82
C LYS A 91 -20.01 -40.56 -8.71
N ASP A 92 -20.15 -40.40 -10.03
CA ASP A 92 -19.76 -41.38 -11.03
C ASP A 92 -18.83 -40.73 -12.06
N LEU A 93 -17.58 -41.17 -12.11
CA LEU A 93 -16.55 -40.58 -12.95
C LEU A 93 -16.81 -40.74 -14.46
N LYS A 94 -17.71 -41.67 -14.85
CA LYS A 94 -18.13 -41.87 -16.23
C LYS A 94 -19.27 -40.94 -16.66
N LEU A 95 -19.96 -40.28 -15.73
CA LEU A 95 -20.92 -39.24 -16.07
C LEU A 95 -20.20 -37.99 -16.62
N PRO A 96 -20.64 -37.44 -17.75
CA PRO A 96 -20.10 -36.19 -18.27
C PRO A 96 -20.63 -35.00 -17.46
N ALA A 97 -19.81 -33.96 -17.34
CA ALA A 97 -20.19 -32.74 -16.63
C ALA A 97 -21.36 -32.00 -17.29
N ALA A 98 -21.47 -32.14 -18.61
CA ALA A 98 -22.51 -31.56 -19.45
C ALA A 98 -23.05 -32.65 -20.39
N PRO A 99 -23.97 -33.51 -19.91
CA PRO A 99 -24.51 -34.61 -20.70
C PRO A 99 -25.30 -34.13 -21.93
N ASP A 100 -25.87 -32.92 -21.86
CA ASP A 100 -26.53 -32.24 -22.98
C ASP A 100 -25.62 -31.95 -24.17
N LYS A 101 -24.37 -31.61 -23.88
CA LYS A 101 -23.35 -31.39 -24.90
C LYS A 101 -22.62 -32.67 -25.29
N HIS A 102 -22.48 -33.61 -24.34
CA HIS A 102 -21.76 -34.85 -24.58
C HIS A 102 -22.54 -35.85 -25.44
N TYR A 103 -23.88 -35.87 -25.32
CA TYR A 103 -24.76 -36.72 -26.11
C TYR A 103 -25.57 -35.92 -27.14
N ALA A 104 -25.04 -34.81 -27.64
CA ALA A 104 -25.80 -33.80 -28.39
C ALA A 104 -26.64 -34.37 -29.56
N GLU A 105 -26.15 -35.42 -30.24
CA GLU A 105 -26.89 -36.07 -31.34
C GLU A 105 -28.15 -36.83 -30.88
N ASP A 106 -28.12 -37.42 -29.67
CA ASP A 106 -29.21 -38.21 -29.09
C ASP A 106 -29.91 -37.49 -27.91
N TRP A 107 -29.53 -36.23 -27.64
CA TRP A 107 -30.01 -35.47 -26.49
C TRP A 107 -31.37 -34.83 -26.75
N ALA A 108 -32.39 -35.31 -26.05
CA ALA A 108 -33.73 -34.75 -26.15
C ALA A 108 -33.85 -33.42 -25.37
N ASP A 109 -33.77 -33.48 -24.04
CA ASP A 109 -33.73 -32.33 -23.12
C ASP A 109 -33.50 -32.81 -21.68
N TRP A 110 -33.22 -31.86 -20.78
CA TRP A 110 -33.04 -32.13 -19.34
C TRP A 110 -34.24 -32.83 -18.68
N PRO A 111 -35.49 -32.40 -18.96
CA PRO A 111 -36.71 -33.13 -18.60
C PRO A 111 -36.73 -34.60 -19.03
N ASN A 112 -36.33 -34.99 -20.23
CA ASN A 112 -36.30 -36.40 -20.64
C ASN A 112 -35.11 -37.16 -20.03
N PHE A 113 -33.95 -36.52 -19.88
CA PHE A 113 -32.76 -37.14 -19.28
C PHE A 113 -32.94 -37.45 -17.78
N LEU A 114 -33.72 -36.63 -17.07
CA LEU A 114 -34.02 -36.82 -15.64
C LEU A 114 -35.48 -37.28 -15.38
N ARG A 115 -36.33 -37.37 -16.42
CA ARG A 115 -37.78 -37.65 -16.43
C ARG A 115 -38.68 -36.69 -15.61
N ASN A 116 -38.54 -35.38 -15.81
CA ASN A 116 -39.41 -34.34 -15.20
C ASN A 116 -40.35 -33.65 -16.22
N GLU A 117 -41.44 -33.01 -15.77
CA GLU A 117 -42.40 -32.29 -16.65
C GLU A 117 -41.90 -30.89 -17.11
N ARG A 118 -42.16 -30.49 -18.38
CA ARG A 118 -41.61 -29.27 -19.05
C ARG A 118 -42.26 -27.92 -18.61
N PRO A 119 -41.53 -26.76 -18.62
CA PRO A 119 -42.08 -25.40 -18.40
C PRO A 119 -42.66 -24.73 -19.68
N ARG A 120 -43.65 -23.84 -19.53
CA ARG A 120 -44.60 -23.34 -20.58
C ARG A 120 -44.14 -22.05 -21.32
N GLU A 121 -44.36 -21.97 -22.64
CA GLU A 121 -44.04 -20.85 -23.57
C GLU A 121 -44.83 -19.54 -23.34
N LYS A 122 -44.22 -18.36 -23.59
CA LYS A 122 -44.80 -17.01 -23.41
C LYS A 122 -45.79 -16.57 -24.51
N TYR A 123 -46.62 -15.55 -24.22
CA TYR A 123 -47.60 -15.00 -25.18
C TYR A 123 -46.94 -14.25 -26.34
N VAL A 124 -47.34 -14.61 -27.56
CA VAL A 124 -46.68 -14.17 -28.81
C VAL A 124 -47.19 -12.81 -29.27
N THR A 125 -48.46 -12.48 -28.99
CA THR A 125 -49.08 -11.22 -29.45
C THR A 125 -49.39 -10.26 -28.29
N LEU A 126 -49.39 -8.96 -28.58
CA LEU A 126 -49.76 -7.92 -27.61
C LEU A 126 -51.19 -8.10 -27.11
N ALA A 127 -52.11 -8.48 -28.01
CA ALA A 127 -53.51 -8.70 -27.67
C ALA A 127 -53.70 -9.83 -26.64
N GLU A 128 -53.02 -10.97 -26.81
CA GLU A 128 -53.10 -12.09 -25.86
C GLU A 128 -52.51 -11.73 -24.50
N ALA A 129 -51.36 -11.05 -24.48
CA ALA A 129 -50.73 -10.61 -23.23
C ALA A 129 -51.56 -9.52 -22.52
N SER A 130 -52.17 -8.61 -23.27
CA SER A 130 -53.06 -7.57 -22.77
C SER A 130 -54.34 -8.17 -22.16
N GLU A 131 -54.98 -9.11 -22.84
CA GLU A 131 -56.19 -9.78 -22.34
C GLU A 131 -55.91 -10.55 -21.04
N VAL A 132 -54.75 -11.18 -20.93
CA VAL A 132 -54.34 -11.91 -19.71
C VAL A 132 -53.96 -10.94 -18.59
N ALA A 133 -53.26 -9.86 -18.89
CA ALA A 133 -52.95 -8.80 -17.91
C ALA A 133 -54.22 -8.18 -17.33
N GLN A 134 -55.22 -7.93 -18.18
CA GLN A 134 -56.55 -7.43 -17.81
C GLN A 134 -57.33 -8.45 -16.98
N ARG A 135 -57.31 -9.73 -17.39
CA ARG A 135 -57.98 -10.83 -16.66
C ARG A 135 -57.38 -11.07 -15.27
N LEU A 136 -56.08 -10.86 -15.12
CA LEU A 136 -55.38 -10.92 -13.83
C LEU A 136 -55.61 -9.68 -12.95
N GLY A 137 -56.34 -8.69 -13.48
CA GLY A 137 -56.82 -7.53 -12.74
C GLY A 137 -55.76 -6.44 -12.52
N PHE A 138 -54.69 -6.40 -13.31
CA PHE A 138 -53.69 -5.35 -13.22
C PHE A 138 -54.26 -4.03 -13.78
N LYS A 139 -54.28 -2.99 -12.96
CA LYS A 139 -54.81 -1.67 -13.32
C LYS A 139 -53.73 -0.60 -13.40
N THR A 140 -52.53 -0.88 -12.89
CA THR A 140 -51.40 0.05 -12.96
C THR A 140 -50.11 -0.65 -13.40
N ARG A 141 -49.16 0.15 -13.91
CA ARG A 141 -47.82 -0.34 -14.27
C ARG A 141 -47.13 -1.05 -13.09
N THR A 142 -47.30 -0.52 -11.89
CA THR A 142 -46.68 -1.06 -10.67
C THR A 142 -47.23 -2.45 -10.35
N GLU A 143 -48.56 -2.60 -10.39
CA GLU A 143 -49.23 -3.88 -10.15
C GLU A 143 -48.86 -4.95 -11.18
N TYR A 144 -48.71 -4.56 -12.45
CA TYR A 144 -48.24 -5.48 -13.49
C TYR A 144 -46.83 -5.99 -13.18
N HIS A 145 -45.87 -5.11 -12.83
CA HIS A 145 -44.50 -5.55 -12.56
C HIS A 145 -44.35 -6.39 -11.28
N GLU A 146 -45.18 -6.14 -10.27
CA GLU A 146 -45.21 -6.95 -9.05
C GLU A 146 -45.94 -8.29 -9.27
N GLY A 147 -46.88 -8.34 -10.22
CA GLY A 147 -47.80 -9.46 -10.38
C GLY A 147 -47.66 -10.31 -11.64
N TYR A 148 -46.90 -9.91 -12.66
CA TYR A 148 -46.90 -10.60 -13.97
C TYR A 148 -46.53 -12.09 -13.88
N GLN A 149 -45.76 -12.50 -12.88
CA GLN A 149 -45.40 -13.91 -12.66
C GLN A 149 -46.59 -14.82 -12.31
N LYS A 150 -47.76 -14.24 -11.98
CA LYS A 150 -49.02 -14.98 -11.78
C LYS A 150 -49.47 -15.72 -13.03
N ASP A 151 -49.08 -15.24 -14.22
CA ASP A 151 -49.11 -16.03 -15.44
C ASP A 151 -47.68 -16.15 -15.99
N PRO A 152 -47.06 -17.35 -15.95
CA PRO A 152 -45.69 -17.57 -16.43
C PRO A 152 -45.47 -17.17 -17.90
N LYS A 153 -46.55 -17.05 -18.68
CA LYS A 153 -46.50 -16.69 -20.09
C LYS A 153 -46.42 -15.17 -20.32
N LEU A 154 -46.65 -14.33 -19.31
CA LEU A 154 -46.52 -12.88 -19.44
C LEU A 154 -45.04 -12.43 -19.49
N PRO A 155 -44.68 -11.48 -20.37
CA PRO A 155 -43.35 -10.91 -20.40
C PRO A 155 -43.14 -9.91 -19.26
N SER A 156 -41.93 -9.86 -18.71
CA SER A 156 -41.57 -8.92 -17.64
C SER A 156 -41.51 -7.47 -18.11
N ASN A 157 -41.37 -7.23 -19.42
CA ASN A 157 -41.34 -5.91 -20.03
C ASN A 157 -42.12 -5.90 -21.36
N PRO A 158 -43.46 -5.77 -21.30
CA PRO A 158 -44.32 -5.89 -22.47
C PRO A 158 -44.10 -4.74 -23.49
N GLN A 159 -43.72 -3.54 -23.04
CA GLN A 159 -43.35 -2.42 -23.92
C GLN A 159 -42.19 -2.75 -24.87
N ARG A 160 -41.21 -3.52 -24.37
CA ARG A 160 -40.07 -3.96 -25.18
C ARG A 160 -40.40 -5.20 -26.00
N SER A 161 -41.17 -6.13 -25.45
CA SER A 161 -41.57 -7.36 -26.12
C SER A 161 -42.50 -7.13 -27.32
N TYR A 162 -43.31 -6.06 -27.27
CA TYR A 162 -44.30 -5.74 -28.30
C TYR A 162 -44.08 -4.35 -28.90
N ALA A 163 -42.83 -3.89 -28.98
CA ALA A 163 -42.49 -2.51 -29.35
C ALA A 163 -43.07 -2.02 -30.69
N GLY A 164 -43.39 -2.92 -31.62
CA GLY A 164 -44.03 -2.59 -32.90
C GLY A 164 -45.54 -2.31 -32.82
N GLU A 165 -46.21 -2.74 -31.76
CA GLU A 165 -47.67 -2.63 -31.55
C GLU A 165 -48.02 -1.92 -30.23
N TRP A 166 -47.02 -1.37 -29.54
CA TRP A 166 -47.17 -0.77 -28.22
C TRP A 166 -47.60 0.70 -28.30
N ASP A 167 -48.75 1.02 -27.71
CA ASP A 167 -49.27 2.38 -27.60
C ASP A 167 -48.91 2.99 -26.23
N ASP A 168 -49.70 2.69 -25.19
CA ASP A 168 -49.42 3.10 -23.82
C ASP A 168 -49.89 2.06 -22.77
N TRP A 169 -49.60 2.32 -21.50
CA TRP A 169 -49.97 1.42 -20.40
C TRP A 169 -51.47 1.34 -20.15
N TYR A 170 -52.25 2.38 -20.48
CA TYR A 170 -53.69 2.40 -20.29
C TYR A 170 -54.37 1.49 -21.33
N SER A 171 -53.91 1.57 -22.58
CA SER A 171 -54.32 0.69 -23.68
C SER A 171 -53.95 -0.78 -23.42
N PHE A 172 -52.78 -1.07 -22.85
CA PHE A 172 -52.35 -2.43 -22.53
C PHE A 172 -53.05 -3.05 -21.30
N LEU A 173 -53.39 -2.25 -20.30
CA LEU A 173 -54.06 -2.72 -19.08
C LEU A 173 -55.59 -2.56 -19.13
N GLY A 174 -56.15 -2.12 -20.26
CA GLY A 174 -57.59 -1.96 -20.46
C GLY A 174 -58.24 -0.96 -19.50
N VAL A 175 -57.48 0.03 -19.05
CA VAL A 175 -57.92 1.06 -18.08
C VAL A 175 -58.19 2.35 -18.83
N GLU A 176 -59.36 2.97 -18.58
CA GLU A 176 -59.70 4.27 -19.16
C GLU A 176 -58.67 5.33 -18.76
N ARG A 177 -58.22 6.13 -19.74
CA ARG A 177 -57.34 7.26 -19.49
C ARG A 177 -58.00 8.21 -18.48
N PRO A 178 -57.32 8.63 -17.40
CA PRO A 178 -57.93 9.54 -16.43
C PRO A 178 -58.32 10.86 -17.08
N GLU A 179 -59.61 11.15 -17.17
CA GLU A 179 -60.12 12.47 -17.58
C GLU A 179 -59.66 13.52 -16.57
N ARG A 180 -58.82 14.47 -17.00
CA ARG A 180 -58.42 15.61 -16.17
C ARG A 180 -59.41 16.76 -16.37
N TYR A 181 -59.53 17.65 -15.39
CA TYR A 181 -60.29 18.89 -15.57
C TYR A 181 -59.67 19.74 -16.69
N ALA A 182 -60.47 20.11 -17.69
CA ALA A 182 -59.98 20.85 -18.85
C ALA A 182 -59.69 22.32 -18.52
N ALA A 183 -60.44 22.91 -17.58
CA ALA A 183 -60.29 24.29 -17.16
C ALA A 183 -59.71 24.40 -15.74
N LEU A 184 -58.82 25.39 -15.53
CA LEU A 184 -58.22 25.69 -14.22
C LEU A 184 -59.30 25.97 -13.15
N ALA A 185 -60.39 26.65 -13.54
CA ALA A 185 -61.49 26.97 -12.63
C ALA A 185 -62.16 25.72 -12.06
N GLU A 186 -62.37 24.68 -12.88
CA GLU A 186 -62.98 23.42 -12.46
C GLU A 186 -62.04 22.63 -11.52
N ALA A 187 -60.74 22.65 -11.81
CA ALA A 187 -59.72 22.05 -10.95
C ALA A 187 -59.57 22.80 -9.62
N SER A 188 -59.64 24.14 -9.65
CA SER A 188 -59.60 25.00 -8.47
C SER A 188 -60.81 24.74 -7.56
N GLU A 189 -62.03 24.69 -8.14
CA GLU A 189 -63.23 24.33 -7.38
C GLU A 189 -63.16 22.92 -6.79
N ALA A 190 -62.61 21.94 -7.52
CA ALA A 190 -62.42 20.59 -7.00
C ALA A 190 -61.41 20.54 -5.85
N ALA A 191 -60.27 21.24 -5.99
CA ALA A 191 -59.26 21.35 -4.94
C ALA A 191 -59.80 22.02 -3.66
N GLN A 192 -60.60 23.08 -3.83
CA GLN A 192 -61.28 23.77 -2.73
C GLN A 192 -62.36 22.90 -2.07
N ARG A 193 -63.12 22.13 -2.87
CA ARG A 193 -64.15 21.20 -2.38
C ARG A 193 -63.57 20.07 -1.54
N LEU A 194 -62.35 19.63 -1.87
CA LEU A 194 -61.60 18.62 -1.10
C LEU A 194 -60.94 19.21 0.16
N GLY A 195 -60.99 20.53 0.34
CA GLY A 195 -60.57 21.21 1.55
C GLY A 195 -59.06 21.48 1.64
N PHE A 196 -58.34 21.45 0.52
CA PHE A 196 -56.91 21.80 0.51
C PHE A 196 -56.73 23.30 0.80
N LYS A 197 -55.97 23.63 1.85
CA LYS A 197 -55.69 25.01 2.26
C LYS A 197 -54.24 25.43 2.04
N THR A 198 -53.36 24.46 1.78
CA THR A 198 -51.95 24.73 1.49
C THR A 198 -51.45 23.93 0.29
N GLN A 199 -50.38 24.41 -0.33
CA GLN A 199 -49.71 23.70 -1.42
C GLN A 199 -49.26 22.29 -1.00
N GLN A 200 -48.82 22.13 0.25
CA GLN A 200 -48.35 20.87 0.78
C GLN A 200 -49.48 19.84 0.88
N GLU A 201 -50.64 20.25 1.42
CA GLU A 201 -51.84 19.39 1.50
C GLU A 201 -52.32 18.94 0.11
N TYR A 202 -52.24 19.82 -0.89
CA TYR A 202 -52.59 19.44 -2.26
C TYR A 202 -51.69 18.31 -2.79
N TYR A 203 -50.36 18.38 -2.63
CA TYR A 203 -49.47 17.34 -3.18
C TYR A 203 -49.61 15.98 -2.50
N GLU A 204 -49.88 15.97 -1.20
CA GLU A 204 -50.03 14.73 -0.45
C GLU A 204 -51.32 14.00 -0.82
N ASP A 205 -52.39 14.74 -1.15
CA ASP A 205 -53.74 14.20 -1.22
C ASP A 205 -54.53 14.49 -2.52
N TYR A 206 -53.96 15.12 -3.55
CA TYR A 206 -54.68 15.46 -4.79
C TYR A 206 -55.36 14.25 -5.46
N GLN A 207 -54.84 13.04 -5.24
CA GLN A 207 -55.40 11.79 -5.76
C GLN A 207 -56.80 11.47 -5.22
N LYS A 208 -57.26 12.17 -4.16
CA LYS A 208 -58.63 12.11 -3.66
C LYS A 208 -59.66 12.52 -4.72
N ASP A 209 -59.27 13.33 -5.70
CA ASP A 209 -60.02 13.52 -6.94
C ASP A 209 -59.15 13.11 -8.13
N PRO A 210 -59.48 11.97 -8.80
CA PRO A 210 -58.70 11.46 -9.92
C PRO A 210 -58.54 12.45 -11.09
N LYS A 211 -59.41 13.46 -11.21
CA LYS A 211 -59.37 14.46 -12.29
C LYS A 211 -58.37 15.59 -12.01
N LEU A 212 -57.86 15.73 -10.77
CA LEU A 212 -56.85 16.73 -10.42
C LEU A 212 -55.44 16.32 -10.87
N PRO A 213 -54.69 17.20 -11.56
CA PRO A 213 -53.32 16.91 -11.97
C PRO A 213 -52.34 17.02 -10.79
N SER A 214 -51.27 16.22 -10.80
CA SER A 214 -50.22 16.26 -9.77
C SER A 214 -49.42 17.56 -9.76
N GLN A 215 -49.41 18.30 -10.87
CA GLN A 215 -48.73 19.58 -11.04
C GLN A 215 -49.63 20.59 -11.75
N PRO A 216 -50.58 21.21 -11.04
CA PRO A 216 -51.58 22.09 -11.65
C PRO A 216 -50.96 23.37 -12.23
N SER A 217 -49.87 23.89 -11.65
CA SER A 217 -49.14 25.04 -12.19
C SER A 217 -48.48 24.80 -13.54
N VAL A 218 -48.21 23.54 -13.88
CA VAL A 218 -47.63 23.15 -15.18
C VAL A 218 -48.73 22.79 -16.17
N PHE A 219 -49.78 22.12 -15.70
CA PHE A 219 -50.89 21.69 -16.54
C PHE A 219 -51.79 22.85 -16.99
N TYR A 220 -51.96 23.88 -16.16
CA TYR A 220 -52.76 25.08 -16.45
C TYR A 220 -51.88 26.35 -16.60
N ALA A 221 -50.67 26.19 -17.13
CA ALA A 221 -49.64 27.24 -17.10
C ALA A 221 -50.06 28.59 -17.72
N GLU A 222 -51.00 28.60 -18.67
CA GLU A 222 -51.48 29.84 -19.31
C GLU A 222 -52.42 30.65 -18.41
N ASP A 223 -53.17 30.00 -17.51
CA ASP A 223 -54.19 30.63 -16.66
C ASP A 223 -53.78 30.66 -15.17
N TRP A 224 -52.58 30.17 -14.83
CA TRP A 224 -52.13 30.01 -13.45
C TRP A 224 -51.63 31.33 -12.83
N ASP A 225 -52.26 31.75 -11.73
CA ASP A 225 -51.88 32.95 -10.96
C ASP A 225 -51.00 32.59 -9.75
N ASP A 226 -51.61 32.25 -8.61
CA ASP A 226 -50.92 31.84 -7.40
C ASP A 226 -51.70 30.75 -6.63
N TRP A 227 -51.07 30.16 -5.62
CA TRP A 227 -51.67 29.10 -4.80
C TRP A 227 -52.85 29.57 -3.95
N TYR A 228 -52.89 30.85 -3.57
CA TYR A 228 -53.99 31.40 -2.77
C TYR A 228 -55.26 31.54 -3.63
N SER A 229 -55.10 31.96 -4.89
CA SER A 229 -56.14 31.99 -5.91
C SER A 229 -56.65 30.59 -6.28
N PHE A 230 -55.77 29.60 -6.37
CA PHE A 230 -56.15 28.20 -6.69
C PHE A 230 -56.82 27.45 -5.51
N LEU A 231 -56.42 27.74 -4.26
CA LEU A 231 -56.96 27.07 -3.07
C LEU A 231 -58.03 27.89 -2.32
N GLY A 232 -58.37 29.10 -2.82
CA GLY A 232 -59.41 29.95 -2.23
C GLY A 232 -59.10 30.43 -0.80
N THR A 233 -57.82 30.67 -0.48
CA THR A 233 -57.39 31.06 0.88
C THR A 233 -57.10 32.56 1.00
N GLU A 234 -57.42 33.14 2.18
CA GLU A 234 -57.25 34.58 2.42
C GLU A 234 -55.78 35.00 2.51
N ARG A 235 -55.45 36.13 1.90
CA ARG A 235 -54.13 36.77 2.01
C ARG A 235 -53.96 37.41 3.41
N PRO A 236 -52.84 37.20 4.13
CA PRO A 236 -52.65 37.72 5.48
C PRO A 236 -52.68 39.28 5.57
N SER A 237 -53.31 39.80 6.63
CA SER A 237 -53.76 41.20 6.89
C SER A 237 -52.71 42.34 6.86
N GLU A 238 -53.18 43.56 6.50
CA GLU A 238 -52.43 44.81 6.25
C GLU A 238 -51.67 45.41 7.46
N LYS A 239 -50.46 45.96 7.19
CA LYS A 239 -49.53 46.59 8.15
C LYS A 239 -49.85 48.08 8.40
N HIS A 240 -49.25 48.72 9.42
CA HIS A 240 -49.43 50.15 9.71
C HIS A 240 -49.12 51.04 8.49
N ALA A 241 -49.97 52.02 8.20
CA ALA A 241 -49.90 52.80 6.96
C ALA A 241 -48.79 53.86 6.97
N THR A 242 -48.45 54.41 8.14
CA THR A 242 -47.46 55.50 8.25
C THR A 242 -46.32 55.17 9.22
N VAL A 243 -45.14 55.75 8.96
CA VAL A 243 -43.95 55.58 9.81
C VAL A 243 -44.18 56.12 11.22
N ALA A 244 -45.01 57.16 11.37
CA ALA A 244 -45.34 57.75 12.67
C ALA A 244 -46.17 56.79 13.53
N GLU A 245 -47.18 56.13 12.94
CA GLU A 245 -48.00 55.13 13.64
C GLU A 245 -47.17 53.90 14.04
N ALA A 246 -46.31 53.42 13.15
CA ALA A 246 -45.41 52.30 13.43
C ALA A 246 -44.34 52.67 14.48
N SER A 247 -43.86 53.92 14.46
CA SER A 247 -42.91 54.46 15.45
C SER A 247 -43.55 54.55 16.83
N GLU A 248 -44.79 55.05 16.94
CA GLU A 248 -45.53 55.06 18.20
C GLU A 248 -45.82 53.66 18.73
N ALA A 249 -46.22 52.73 17.85
CA ALA A 249 -46.45 51.34 18.24
C ALA A 249 -45.16 50.67 18.75
N ALA A 250 -44.04 50.89 18.06
CA ALA A 250 -42.74 50.38 18.48
C ALA A 250 -42.28 50.97 19.84
N GLN A 251 -42.49 52.26 20.05
CA GLN A 251 -42.15 52.94 21.31
C GLN A 251 -43.08 52.50 22.46
N ARG A 252 -44.37 52.27 22.18
CA ARG A 252 -45.35 51.76 23.16
C ARG A 252 -45.04 50.34 23.61
N LEU A 253 -44.46 49.52 22.75
CA LEU A 253 -43.91 48.21 23.09
C LEU A 253 -42.59 48.29 23.89
N GLY A 254 -42.07 49.50 24.14
CA GLY A 254 -40.85 49.71 24.93
C GLY A 254 -39.57 49.37 24.20
N LEU A 255 -39.61 49.27 22.87
CA LEU A 255 -38.48 48.88 22.03
C LEU A 255 -37.51 50.06 21.90
N LYS A 256 -36.31 49.90 22.43
CA LYS A 256 -35.28 50.95 22.51
C LYS A 256 -34.12 50.73 21.56
N THR A 257 -33.97 49.54 20.99
CA THR A 257 -32.90 49.24 20.03
C THR A 257 -33.41 48.55 18.78
N GLN A 258 -32.67 48.66 17.67
CA GLN A 258 -33.00 47.96 16.43
C GLN A 258 -33.07 46.44 16.63
N ALA A 259 -32.23 45.90 17.53
CA ALA A 259 -32.22 44.47 17.84
C ALA A 259 -33.52 44.06 18.55
N GLU A 260 -33.93 44.82 19.58
CA GLU A 260 -35.21 44.61 20.28
C GLU A 260 -36.39 44.67 19.32
N TYR A 261 -36.38 45.61 18.36
CA TYR A 261 -37.43 45.68 17.36
C TYR A 261 -37.56 44.38 16.54
N TYR A 262 -36.48 43.80 16.04
CA TYR A 262 -36.58 42.58 15.24
C TYR A 262 -36.99 41.33 16.03
N GLU A 263 -36.66 41.28 17.33
CA GLU A 263 -37.07 40.18 18.20
C GLU A 263 -38.55 40.28 18.56
N ASP A 264 -39.05 41.49 18.80
CA ASP A 264 -40.32 41.70 19.46
C ASP A 264 -41.40 42.43 18.63
N TYR A 265 -41.13 42.83 17.37
CA TYR A 265 -42.13 43.53 16.54
C TYR A 265 -43.41 42.72 16.34
N GLN A 266 -43.34 41.39 16.34
CA GLN A 266 -44.50 40.50 16.19
C GLN A 266 -45.50 40.61 17.36
N LYS A 267 -45.09 41.20 18.49
CA LYS A 267 -45.98 41.52 19.61
C LYS A 267 -47.06 42.54 19.22
N ASP A 268 -46.83 43.34 18.17
CA ASP A 268 -47.89 44.04 17.44
C ASP A 268 -47.98 43.50 16.00
N PRO A 269 -49.02 42.72 15.66
CA PRO A 269 -49.17 42.09 14.34
C PRO A 269 -49.12 43.06 13.16
N LYS A 270 -49.38 44.36 13.39
CA LYS A 270 -49.40 45.40 12.36
C LYS A 270 -48.04 46.05 12.12
N LEU A 271 -47.02 45.77 12.94
CA LEU A 271 -45.65 46.23 12.69
C LEU A 271 -45.02 45.43 11.53
N PRO A 272 -44.39 46.10 10.54
CA PRO A 272 -43.66 45.43 9.48
C PRO A 272 -42.33 44.89 10.02
N GLY A 273 -41.91 43.72 9.52
CA GLY A 273 -40.64 43.10 9.94
C GLY A 273 -39.41 43.91 9.58
N SER A 274 -39.49 44.76 8.54
CA SER A 274 -38.42 45.67 8.10
C SER A 274 -38.97 47.09 7.89
N PRO A 275 -39.17 47.88 8.96
CA PRO A 275 -39.83 49.18 8.89
C PRO A 275 -39.01 50.21 8.09
N ASN A 276 -37.68 50.07 8.05
CA ASN A 276 -36.80 50.93 7.25
C ASN A 276 -36.94 50.75 5.74
N ASP A 277 -37.36 49.56 5.30
CA ASP A 277 -37.60 49.27 3.88
C ASP A 277 -39.07 49.53 3.54
N PHE A 278 -39.98 49.28 4.49
CA PHE A 278 -41.42 49.48 4.31
C PHE A 278 -41.81 50.98 4.28
N TYR A 279 -41.13 51.83 5.05
CA TYR A 279 -41.35 53.29 5.06
C TYR A 279 -40.18 54.06 4.43
N ALA A 280 -39.56 53.52 3.38
CA ALA A 280 -38.29 54.01 2.85
C ALA A 280 -38.27 55.50 2.49
N GLU A 281 -39.38 56.06 2.03
CA GLU A 281 -39.48 57.48 1.65
C GLU A 281 -39.44 58.44 2.87
N ASP A 282 -40.04 58.03 3.99
CA ASP A 282 -40.14 58.84 5.22
C ASP A 282 -39.17 58.39 6.34
N TRP A 283 -38.26 57.46 6.04
CA TRP A 283 -37.38 56.84 7.03
C TRP A 283 -36.16 57.71 7.38
N SER A 284 -36.17 58.31 8.57
CA SER A 284 -35.07 59.19 9.01
C SER A 284 -33.89 58.42 9.63
N SER A 285 -34.10 57.71 10.74
CA SER A 285 -33.13 56.82 11.38
C SER A 285 -33.81 55.95 12.47
N TRP A 286 -33.17 54.83 12.85
CA TRP A 286 -33.64 53.98 13.95
C TRP A 286 -33.76 54.71 15.29
N TYR A 287 -32.91 55.69 15.55
CA TYR A 287 -32.94 56.47 16.79
C TYR A 287 -34.19 57.36 16.87
N ASN A 288 -34.63 57.91 15.74
CA ASN A 288 -35.87 58.69 15.67
C ASN A 288 -37.11 57.78 15.73
N PHE A 289 -37.07 56.62 15.06
CA PHE A 289 -38.17 55.66 15.04
C PHE A 289 -38.41 55.01 16.43
N LEU A 290 -37.35 54.79 17.21
CA LEU A 290 -37.44 54.17 18.54
C LEU A 290 -37.37 55.19 19.70
N GLY A 291 -37.25 56.48 19.40
CA GLY A 291 -37.23 57.55 20.41
C GLY A 291 -36.02 57.55 21.35
N THR A 292 -34.88 56.96 20.96
CA THR A 292 -33.69 56.82 21.83
C THR A 292 -32.56 57.77 21.44
N GLY A 293 -31.99 58.47 22.43
CA GLY A 293 -30.81 59.34 22.25
C GLY A 293 -29.53 58.56 21.88
N ARG A 294 -28.68 59.13 21.03
CA ARG A 294 -27.50 58.47 20.44
C ARG A 294 -26.28 58.46 21.40
N PRO A 295 -25.52 57.35 21.57
CA PRO A 295 -24.34 57.31 22.44
C PRO A 295 -23.02 57.63 21.69
N ASP A 296 -22.12 58.38 22.36
CA ASP A 296 -20.93 59.06 21.81
C ASP A 296 -19.58 58.32 21.93
N GLY A 297 -18.64 58.70 21.05
CA GLY A 297 -17.22 58.33 21.10
C GLY A 297 -16.35 58.82 19.93
N LYS A 298 -16.94 59.48 18.93
CA LYS A 298 -16.27 60.08 17.76
C LYS A 298 -16.80 61.50 17.57
N TYR A 299 -16.12 62.32 16.76
CA TYR A 299 -16.62 63.66 16.43
C TYR A 299 -18.05 63.57 15.88
N ALA A 300 -18.96 64.37 16.43
CA ALA A 300 -20.39 64.25 16.15
C ALA A 300 -20.72 64.73 14.72
N THR A 301 -19.90 65.64 14.20
CA THR A 301 -20.10 66.25 12.89
C THR A 301 -18.90 66.05 11.96
N LEU A 302 -19.18 66.03 10.65
CA LEU A 302 -18.15 65.98 9.60
C LEU A 302 -17.16 67.15 9.72
N ALA A 303 -17.65 68.35 10.07
CA ALA A 303 -16.86 69.56 10.17
C ALA A 303 -15.79 69.45 11.27
N GLU A 304 -16.15 68.97 12.46
CA GLU A 304 -15.23 68.76 13.57
C GLU A 304 -14.16 67.71 13.24
N ALA A 305 -14.56 66.61 12.60
CA ALA A 305 -13.63 65.57 12.15
C ALA A 305 -12.69 66.08 11.03
N SER A 306 -13.21 66.93 10.14
CA SER A 306 -12.44 67.54 9.06
C SER A 306 -11.40 68.53 9.60
N GLU A 307 -11.78 69.40 10.54
CA GLU A 307 -10.85 70.31 11.20
C GLU A 307 -9.77 69.56 11.98
N ALA A 308 -10.13 68.49 12.70
CA ALA A 308 -9.16 67.67 13.41
C ALA A 308 -8.18 66.97 12.45
N ALA A 309 -8.67 66.44 11.33
CA ALA A 309 -7.84 65.82 10.29
C ALA A 309 -6.87 66.83 9.63
N GLN A 310 -7.35 68.04 9.35
CA GLN A 310 -6.54 69.12 8.78
C GLN A 310 -5.50 69.66 9.78
N ARG A 311 -5.87 69.76 11.06
CA ARG A 311 -4.96 70.18 12.15
C ARG A 311 -3.81 69.21 12.37
N LEU A 312 -4.05 67.91 12.17
CA LEU A 312 -3.01 66.87 12.20
C LEU A 312 -2.16 66.83 10.92
N GLY A 313 -2.43 67.72 9.96
CA GLY A 313 -1.59 67.94 8.78
C GLY A 313 -1.76 66.89 7.68
N PHE A 314 -2.83 66.09 7.70
CA PHE A 314 -3.06 65.10 6.64
C PHE A 314 -3.44 65.79 5.32
N LYS A 315 -2.65 65.55 4.27
CA LYS A 315 -2.88 66.11 2.93
C LYS A 315 -3.37 65.07 1.93
N THR A 316 -3.35 63.78 2.25
CA THR A 316 -3.93 62.73 1.40
C THR A 316 -4.71 61.70 2.21
N SER A 317 -5.65 61.00 1.58
CA SER A 317 -6.39 59.91 2.24
C SER A 317 -5.46 58.81 2.74
N THR A 318 -4.37 58.56 2.02
CA THR A 318 -3.31 57.60 2.40
C THR A 318 -2.59 58.00 3.69
N GLU A 319 -2.31 59.30 3.86
CA GLU A 319 -1.72 59.84 5.10
C GLU A 319 -2.73 59.77 6.25
N TYR A 320 -3.99 60.12 6.00
CA TYR A 320 -5.06 60.00 6.97
C TYR A 320 -5.20 58.55 7.48
N PHE A 321 -5.22 57.54 6.60
CA PHE A 321 -5.35 56.14 7.03
C PHE A 321 -4.18 55.64 7.87
N LYS A 322 -2.97 56.16 7.63
CA LYS A 322 -1.78 55.82 8.44
C LYS A 322 -1.75 56.56 9.77
N GLY A 323 -2.30 57.77 9.82
CA GLY A 323 -2.16 58.69 10.96
C GLY A 323 -3.41 58.94 11.81
N TYR A 324 -4.63 58.58 11.38
CA TYR A 324 -5.87 59.00 12.05
C TYR A 324 -5.95 58.62 13.54
N LYS A 325 -5.25 57.56 13.97
CA LYS A 325 -5.17 57.14 15.39
C LYS A 325 -4.45 58.15 16.29
N GLN A 326 -3.80 59.15 15.71
CA GLN A 326 -3.19 60.26 16.44
C GLN A 326 -4.25 61.13 17.14
N ASP A 327 -5.51 61.13 16.66
CA ASP A 327 -6.66 61.62 17.41
C ASP A 327 -7.68 60.46 17.60
N PRO A 328 -7.87 59.97 18.85
CA PRO A 328 -8.79 58.88 19.14
C PRO A 328 -10.24 59.13 18.69
N LYS A 329 -10.64 60.39 18.52
CA LYS A 329 -11.99 60.78 18.09
C LYS A 329 -12.17 60.77 16.57
N LEU A 330 -11.10 60.67 15.79
CA LEU A 330 -11.19 60.51 14.33
C LEU A 330 -11.63 59.08 13.97
N PRO A 331 -12.62 58.90 13.08
CA PRO A 331 -12.99 57.58 12.59
C PRO A 331 -12.04 57.11 11.50
N ARG A 332 -11.80 55.80 11.44
CA ARG A 332 -10.98 55.17 10.40
C ARG A 332 -11.54 55.43 8.99
N HIS A 333 -12.87 55.43 8.87
CA HIS A 333 -13.62 55.65 7.63
C HIS A 333 -14.60 56.81 7.81
N PRO A 334 -14.13 58.06 7.69
CA PRO A 334 -14.99 59.23 7.85
C PRO A 334 -16.03 59.34 6.72
N ASP A 335 -15.72 58.80 5.54
CA ASP A 335 -16.62 58.63 4.39
C ASP A 335 -17.82 57.73 4.67
N GLY A 336 -17.58 56.65 5.43
CA GLY A 336 -18.66 55.77 5.89
C GLY A 336 -19.46 56.37 7.05
N MET A 337 -18.78 57.05 7.99
CA MET A 337 -19.42 57.55 9.22
C MET A 337 -20.28 58.79 8.98
N TYR A 338 -19.81 59.70 8.14
CA TYR A 338 -20.50 60.95 7.82
C TYR A 338 -21.18 60.91 6.45
N ARG A 339 -21.53 59.71 5.97
CA ARG A 339 -21.98 59.43 4.60
C ARG A 339 -23.02 60.40 4.04
N ARG A 340 -23.97 60.88 4.87
CA ARG A 340 -25.00 61.85 4.43
C ARG A 340 -24.43 63.22 4.07
N ASN A 341 -23.35 63.65 4.72
CA ASN A 341 -22.73 64.96 4.53
C ASN A 341 -21.32 64.85 3.91
N TRP A 342 -20.92 63.66 3.46
CA TRP A 342 -19.60 63.40 2.91
C TRP A 342 -19.54 63.80 1.43
N ALA A 343 -18.79 64.86 1.12
CA ALA A 343 -18.56 65.28 -0.26
C ALA A 343 -17.46 64.43 -0.92
N ASP A 344 -16.21 64.64 -0.54
CA ASP A 344 -15.05 63.85 -0.97
C ASP A 344 -13.84 64.08 -0.04
N TRP A 345 -12.76 63.35 -0.30
CA TRP A 345 -11.51 63.47 0.46
C TRP A 345 -10.80 64.82 0.30
N TYR A 346 -10.99 65.52 -0.82
CA TYR A 346 -10.37 66.83 -1.04
C TYR A 346 -11.01 67.88 -0.14
N SER A 347 -12.34 67.87 -0.04
CA SER A 347 -13.14 68.74 0.82
C SER A 347 -12.87 68.43 2.30
N PHE A 348 -12.74 67.16 2.68
CA PHE A 348 -12.49 66.75 4.06
C PHE A 348 -11.07 67.07 4.54
N LEU A 349 -10.05 67.03 3.67
CA LEU A 349 -8.65 67.32 4.01
C LEU A 349 -8.21 68.74 3.65
N GLY A 350 -9.14 69.58 3.15
CA GLY A 350 -8.87 70.99 2.85
C GLY A 350 -7.93 71.20 1.66
N ASN A 351 -7.97 70.31 0.66
CA ASN A 351 -7.16 70.40 -0.54
C ASN A 351 -7.99 70.94 -1.72
N GLU A 352 -7.39 71.77 -2.57
CA GLU A 352 -8.02 72.19 -3.83
C GLU A 352 -8.17 71.00 -4.79
N ARG A 353 -9.36 70.85 -5.40
CA ARG A 353 -9.65 69.81 -6.38
C ARG A 353 -8.79 70.00 -7.65
N PRO A 354 -8.01 69.00 -8.09
CA PRO A 354 -7.31 69.06 -9.37
C PRO A 354 -8.29 69.09 -10.55
N LYS A 355 -8.03 69.98 -11.51
CA LYS A 355 -8.89 70.40 -12.63
C LYS A 355 -9.41 69.27 -13.54
N GLU A 356 -10.69 69.46 -13.91
CA GLU A 356 -11.55 68.86 -14.95
C GLU A 356 -11.01 67.68 -15.77
N LYS A 357 -11.67 66.54 -15.60
CA LYS A 357 -11.64 65.41 -16.53
C LYS A 357 -12.33 65.81 -17.85
N TYR A 358 -12.06 65.08 -18.93
CA TYR A 358 -12.78 65.28 -20.19
C TYR A 358 -14.30 65.19 -19.98
N ALA A 359 -15.06 66.09 -20.59
CA ALA A 359 -16.51 66.21 -20.33
C ALA A 359 -17.31 65.14 -21.07
N THR A 360 -16.80 64.66 -22.20
CA THR A 360 -17.46 63.68 -23.06
C THR A 360 -16.60 62.44 -23.25
N LEU A 361 -17.26 61.28 -23.40
CA LEU A 361 -16.61 60.01 -23.72
C LEU A 361 -15.73 60.11 -24.96
N ALA A 362 -16.20 60.83 -25.99
CA ALA A 362 -15.49 61.00 -27.26
C ALA A 362 -14.14 61.72 -27.10
N GLU A 363 -14.10 62.82 -26.34
CA GLU A 363 -12.85 63.55 -26.06
C GLU A 363 -11.87 62.72 -25.24
N ALA A 364 -12.37 61.97 -24.26
CA ALA A 364 -11.58 61.10 -23.42
C ALA A 364 -11.02 59.89 -24.21
N SER A 365 -11.83 59.34 -25.11
CA SER A 365 -11.47 58.28 -26.05
C SER A 365 -10.37 58.75 -27.02
N GLU A 366 -10.52 59.93 -27.63
CA GLU A 366 -9.48 60.52 -28.49
C GLU A 366 -8.17 60.76 -27.75
N ALA A 367 -8.23 61.27 -26.51
CA ALA A 367 -7.04 61.49 -25.70
C ALA A 367 -6.33 60.16 -25.34
N ALA A 368 -7.09 59.13 -24.98
CA ALA A 368 -6.56 57.80 -24.71
C ALA A 368 -5.92 57.15 -25.96
N GLN A 369 -6.54 57.33 -27.13
CA GLN A 369 -6.02 56.87 -28.42
C GLN A 369 -4.76 57.63 -28.84
N ARG A 370 -4.71 58.95 -28.63
CA ARG A 370 -3.55 59.80 -28.96
C ARG A 370 -2.31 59.46 -28.14
N LEU A 371 -2.51 59.01 -26.89
CA LEU A 371 -1.44 58.51 -26.03
C LEU A 371 -0.97 57.10 -26.38
N GLY A 372 -1.62 56.46 -27.37
CA GLY A 372 -1.20 55.18 -27.93
C GLY A 372 -1.53 53.97 -27.07
N PHE A 373 -2.49 54.06 -26.14
CA PHE A 373 -2.90 52.92 -25.33
C PHE A 373 -3.65 51.89 -26.19
N LYS A 374 -3.13 50.67 -26.26
CA LYS A 374 -3.69 49.57 -27.07
C LYS A 374 -4.25 48.43 -26.23
N THR A 375 -4.18 48.51 -24.91
CA THR A 375 -4.84 47.56 -24.00
C THR A 375 -5.35 48.25 -22.75
N GLN A 376 -6.34 47.65 -22.08
CA GLN A 376 -6.84 48.14 -20.78
C GLN A 376 -5.72 48.21 -19.74
N LYS A 377 -4.78 47.26 -19.77
CA LYS A 377 -3.62 47.25 -18.87
C LYS A 377 -2.71 48.44 -19.11
N GLU A 378 -2.39 48.74 -20.37
CA GLU A 378 -1.60 49.93 -20.74
C GLU A 378 -2.30 51.23 -20.36
N PHE A 379 -3.62 51.30 -20.50
CA PHE A 379 -4.40 52.44 -20.02
C PHE A 379 -4.26 52.62 -18.51
N TYR A 380 -4.41 51.57 -17.68
CA TYR A 380 -4.26 51.72 -16.23
C TYR A 380 -2.83 52.05 -15.79
N GLU A 381 -1.83 51.56 -16.50
CA GLU A 381 -0.42 51.87 -16.24
C GLU A 381 -0.06 53.30 -16.71
N GLY A 382 -0.73 53.82 -17.74
CA GLY A 382 -0.37 55.05 -18.44
C GLY A 382 -1.34 56.23 -18.36
N TYR A 383 -2.60 56.08 -17.91
CA TYR A 383 -3.62 57.13 -18.01
C TYR A 383 -3.23 58.44 -17.32
N LYS A 384 -2.37 58.36 -16.28
CA LYS A 384 -1.84 59.54 -15.57
C LYS A 384 -0.95 60.44 -16.43
N GLN A 385 -0.52 59.96 -17.60
CA GLN A 385 0.22 60.74 -18.59
C GLN A 385 -0.63 61.91 -19.13
N ASP A 386 -1.95 61.78 -19.14
CA ASP A 386 -2.87 62.91 -19.29
C ASP A 386 -3.74 63.03 -18.02
N PRO A 387 -3.49 64.06 -17.19
CA PRO A 387 -4.22 64.28 -15.94
C PRO A 387 -5.74 64.38 -16.10
N LYS A 388 -6.25 64.69 -17.32
CA LYS A 388 -7.67 64.78 -17.63
C LYS A 388 -8.34 63.42 -17.91
N LEU A 389 -7.57 62.34 -18.10
CA LEU A 389 -8.13 61.00 -18.21
C LEU A 389 -8.53 60.47 -16.82
N THR A 390 -9.73 59.91 -16.72
CA THR A 390 -10.23 59.29 -15.48
C THR A 390 -9.68 57.87 -15.35
N VAL A 391 -9.48 57.41 -14.11
CA VAL A 391 -9.00 56.03 -13.84
C VAL A 391 -10.06 55.00 -14.21
N SER A 392 -11.34 55.34 -14.09
CA SER A 392 -12.47 54.46 -14.41
C SER A 392 -13.38 55.13 -15.45
N PRO A 393 -12.99 55.14 -16.74
CA PRO A 393 -13.80 55.72 -17.81
C PRO A 393 -15.21 55.10 -17.92
N PHE A 394 -15.33 53.80 -17.67
CA PHE A 394 -16.59 53.07 -17.72
C PHE A 394 -17.59 53.48 -16.64
N ASP A 395 -17.10 53.84 -15.44
CA ASP A 395 -17.97 54.35 -14.38
C ASP A 395 -18.33 55.82 -14.62
N PHE A 396 -17.39 56.60 -15.18
CA PHE A 396 -17.54 58.04 -15.33
C PHE A 396 -18.41 58.43 -16.52
N TYR A 397 -18.39 57.65 -17.61
CA TYR A 397 -19.22 57.86 -18.81
C TYR A 397 -20.28 56.76 -18.96
N ALA A 398 -20.78 56.20 -17.85
CA ALA A 398 -21.57 54.96 -17.84
C ALA A 398 -22.80 54.96 -18.76
N GLU A 399 -23.43 56.12 -18.99
CA GLU A 399 -24.59 56.22 -19.89
C GLU A 399 -24.23 56.04 -21.37
N ASP A 400 -23.04 56.50 -21.78
CA ASP A 400 -22.55 56.43 -23.16
C ASP A 400 -21.44 55.37 -23.35
N TRP A 401 -21.13 54.61 -22.30
CA TRP A 401 -20.04 53.63 -22.30
C TRP A 401 -20.46 52.33 -22.98
N ASP A 402 -19.85 52.05 -24.14
CA ASP A 402 -20.06 50.78 -24.84
C ASP A 402 -19.09 49.70 -24.32
N ASP A 403 -17.82 49.75 -24.75
CA ASP A 403 -16.77 48.85 -24.30
C ASP A 403 -15.37 49.48 -24.39
N TRP A 404 -14.38 48.81 -23.80
CA TRP A 404 -12.99 49.28 -23.82
C TRP A 404 -12.38 49.35 -25.23
N TYR A 405 -12.91 48.58 -26.18
CA TYR A 405 -12.42 48.53 -27.54
C TYR A 405 -12.83 49.77 -28.32
N SER A 406 -14.11 50.16 -28.17
CA SER A 406 -14.65 51.40 -28.73
C SER A 406 -13.97 52.62 -28.11
N TYR A 407 -13.66 52.60 -26.81
CA TYR A 407 -12.98 53.71 -26.11
C TYR A 407 -11.48 53.86 -26.45
N LEU A 408 -10.76 52.76 -26.67
CA LEU A 408 -9.33 52.81 -27.03
C LEU A 408 -9.10 52.80 -28.55
N GLY A 409 -10.16 52.86 -29.36
CA GLY A 409 -10.06 52.86 -30.83
C GLY A 409 -9.42 51.60 -31.40
N ILE A 410 -9.56 50.48 -30.68
CA ILE A 410 -9.00 49.19 -31.06
C ILE A 410 -10.13 48.39 -31.70
N GLU A 411 -9.85 47.69 -32.80
CA GLU A 411 -10.80 46.76 -33.37
C GLU A 411 -11.29 45.79 -32.27
N ARG A 412 -12.62 45.74 -32.08
CA ARG A 412 -13.27 44.83 -31.11
C ARG A 412 -12.66 43.44 -31.31
N PRO A 413 -12.34 42.67 -30.25
CA PRO A 413 -12.05 41.27 -30.39
C PRO A 413 -13.38 40.62 -30.71
N VAL A 414 -13.70 40.60 -32.00
CA VAL A 414 -13.75 39.36 -32.76
C VAL A 414 -14.22 38.26 -31.78
N LYS A 415 -15.56 38.23 -31.59
CA LYS A 415 -16.27 37.33 -30.67
C LYS A 415 -15.64 35.95 -30.76
N ARG A 416 -15.27 35.37 -29.61
CA ARG A 416 -14.75 34.00 -29.60
C ARG A 416 -15.72 33.10 -30.35
N TYR A 417 -15.15 32.16 -31.09
CA TYR A 417 -15.94 31.23 -31.89
C TYR A 417 -17.00 30.55 -31.02
N ALA A 418 -18.26 30.62 -31.47
CA ALA A 418 -19.40 30.18 -30.67
C ALA A 418 -19.43 28.66 -30.54
N THR A 419 -18.84 27.97 -31.53
CA THR A 419 -18.80 26.52 -31.59
C THR A 419 -17.36 26.02 -31.60
N LEU A 420 -17.17 24.79 -31.08
CA LEU A 420 -15.88 24.09 -31.13
C LEU A 420 -15.39 23.91 -32.57
N ALA A 421 -16.32 23.75 -33.54
CA ALA A 421 -15.99 23.57 -34.95
C ALA A 421 -15.33 24.82 -35.56
N GLU A 422 -15.92 26.00 -35.35
CA GLU A 422 -15.37 27.27 -35.86
C GLU A 422 -14.03 27.61 -35.18
N ALA A 423 -13.91 27.35 -33.87
CA ALA A 423 -12.66 27.54 -33.13
C ALA A 423 -11.55 26.59 -33.60
N SER A 424 -11.92 25.37 -33.94
CA SER A 424 -11.01 24.36 -34.47
C SER A 424 -10.52 24.76 -35.86
N GLU A 425 -11.40 25.21 -36.75
CA GLU A 425 -11.07 25.61 -38.12
C GLU A 425 -10.11 26.81 -38.15
N ALA A 426 -10.31 27.78 -37.27
CA ALA A 426 -9.43 28.94 -37.15
C ALA A 426 -8.05 28.60 -36.58
N ALA A 427 -7.98 27.72 -35.57
CA ALA A 427 -6.72 27.21 -35.04
C ALA A 427 -5.91 26.48 -36.12
N GLN A 428 -6.59 25.80 -37.04
CA GLN A 428 -6.02 25.11 -38.19
C GLN A 428 -5.51 26.07 -39.27
N CYS A 429 -6.28 27.12 -39.60
CA CYS A 429 -5.86 28.16 -40.55
C CYS A 429 -4.60 28.91 -40.10
N LEU A 430 -4.39 29.05 -38.79
CA LEU A 430 -3.16 29.61 -38.23
C LEU A 430 -1.94 28.68 -38.31
N GLY A 431 -2.12 27.44 -38.79
CA GLY A 431 -1.05 26.45 -38.92
C GLY A 431 -0.52 25.92 -37.59
N LEU A 432 -1.32 25.98 -36.51
CA LEU A 432 -0.94 25.53 -35.17
C LEU A 432 -1.16 24.01 -35.08
N LYS A 433 -0.08 23.23 -34.97
CA LYS A 433 -0.17 21.76 -35.06
C LYS A 433 -0.16 21.12 -33.68
N THR A 434 0.68 21.57 -32.76
CA THR A 434 0.77 20.95 -31.43
C THR A 434 0.10 21.79 -30.35
N GLY A 435 -0.32 21.17 -29.23
CA GLY A 435 -0.83 21.92 -28.08
C GLY A 435 0.17 22.96 -27.57
N ALA A 436 1.47 22.65 -27.62
CA ALA A 436 2.53 23.60 -27.27
C ALA A 436 2.66 24.76 -28.27
N GLU A 437 2.41 24.53 -29.56
CA GLU A 437 2.33 25.60 -30.56
C GLU A 437 1.07 26.43 -30.40
N TYR A 438 -0.06 25.80 -30.06
CA TYR A 438 -1.30 26.51 -29.77
C TYR A 438 -1.13 27.46 -28.61
N PHE A 439 -0.56 27.03 -27.47
CA PHE A 439 -0.30 27.94 -26.34
C PHE A 439 0.65 29.09 -26.67
N ARG A 440 1.53 28.92 -27.66
CA ARG A 440 2.44 29.99 -28.12
C ARG A 440 1.87 30.86 -29.24
N GLY A 441 0.77 30.44 -29.87
CA GLY A 441 0.29 30.99 -31.13
C GLY A 441 -1.20 31.27 -31.22
N TYR A 442 -2.00 30.91 -30.22
CA TYR A 442 -3.45 31.16 -30.19
C TYR A 442 -3.78 32.66 -30.24
N GLU A 443 -2.89 33.51 -29.72
CA GLU A 443 -3.03 34.98 -29.76
C GLU A 443 -2.95 35.58 -31.18
N LYS A 444 -2.54 34.77 -32.19
CA LYS A 444 -2.54 35.19 -33.60
C LYS A 444 -3.95 35.28 -34.20
N ASP A 445 -4.95 34.63 -33.61
CA ASP A 445 -6.37 34.86 -33.90
C ASP A 445 -7.09 35.27 -32.60
N PRO A 446 -7.56 36.52 -32.51
CA PRO A 446 -8.22 37.05 -31.32
C PRO A 446 -9.48 36.27 -30.88
N LYS A 447 -10.12 35.47 -31.75
CA LYS A 447 -11.31 34.65 -31.40
C LYS A 447 -10.95 33.36 -30.64
N LEU A 448 -9.70 32.93 -30.63
CA LEU A 448 -9.32 31.64 -30.05
C LEU A 448 -9.12 31.72 -28.51
N PRO A 449 -9.73 30.83 -27.71
CA PRO A 449 -9.55 30.84 -26.26
C PRO A 449 -8.22 30.20 -25.83
N SER A 450 -7.61 30.69 -24.74
CA SER A 450 -6.33 30.15 -24.22
C SER A 450 -6.43 28.71 -23.70
N GLN A 451 -7.61 28.27 -23.24
CA GLN A 451 -7.88 26.89 -22.79
C GLN A 451 -9.14 26.36 -23.49
N PRO A 452 -9.03 25.91 -24.75
CA PRO A 452 -10.16 25.48 -25.56
C PRO A 452 -10.83 24.21 -24.99
N ASN A 453 -10.06 23.35 -24.32
CA ASN A 453 -10.55 22.14 -23.67
C ASN A 453 -11.49 22.36 -22.48
N LYS A 454 -11.37 23.52 -21.83
CA LYS A 454 -12.30 23.92 -20.77
C LYS A 454 -13.46 24.74 -21.32
N THR A 455 -13.20 25.58 -22.32
CA THR A 455 -14.19 26.47 -22.93
C THR A 455 -15.28 25.67 -23.65
N TYR A 456 -14.92 24.58 -24.33
CA TYR A 456 -15.85 23.73 -25.09
C TYR A 456 -16.04 22.35 -24.44
N SER A 457 -16.00 22.27 -23.11
CA SER A 457 -15.88 21.01 -22.37
C SER A 457 -16.96 19.95 -22.68
N GLU A 458 -18.19 20.35 -22.98
CA GLU A 458 -19.30 19.44 -23.33
C GLU A 458 -19.11 18.76 -24.69
N HIS A 459 -18.37 19.39 -25.61
CA HIS A 459 -18.13 18.90 -26.97
C HIS A 459 -16.65 18.61 -27.24
N TRP A 460 -15.81 18.59 -26.20
CA TRP A 460 -14.37 18.45 -26.33
C TRP A 460 -13.94 16.99 -26.50
N ILE A 461 -13.41 16.66 -27.68
CA ILE A 461 -12.97 15.29 -28.00
C ILE A 461 -11.49 15.09 -27.63
N SER A 462 -10.57 15.83 -28.27
CA SER A 462 -9.13 15.77 -27.96
C SER A 462 -8.35 16.92 -28.61
N TRP A 463 -7.13 17.21 -28.12
CA TRP A 463 -6.24 18.23 -28.70
C TRP A 463 -5.93 18.04 -30.19
N PRO A 464 -5.66 16.81 -30.68
CA PRO A 464 -5.51 16.57 -32.12
C PRO A 464 -6.77 16.98 -32.91
N HIS A 465 -7.95 16.55 -32.48
CA HIS A 465 -9.22 16.87 -33.14
C HIS A 465 -9.44 18.38 -33.31
N PHE A 466 -9.12 19.15 -32.27
CA PHE A 466 -9.29 20.60 -32.25
C PHE A 466 -8.25 21.38 -33.09
N LEU A 467 -7.00 20.92 -33.18
CA LEU A 467 -5.94 21.63 -33.91
C LEU A 467 -5.82 21.21 -35.38
N GLY A 468 -6.78 20.42 -35.89
CA GLY A 468 -6.68 19.73 -37.20
C GLY A 468 -5.38 18.96 -37.35
N ASN A 469 -4.90 18.49 -36.20
CA ASN A 469 -3.77 17.60 -36.05
C ASN A 469 -4.25 16.20 -35.65
N GLU A 470 -5.58 15.97 -35.61
CA GLU A 470 -6.15 14.98 -36.50
C GLU A 470 -5.55 15.31 -37.84
N ASN A 471 -4.41 14.69 -38.15
CA ASN A 471 -3.83 14.77 -39.48
C ASN A 471 -5.02 14.71 -40.46
N ALA A 472 -4.96 15.35 -41.62
CA ALA A 472 -5.88 14.96 -42.70
C ALA A 472 -5.97 13.41 -42.77
N ILE A 473 -4.84 12.76 -42.49
CA ILE A 473 -4.65 11.35 -42.19
C ILE A 473 -5.51 10.77 -41.03
N ASN A 474 -5.87 11.39 -39.91
CA ASN A 474 -6.77 10.78 -38.90
C ASN A 474 -8.25 10.86 -39.27
N ARG A 475 -8.73 11.93 -39.92
CA ARG A 475 -10.09 11.95 -40.50
C ARG A 475 -10.15 11.04 -41.71
N GLU A 476 -9.11 11.04 -42.56
CA GLU A 476 -8.93 10.07 -43.63
C GLU A 476 -8.82 8.65 -43.09
N LEU A 477 -8.03 8.35 -42.05
CA LEU A 477 -7.88 7.02 -41.47
C LEU A 477 -9.12 6.57 -40.73
N THR A 478 -9.87 7.47 -40.09
CA THR A 478 -11.16 7.09 -39.47
C THR A 478 -12.23 6.89 -40.56
N SER A 479 -12.09 7.56 -41.71
CA SER A 479 -12.95 7.36 -42.89
C SER A 479 -12.50 6.21 -43.80
N LYS A 480 -11.21 5.85 -43.80
CA LYS A 480 -10.54 4.83 -44.61
C LYS A 480 -10.46 3.51 -43.84
N TYR A 481 -10.40 3.59 -42.51
CA TYR A 481 -10.39 2.48 -41.56
C TYR A 481 -11.46 2.59 -40.43
N PRO A 482 -12.76 2.79 -40.76
CA PRO A 482 -13.82 2.91 -39.76
C PRO A 482 -13.99 1.70 -38.84
N GLU A 483 -13.82 0.46 -39.34
CA GLU A 483 -14.04 -0.76 -38.53
C GLU A 483 -12.90 -0.99 -37.53
N PHE A 484 -11.65 -0.74 -37.92
CA PHE A 484 -10.53 -0.74 -36.98
C PHE A 484 -10.69 0.32 -35.89
N TRP A 485 -11.22 1.50 -36.23
CA TRP A 485 -11.43 2.55 -35.24
C TRP A 485 -12.49 2.17 -34.20
N LYS A 486 -13.60 1.57 -34.65
CA LYS A 486 -14.67 1.06 -33.79
C LYS A 486 -14.17 -0.04 -32.85
N ALA A 487 -13.35 -0.97 -33.35
CA ALA A 487 -12.69 -1.99 -32.56
C ALA A 487 -11.81 -1.40 -31.44
N ILE A 488 -11.02 -0.36 -31.74
CA ILE A 488 -10.19 0.34 -30.75
C ILE A 488 -11.07 1.00 -29.67
N GLN A 489 -12.19 1.63 -30.05
CA GLN A 489 -13.09 2.27 -29.08
C GLN A 489 -13.65 1.26 -28.08
N CYS A 490 -14.20 0.13 -28.58
CA CYS A 490 -14.75 -0.93 -27.73
C CYS A 490 -13.71 -1.51 -26.76
N TYR A 491 -12.50 -1.83 -27.24
CA TYR A 491 -11.42 -2.36 -26.40
C TYR A 491 -10.96 -1.39 -25.31
N VAL A 492 -10.87 -0.10 -25.64
CA VAL A 492 -10.36 0.89 -24.70
C VAL A 492 -11.41 1.21 -23.63
N GLU A 493 -12.70 1.28 -23.99
CA GLU A 493 -13.79 1.55 -23.05
C GLU A 493 -14.00 0.41 -22.04
N ALA A 494 -13.76 -0.85 -22.44
CA ALA A 494 -13.88 -2.03 -21.59
C ALA A 494 -12.77 -2.15 -20.51
N GLY A 495 -11.71 -1.34 -20.53
CA GLY A 495 -10.54 -1.49 -19.64
C GLY A 495 -10.07 -0.22 -18.92
N THR A 496 -9.11 -0.38 -17.99
CA THR A 496 -8.48 0.75 -17.27
C THR A 496 -7.34 1.40 -18.05
N GLY A 497 -7.05 2.69 -17.82
CA GLY A 497 -5.92 3.40 -18.44
C GLY A 497 -6.18 3.92 -19.86
N GLN A 498 -7.40 4.40 -20.10
CA GLN A 498 -7.96 4.70 -21.43
C GLN A 498 -7.10 5.64 -22.29
N SER A 499 -6.60 6.75 -21.72
CA SER A 499 -5.81 7.75 -22.45
C SER A 499 -4.53 7.17 -23.07
N ASN A 500 -3.81 6.30 -22.34
CA ASN A 500 -2.57 5.69 -22.82
C ASN A 500 -2.84 4.64 -23.91
N LYS A 501 -3.91 3.84 -23.76
CA LYS A 501 -4.28 2.83 -24.77
C LYS A 501 -4.67 3.47 -26.10
N TYR A 502 -5.48 4.54 -26.08
CA TYR A 502 -5.80 5.29 -27.29
C TYR A 502 -4.55 5.83 -28.00
N SER A 503 -3.58 6.37 -27.25
CA SER A 503 -2.36 6.91 -27.85
C SER A 503 -1.52 5.83 -28.55
N HIS A 504 -1.42 4.62 -27.99
CA HIS A 504 -0.61 3.54 -28.58
C HIS A 504 -1.30 2.89 -29.78
N LEU A 505 -2.61 2.66 -29.71
CA LEU A 505 -3.37 2.03 -30.79
C LEU A 505 -3.59 2.96 -31.99
N ARG A 506 -3.68 4.29 -31.76
CA ARG A 506 -3.63 5.30 -32.84
C ARG A 506 -2.32 5.27 -33.61
N ALA A 507 -1.20 5.06 -32.92
CA ALA A 507 0.11 4.96 -33.57
C ALA A 507 0.23 3.69 -34.43
N LEU A 508 -0.39 2.58 -34.00
CA LEU A 508 -0.45 1.33 -34.76
C LEU A 508 -1.21 1.50 -36.08
N LEU A 509 -2.40 2.10 -36.05
CA LEU A 509 -3.19 2.42 -37.24
C LEU A 509 -2.40 3.27 -38.26
N ARG A 510 -1.72 4.31 -37.77
CA ARG A 510 -1.00 5.27 -38.63
C ARG A 510 0.29 4.72 -39.22
N PHE A 511 1.14 4.11 -38.39
CA PHE A 511 2.52 3.81 -38.78
C PHE A 511 2.73 2.36 -39.24
N TYR A 512 1.75 1.50 -39.00
CA TYR A 512 1.78 0.10 -39.41
C TYR A 512 0.68 -0.22 -40.43
N VAL A 513 -0.61 -0.02 -40.08
CA VAL A 513 -1.75 -0.41 -40.94
C VAL A 513 -1.82 0.41 -42.23
N ASP A 514 -1.77 1.74 -42.13
CA ASP A 514 -1.84 2.63 -43.30
C ASP A 514 -0.60 2.56 -44.19
N LYS A 515 0.58 2.44 -43.58
CA LYS A 515 1.87 2.38 -44.30
C LYS A 515 2.00 1.11 -45.15
N LEU A 516 1.40 0.01 -44.72
CA LEU A 516 1.34 -1.25 -45.47
C LEU A 516 0.13 -1.33 -46.41
N GLY A 517 -0.79 -0.36 -46.36
CA GLY A 517 -1.99 -0.33 -47.20
C GLY A 517 -2.93 -1.51 -46.93
N LEU A 518 -3.03 -1.96 -45.68
CA LEU A 518 -3.88 -3.10 -45.32
C LEU A 518 -5.37 -2.78 -45.50
N VAL A 519 -6.21 -3.81 -45.57
CA VAL A 519 -7.67 -3.70 -45.69
C VAL A 519 -8.27 -3.29 -44.34
N ASP A 520 -9.37 -2.51 -44.34
CA ASP A 520 -10.12 -2.16 -43.12
C ASP A 520 -10.98 -3.32 -42.61
N ASP A 521 -10.30 -4.39 -42.21
CA ASP A 521 -10.91 -5.50 -41.50
C ASP A 521 -9.94 -5.92 -40.38
N PRO A 522 -10.27 -5.62 -39.11
CA PRO A 522 -9.48 -6.04 -37.96
C PRO A 522 -9.18 -7.54 -37.95
N GLY A 523 -10.13 -8.35 -38.42
CA GLY A 523 -9.99 -9.79 -38.44
C GLY A 523 -9.07 -10.29 -39.55
N ALA A 524 -9.17 -9.74 -40.76
CA ALA A 524 -8.35 -10.14 -41.90
C ALA A 524 -6.84 -10.08 -41.62
N MET A 525 -6.36 -9.08 -40.88
CA MET A 525 -4.95 -8.94 -40.50
C MET A 525 -4.43 -10.09 -39.62
N LEU A 526 -5.33 -10.79 -38.92
CA LEU A 526 -4.98 -11.95 -38.11
C LEU A 526 -5.05 -13.25 -38.92
N SER A 527 -5.49 -13.21 -40.19
CA SER A 527 -5.47 -14.38 -41.08
C SER A 527 -4.04 -14.85 -41.37
N ARG A 528 -3.84 -16.16 -41.43
CA ARG A 528 -2.60 -16.84 -41.78
C ARG A 528 -2.26 -16.68 -43.27
N ASP A 529 -3.26 -16.37 -44.10
CA ASP A 529 -3.11 -16.21 -45.54
C ASP A 529 -2.52 -14.85 -45.91
N ILE A 530 -2.56 -13.87 -44.99
CA ILE A 530 -1.93 -12.56 -45.15
C ILE A 530 -0.55 -12.58 -44.47
N PRO A 531 0.56 -12.41 -45.21
CA PRO A 531 1.89 -12.39 -44.61
C PRO A 531 2.06 -11.18 -43.67
N PHE A 532 2.44 -11.44 -42.42
CA PHE A 532 2.74 -10.38 -41.43
C PHE A 532 4.15 -9.83 -41.67
N ASP A 533 4.28 -8.54 -41.98
CA ASP A 533 5.58 -7.90 -42.16
C ASP A 533 6.25 -7.62 -40.80
N GLU A 534 7.10 -8.57 -40.37
CA GLU A 534 7.86 -8.53 -39.13
C GLU A 534 8.81 -7.33 -39.07
N ARG A 535 9.52 -7.02 -40.16
CA ARG A 535 10.51 -5.95 -40.22
C ARG A 535 9.85 -4.58 -40.13
N ALA A 536 8.68 -4.40 -40.74
CA ALA A 536 7.92 -3.17 -40.61
C ALA A 536 7.41 -2.95 -39.17
N TYR A 537 7.00 -4.02 -38.47
CA TYR A 537 6.54 -3.94 -37.09
C TYR A 537 7.68 -3.68 -36.10
N GLU A 538 8.82 -4.36 -36.26
CA GLU A 538 10.03 -4.12 -35.46
C GLU A 538 10.52 -2.68 -35.63
N ASN A 539 10.55 -2.16 -36.85
CA ASN A 539 10.88 -0.77 -37.12
C ASN A 539 9.88 0.21 -36.47
N PHE A 540 8.57 -0.11 -36.50
CA PHE A 540 7.56 0.69 -35.80
C PHE A 540 7.81 0.78 -34.28
N ILE A 541 8.19 -0.33 -33.64
CA ILE A 541 8.52 -0.34 -32.21
C ILE A 541 9.85 0.39 -31.95
N ASN A 542 10.89 0.11 -32.75
CA ASN A 542 12.24 0.63 -32.54
C ASN A 542 12.40 2.14 -32.78
N VAL A 543 11.58 2.74 -33.64
CA VAL A 543 11.53 4.20 -33.88
C VAL A 543 10.93 4.97 -32.67
N THR A 544 10.36 4.26 -31.70
CA THR A 544 9.78 4.86 -30.48
C THR A 544 10.84 5.05 -29.38
N ALA A 545 10.73 6.08 -28.53
CA ALA A 545 11.57 6.23 -27.34
C ALA A 545 11.54 4.99 -26.41
N ASP A 546 12.69 4.63 -25.83
CA ASP A 546 12.89 3.37 -25.07
C ASP A 546 11.90 3.16 -23.92
N THR A 547 11.49 4.24 -23.24
CA THR A 547 10.52 4.19 -22.15
C THR A 547 9.10 3.78 -22.59
N VAL A 548 8.80 3.88 -23.88
CA VAL A 548 7.46 3.67 -24.47
C VAL A 548 7.37 2.39 -25.31
N LYS A 549 8.50 1.80 -25.71
CA LYS A 549 8.55 0.59 -26.56
C LYS A 549 7.74 -0.57 -25.98
N LYS A 550 8.00 -0.93 -24.72
CA LYS A 550 7.36 -2.06 -24.03
C LYS A 550 5.86 -1.82 -23.73
N PRO A 551 5.45 -0.65 -23.18
CA PRO A 551 4.02 -0.31 -23.06
C PRO A 551 3.26 -0.35 -24.40
N ARG A 552 3.87 0.15 -25.48
CA ARG A 552 3.28 0.16 -26.82
C ARG A 552 3.11 -1.25 -27.38
N HIS A 553 4.15 -2.08 -27.32
CA HIS A 553 4.09 -3.47 -27.77
C HIS A 553 3.04 -4.29 -26.98
N ASN A 554 2.99 -4.11 -25.65
CA ASN A 554 1.97 -4.76 -24.81
C ASN A 554 0.55 -4.32 -25.17
N ALA A 555 0.35 -3.03 -25.42
CA ALA A 555 -0.96 -2.50 -25.82
C ALA A 555 -1.41 -3.06 -27.18
N CYS A 556 -0.51 -3.14 -28.16
CA CYS A 556 -0.80 -3.72 -29.48
C CYS A 556 -1.03 -5.24 -29.41
N SER A 557 -0.21 -5.98 -28.65
CA SER A 557 -0.37 -7.43 -28.47
C SER A 557 -1.70 -7.78 -27.78
N ALA A 558 -2.06 -7.04 -26.74
CA ALA A 558 -3.34 -7.24 -26.04
C ALA A 558 -4.54 -6.82 -26.90
N PHE A 559 -4.39 -5.79 -27.74
CA PHE A 559 -5.42 -5.41 -28.70
C PHE A 559 -5.61 -6.45 -29.81
N PHE A 560 -4.54 -7.06 -30.32
CA PHE A 560 -4.63 -8.14 -31.31
C PHE A 560 -5.23 -9.41 -30.71
N GLU A 561 -4.97 -9.70 -29.45
CA GLU A 561 -5.64 -10.80 -28.75
C GLU A 561 -7.15 -10.52 -28.61
N TRP A 562 -7.50 -9.30 -28.22
CA TRP A 562 -8.90 -8.91 -28.10
C TRP A 562 -9.62 -8.93 -29.45
N ILE A 563 -8.97 -8.50 -30.54
CA ILE A 563 -9.55 -8.64 -31.89
C ILE A 563 -9.73 -10.12 -32.24
N LEU A 564 -8.74 -10.96 -31.93
CA LEU A 564 -8.81 -12.41 -32.16
C LEU A 564 -10.04 -13.02 -31.45
N GLU A 565 -10.27 -12.63 -30.20
CA GLU A 565 -11.38 -13.06 -29.33
C GLU A 565 -12.74 -12.42 -29.68
N THR A 566 -12.77 -11.31 -30.42
CA THR A 566 -14.02 -10.56 -30.68
C THR A 566 -14.49 -10.70 -32.13
N TYR A 567 -13.56 -10.82 -33.08
CA TYR A 567 -13.84 -10.82 -34.53
C TYR A 567 -13.41 -12.09 -35.24
N CYS A 568 -12.48 -12.88 -34.66
CA CYS A 568 -11.90 -14.07 -35.31
C CYS A 568 -12.10 -15.34 -34.51
N SER A 569 -13.07 -15.33 -33.60
CA SER A 569 -13.44 -16.50 -32.81
C SER A 569 -14.94 -16.64 -32.82
N ASP A 570 -15.39 -17.85 -33.11
CA ASP A 570 -16.78 -18.21 -32.94
C ASP A 570 -16.95 -18.73 -31.52
N GLU A 571 -18.04 -18.34 -30.87
CA GLU A 571 -18.50 -19.03 -29.68
C GLU A 571 -19.02 -20.39 -30.14
N ASP A 572 -18.38 -21.46 -29.68
CA ASP A 572 -18.94 -22.79 -29.89
C ASP A 572 -20.25 -22.93 -29.08
N GLU A 573 -20.98 -24.03 -29.27
CA GLU A 573 -22.22 -24.31 -28.54
C GLU A 573 -21.99 -24.43 -27.01
N ASN A 574 -20.73 -24.34 -26.54
CA ASN A 574 -20.34 -24.27 -25.15
C ASN A 574 -20.07 -22.88 -24.59
N GLY A 575 -20.03 -21.83 -25.41
CA GLY A 575 -19.69 -20.48 -25.00
C GLY A 575 -18.20 -20.28 -24.72
N GLU A 576 -17.33 -21.19 -25.17
CA GLU A 576 -15.89 -20.94 -25.26
C GLU A 576 -15.58 -20.34 -26.63
N LEU A 577 -14.87 -19.21 -26.64
CA LEU A 577 -14.43 -18.54 -27.87
C LEU A 577 -13.33 -19.38 -28.54
N ILE A 578 -13.68 -20.12 -29.59
CA ILE A 578 -12.73 -20.88 -30.40
C ILE A 578 -12.27 -19.98 -31.55
N VAL A 579 -10.97 -19.69 -31.59
CA VAL A 579 -10.36 -18.93 -32.69
C VAL A 579 -10.50 -19.72 -34.00
N LEU A 580 -11.07 -19.10 -35.03
CA LEU A 580 -11.37 -19.70 -36.32
C LEU A 580 -10.11 -20.30 -36.98
N PRO A 581 -10.20 -21.52 -37.58
CA PRO A 581 -9.08 -22.14 -38.29
C PRO A 581 -8.62 -21.25 -39.45
N GLY A 582 -7.42 -20.70 -39.33
CA GLY A 582 -6.90 -19.73 -40.30
C GLY A 582 -6.49 -18.41 -39.68
N TYR A 583 -6.88 -18.10 -38.43
CA TYR A 583 -6.49 -16.85 -37.75
C TYR A 583 -5.48 -17.11 -36.62
N ARG A 584 -4.58 -16.15 -36.36
CA ARG A 584 -3.58 -16.20 -35.27
C ARG A 584 -3.19 -14.79 -34.83
N ASN A 585 -2.73 -14.64 -33.58
CA ASN A 585 -2.05 -13.41 -33.17
C ASN A 585 -0.57 -13.45 -33.62
N PRO A 586 -0.15 -12.71 -34.66
CA PRO A 586 1.23 -12.75 -35.17
C PRO A 586 2.25 -12.21 -34.16
N LEU A 587 1.85 -11.33 -33.24
CA LEU A 587 2.75 -10.78 -32.21
C LEU A 587 3.10 -11.80 -31.11
N ARG A 588 2.25 -12.79 -30.89
CA ARG A 588 2.47 -13.88 -29.91
C ARG A 588 2.98 -15.18 -30.54
N THR A 589 2.85 -15.32 -31.85
CA THR A 589 3.24 -16.52 -32.60
C THR A 589 4.51 -16.33 -33.41
N VAL A 590 4.60 -15.27 -34.22
CA VAL A 590 5.72 -14.98 -35.13
C VAL A 590 6.84 -14.20 -34.42
N LEU A 591 6.52 -13.14 -33.67
CA LEU A 591 7.48 -12.31 -32.92
C LEU A 591 7.74 -12.79 -31.47
N LYS A 592 7.70 -14.11 -31.24
CA LYS A 592 7.80 -14.71 -29.90
C LYS A 592 9.23 -14.58 -29.35
N GLY A 593 9.52 -13.46 -28.68
CA GLY A 593 10.83 -13.15 -28.06
C GLY A 593 11.18 -11.66 -28.02
N LEU A 594 10.50 -10.80 -28.79
CA LEU A 594 10.75 -9.35 -28.84
C LEU A 594 10.54 -8.68 -27.46
N LEU A 595 9.57 -9.17 -26.70
CA LEU A 595 9.19 -8.65 -25.37
C LEU A 595 10.28 -8.84 -24.30
N ASP A 596 11.12 -9.87 -24.48
CA ASP A 596 12.25 -10.22 -23.61
C ASP A 596 13.53 -9.45 -23.97
N GLN A 597 13.64 -8.97 -25.21
CA GLN A 597 14.76 -8.13 -25.69
C GLN A 597 14.58 -6.63 -25.40
N LEU A 598 13.37 -6.19 -25.00
CA LEU A 598 13.08 -4.79 -24.69
C LEU A 598 13.52 -4.41 -23.27
N PRO A 599 14.22 -3.28 -23.06
CA PRO A 599 14.72 -2.88 -21.76
C PRO A 599 13.60 -2.76 -20.71
N SER A 600 13.77 -3.44 -19.58
CA SER A 600 12.80 -3.48 -18.48
C SER A 600 13.29 -2.63 -17.31
N TYR A 601 12.73 -1.43 -17.14
CA TYR A 601 12.95 -0.64 -15.92
C TYR A 601 11.97 -1.08 -14.82
N LYS A 602 12.22 -2.26 -14.22
CA LYS A 602 11.62 -2.62 -12.92
C LYS A 602 12.65 -2.32 -11.85
N ARG A 603 12.31 -1.44 -10.90
CA ARG A 603 13.12 -1.27 -9.69
C ARG A 603 13.04 -2.58 -8.89
N SER A 604 14.18 -3.04 -8.35
CA SER A 604 14.27 -4.22 -7.49
C SER A 604 13.57 -4.01 -6.13
N GLU A 605 13.41 -2.75 -5.72
CA GLU A 605 12.83 -2.36 -4.43
C GLU A 605 12.07 -1.03 -4.52
N SER A 606 11.33 -0.69 -3.44
CA SER A 606 10.62 0.58 -3.30
C SER A 606 11.57 1.78 -3.23
N ASP A 607 11.21 2.90 -3.86
CA ASP A 607 12.02 4.13 -3.87
C ASP A 607 11.84 5.02 -2.65
N LYS A 608 11.01 4.61 -1.68
CA LYS A 608 10.72 5.41 -0.48
C LYS A 608 11.72 5.10 0.64
N PRO A 609 12.30 6.12 1.30
CA PRO A 609 13.19 5.89 2.43
C PRO A 609 12.41 5.30 3.62
N PRO A 610 12.94 4.26 4.30
CA PRO A 610 12.34 3.75 5.52
C PRO A 610 12.67 4.71 6.68
N LEU A 611 11.68 4.96 7.54
CA LEU A 611 11.81 5.73 8.76
C LEU A 611 12.33 4.80 9.88
N PRO A 612 13.33 5.21 10.68
CA PRO A 612 13.81 4.40 11.81
C PRO A 612 12.72 4.11 12.84
N MET A 613 12.73 2.91 13.43
CA MET A 613 11.71 2.47 14.40
C MET A 613 11.62 3.40 15.62
N ASP A 614 12.75 3.91 16.10
CA ASP A 614 12.83 4.88 17.19
C ASP A 614 12.04 6.18 16.89
N ALA A 615 12.04 6.66 15.64
CA ALA A 615 11.20 7.80 15.25
C ALA A 615 9.71 7.45 15.21
N ILE A 616 9.35 6.22 14.83
CA ILE A 616 7.97 5.73 14.85
C ILE A 616 7.45 5.61 16.29
N VAL A 617 8.24 5.05 17.20
CA VAL A 617 7.88 4.91 18.63
C VAL A 617 7.69 6.28 19.26
N ARG A 618 8.59 7.24 19.00
CA ARG A 618 8.41 8.63 19.45
C ARG A 618 7.15 9.26 18.90
N ALA A 619 6.86 9.10 17.60
CA ALA A 619 5.65 9.64 17.01
C ALA A 619 4.38 9.01 17.63
N LYS A 620 4.41 7.70 17.98
CA LYS A 620 3.34 7.02 18.71
C LYS A 620 3.15 7.59 20.12
N GLN A 621 4.23 7.69 20.89
CA GLN A 621 4.21 8.22 22.26
C GLN A 621 3.82 9.70 22.29
N HIS A 622 4.18 10.46 21.26
CA HIS A 622 3.76 11.84 21.12
C HIS A 622 2.26 11.93 20.83
N LEU A 623 1.72 11.11 19.92
CA LEU A 623 0.27 11.05 19.64
C LEU A 623 -0.53 10.66 20.87
N ILE A 624 -0.12 9.56 21.52
CA ILE A 624 -0.79 8.95 22.66
C ILE A 624 0.29 8.60 23.70
N PRO A 625 0.44 9.39 24.77
CA PRO A 625 1.34 9.06 25.87
C PRO A 625 0.90 7.78 26.59
N LEU A 626 1.85 7.06 27.19
CA LEU A 626 1.58 5.81 27.91
C LEU A 626 0.64 5.99 29.12
N GLU A 627 0.58 7.20 29.68
CA GLU A 627 -0.27 7.54 30.83
C GLU A 627 -1.70 7.94 30.43
N ALA A 628 -1.97 8.13 29.14
CA ALA A 628 -3.27 8.61 28.67
C ALA A 628 -4.33 7.50 28.75
N THR A 629 -5.45 7.81 29.40
CA THR A 629 -6.58 6.88 29.60
C THR A 629 -7.87 7.35 28.94
N SER A 630 -7.89 8.58 28.42
CA SER A 630 -9.07 9.14 27.76
C SER A 630 -8.67 10.09 26.64
N PHE A 631 -9.62 10.46 25.78
CA PHE A 631 -9.36 11.45 24.73
C PHE A 631 -9.04 12.84 25.30
N ARG A 632 -9.51 13.18 26.52
CA ARG A 632 -9.21 14.46 27.20
C ARG A 632 -7.73 14.70 27.39
N ASP A 633 -6.99 13.64 27.70
CA ASP A 633 -5.53 13.69 27.92
C ASP A 633 -4.78 13.97 26.61
N LEU A 634 -5.36 13.59 25.47
CA LEU A 634 -4.75 13.75 24.14
C LEU A 634 -4.92 15.16 23.57
N TYR A 635 -6.04 15.84 23.86
CA TYR A 635 -6.34 17.16 23.29
C TYR A 635 -5.33 18.23 23.70
N GLN A 636 -4.87 18.22 24.95
CA GLN A 636 -3.95 19.23 25.47
C GLN A 636 -2.57 19.19 24.80
N LEU A 637 -2.24 18.08 24.12
CA LEU A 637 -0.89 17.80 23.63
C LEU A 637 -0.63 18.29 22.20
N HIS A 638 -1.65 18.66 21.42
CA HIS A 638 -1.52 18.77 19.96
C HIS A 638 -1.96 20.12 19.37
N PRO A 639 -1.02 21.05 19.10
CA PRO A 639 -1.30 22.36 18.50
C PRO A 639 -1.85 22.34 17.07
N PHE A 640 -1.72 21.23 16.34
CA PHE A 640 -2.04 21.11 14.91
C PHE A 640 -3.44 20.55 14.62
N LEU A 641 -4.27 20.32 15.66
CA LEU A 641 -5.61 19.72 15.55
C LEU A 641 -6.76 20.73 15.57
N GLU A 642 -6.48 22.01 15.26
CA GLU A 642 -7.49 23.07 15.24
C GLU A 642 -8.59 22.83 14.18
N ASP A 643 -8.33 22.00 13.17
CA ASP A 643 -9.25 21.61 12.11
C ASP A 643 -10.11 20.36 12.44
N CYS A 644 -10.09 19.90 13.70
CA CYS A 644 -10.87 18.74 14.18
C CYS A 644 -12.13 19.14 14.99
N TRP A 645 -12.41 20.43 15.07
CA TRP A 645 -13.56 20.98 15.79
C TRP A 645 -14.76 21.14 14.86
N PHE A 646 -15.94 20.71 15.33
CA PHE A 646 -17.19 20.83 14.58
C PHE A 646 -18.33 21.26 15.49
N GLY A 647 -19.29 21.99 14.92
CA GLY A 647 -20.43 22.52 15.65
C GLY A 647 -21.45 21.45 16.03
N VAL A 648 -21.91 21.47 17.28
CA VAL A 648 -22.93 20.57 17.84
C VAL A 648 -24.00 21.33 18.62
N ASP A 649 -25.17 20.73 18.78
CA ASP A 649 -26.21 21.21 19.69
C ASP A 649 -25.73 21.05 21.14
N PRO A 650 -25.93 22.05 22.03
CA PRO A 650 -25.62 21.93 23.46
C PRO A 650 -26.17 20.66 24.14
N GLN A 651 -27.31 20.12 23.69
CA GLN A 651 -27.92 18.92 24.27
C GLN A 651 -27.12 17.64 24.04
N LEU A 652 -26.22 17.62 23.05
CA LEU A 652 -25.35 16.48 22.74
C LEU A 652 -24.09 16.43 23.62
N ILE A 653 -23.85 17.47 24.42
CA ILE A 653 -22.67 17.56 25.29
C ILE A 653 -22.96 16.80 26.60
N ASP A 654 -22.08 15.87 26.94
CA ASP A 654 -22.14 15.10 28.19
C ASP A 654 -20.92 15.44 29.06
N ASP A 655 -21.13 16.27 30.08
CA ASP A 655 -20.08 16.71 31.00
C ASP A 655 -19.48 15.57 31.84
N ASN A 656 -20.17 14.42 31.96
CA ASN A 656 -19.69 13.28 32.74
C ASN A 656 -18.83 12.31 31.92
N ASP A 657 -18.79 12.46 30.60
CA ASP A 657 -18.03 11.61 29.70
C ASP A 657 -16.62 12.19 29.49
N PRO A 658 -15.55 11.53 29.98
CA PRO A 658 -14.19 12.02 29.83
C PRO A 658 -13.72 12.08 28.37
N ASN A 659 -14.44 11.42 27.44
CA ASN A 659 -14.17 11.48 26.01
C ASN A 659 -14.94 12.60 25.28
N CYS A 660 -15.82 13.33 25.98
CA CYS A 660 -16.56 14.48 25.46
C CYS A 660 -15.77 15.78 25.67
N ILE A 661 -15.06 16.22 24.65
CA ILE A 661 -14.27 17.46 24.71
C ILE A 661 -14.98 18.53 23.88
N TYR A 662 -15.48 19.55 24.56
CA TYR A 662 -16.17 20.67 23.93
C TYR A 662 -15.50 22.01 24.25
N ARG A 663 -15.75 23.00 23.38
CA ARG A 663 -15.39 24.40 23.63
C ARG A 663 -16.52 25.31 23.15
N VAL A 664 -16.64 26.47 23.76
CA VAL A 664 -17.58 27.50 23.34
C VAL A 664 -16.79 28.59 22.61
N VAL A 665 -17.04 28.75 21.31
CA VAL A 665 -16.38 29.77 20.48
C VAL A 665 -17.40 30.77 19.98
N LYS A 666 -17.10 32.06 20.16
CA LYS A 666 -17.85 33.15 19.53
C LYS A 666 -17.40 33.27 18.07
N LYS A 667 -18.10 32.62 17.14
CA LYS A 667 -17.79 32.70 15.71
C LYS A 667 -18.58 33.82 15.05
N GLU A 668 -17.87 34.65 14.28
CA GLU A 668 -18.47 35.69 13.49
C GLU A 668 -19.19 35.06 12.29
N ARG A 669 -20.52 34.98 12.34
CA ARG A 669 -21.35 34.52 11.23
C ARG A 669 -21.97 35.70 10.49
N LYS A 670 -22.15 35.52 9.18
CA LYS A 670 -22.85 36.47 8.32
C LYS A 670 -24.23 35.92 7.98
N ARG A 671 -25.28 36.63 8.38
CA ARG A 671 -26.63 36.45 7.82
C ARG A 671 -26.89 37.66 6.95
N GLY A 672 -26.72 37.50 5.63
CA GLY A 672 -26.69 38.62 4.69
C GLY A 672 -25.48 39.54 4.88
N ARG A 673 -25.69 40.85 5.04
CA ARG A 673 -24.62 41.87 5.21
C ARG A 673 -24.21 42.14 6.67
N LYS A 674 -24.97 41.68 7.68
CA LYS A 674 -24.63 41.85 9.11
C LYS A 674 -23.80 40.67 9.63
N ARG A 675 -22.79 41.00 10.42
CA ARG A 675 -21.93 40.06 11.14
C ARG A 675 -22.42 40.00 12.58
N TYR A 676 -22.75 38.81 13.06
CA TYR A 676 -23.10 38.58 14.47
C TYR A 676 -22.16 37.53 15.02
N PHE A 677 -21.91 37.60 16.33
CA PHE A 677 -21.15 36.60 17.05
C PHE A 677 -22.16 35.62 17.62
N GLU A 678 -22.17 34.41 17.07
CA GLU A 678 -22.95 33.30 17.61
C GLU A 678 -22.04 32.51 18.55
N GLU A 679 -22.53 32.26 19.77
CA GLU A 679 -21.90 31.30 20.67
C GLU A 679 -22.18 29.90 20.11
N MET A 680 -21.17 29.34 19.45
CA MET A 680 -21.24 28.01 18.88
C MET A 680 -20.53 27.04 19.82
N HIS A 681 -21.25 26.01 20.24
CA HIS A 681 -20.66 24.88 20.93
C HIS A 681 -19.99 23.98 19.89
N GLU A 682 -18.70 23.76 20.04
CA GLU A 682 -17.93 22.87 19.19
C GLU A 682 -17.49 21.65 19.97
N LEU A 683 -17.62 20.47 19.37
CA LEU A 683 -17.08 19.21 19.86
C LEU A 683 -15.81 18.86 19.09
N TRP A 684 -14.84 18.25 19.76
CA TRP A 684 -13.59 17.82 19.15
C TRP A 684 -13.66 16.36 18.68
N SER A 685 -13.18 16.10 17.46
CA SER A 685 -13.18 14.78 16.81
C SER A 685 -11.84 14.04 16.99
N PRO A 686 -11.80 12.87 17.66
CA PRO A 686 -10.57 12.07 17.85
C PRO A 686 -10.15 11.27 16.61
N VAL A 687 -10.96 11.28 15.55
CA VAL A 687 -10.85 10.36 14.40
C VAL A 687 -9.49 10.45 13.71
N LYS A 688 -8.96 11.66 13.52
CA LYS A 688 -7.65 11.88 12.87
C LYS A 688 -6.48 11.36 13.70
N ILE A 689 -6.53 11.50 15.03
CA ILE A 689 -5.49 10.99 15.93
C ILE A 689 -5.43 9.47 15.82
N VAL A 690 -6.57 8.82 16.02
CA VAL A 690 -6.64 7.35 16.05
C VAL A 690 -6.29 6.76 14.68
N ALA A 691 -6.61 7.46 13.58
CA ALA A 691 -6.18 7.06 12.23
C ALA A 691 -4.66 7.07 12.07
N ASN A 692 -3.98 8.11 12.55
CA ASN A 692 -2.51 8.21 12.52
C ASN A 692 -1.87 7.21 13.49
N TYR A 693 -2.46 6.98 14.66
CA TYR A 693 -2.00 5.95 15.60
C TYR A 693 -2.11 4.54 15.00
N THR A 694 -3.19 4.26 14.26
CA THR A 694 -3.37 3.00 13.50
C THR A 694 -2.30 2.85 12.42
N LEU A 695 -2.00 3.93 11.69
CA LEU A 695 -0.98 3.94 10.63
C LEU A 695 0.44 3.66 11.16
N LEU A 696 0.75 4.10 12.38
CA LEU A 696 2.04 3.86 13.03
C LEU A 696 2.11 2.49 13.74
N SER A 697 0.97 1.85 14.01
CA SER A 697 0.92 0.61 14.78
C SER A 697 0.87 -0.66 13.93
N ILE A 698 0.19 -0.62 12.76
CA ILE A 698 0.09 -1.77 11.85
C ILE A 698 0.46 -1.34 10.43
N PRO A 699 1.21 -2.15 9.66
CA PRO A 699 1.64 -1.88 8.28
C PRO A 699 0.51 -1.91 7.24
N LEU A 700 -0.65 -1.29 7.50
CA LEU A 700 -1.75 -1.14 6.55
C LEU A 700 -1.52 0.03 5.60
N ARG A 701 -2.13 0.01 4.41
CA ARG A 701 -2.12 1.19 3.54
C ARG A 701 -3.06 2.23 4.13
N GLY A 702 -2.69 3.52 4.06
CA GLY A 702 -3.56 4.61 4.54
C GLY A 702 -4.98 4.55 3.97
N GLN A 703 -5.13 4.15 2.69
CA GLN A 703 -6.46 3.96 2.09
C GLN A 703 -7.24 2.79 2.69
N GLN A 704 -6.57 1.69 3.07
CA GLN A 704 -7.22 0.56 3.75
C GLN A 704 -7.69 0.98 5.15
N ILE A 705 -6.88 1.78 5.87
CA ILE A 705 -7.23 2.31 7.19
C ILE A 705 -8.52 3.13 7.11
N CYS A 706 -8.61 4.09 6.17
CA CYS A 706 -9.82 4.89 5.95
C CYS A 706 -11.08 4.06 5.66
N TRP A 707 -10.94 2.82 5.20
CA TRP A 707 -12.05 1.93 4.82
C TRP A 707 -12.33 0.82 5.84
N LEU A 708 -11.74 0.88 7.03
CA LEU A 708 -12.03 -0.09 8.09
C LEU A 708 -13.48 0.07 8.60
N ASP A 709 -14.07 -1.05 8.99
CA ASP A 709 -15.43 -1.09 9.54
C ASP A 709 -15.37 -0.98 11.08
N SER A 710 -16.32 -0.26 11.68
CA SER A 710 -16.43 -0.08 13.12
C SER A 710 -17.02 -1.28 13.87
N GLY A 711 -17.73 -2.16 13.16
CA GLY A 711 -18.49 -3.27 13.74
C GLY A 711 -19.87 -2.88 14.27
N GLU A 712 -20.34 -1.64 14.06
CA GLU A 712 -21.64 -1.16 14.58
C GLU A 712 -22.84 -1.94 14.04
N GLY A 713 -22.71 -2.57 12.87
CA GLY A 713 -23.74 -3.47 12.31
C GLY A 713 -23.54 -4.96 12.61
N ASP A 714 -22.46 -5.34 13.29
CA ASP A 714 -22.13 -6.76 13.53
C ASP A 714 -22.98 -7.37 14.64
N GLU A 715 -23.06 -8.70 14.69
CA GLU A 715 -23.83 -9.44 15.70
C GLU A 715 -23.23 -9.31 17.11
N PHE A 716 -21.90 -9.31 17.20
CA PHE A 716 -21.17 -9.16 18.46
C PHE A 716 -20.18 -8.00 18.37
N VAL A 717 -20.08 -7.22 19.45
CA VAL A 717 -19.16 -6.08 19.55
C VAL A 717 -18.24 -6.22 20.76
N PRO A 718 -16.96 -5.81 20.64
CA PRO A 718 -16.02 -5.88 21.76
C PRO A 718 -16.14 -4.67 22.69
N LEU A 719 -16.33 -4.90 23.98
CA LEU A 719 -16.30 -3.90 25.05
C LEU A 719 -15.03 -4.03 25.89
N TRP A 720 -14.50 -2.91 26.34
CA TRP A 720 -13.37 -2.88 27.26
C TRP A 720 -13.86 -2.81 28.71
N ARG A 721 -13.58 -3.83 29.54
CA ARG A 721 -13.87 -3.86 30.98
C ARG A 721 -12.76 -4.59 31.73
N ASP A 722 -12.41 -4.14 32.94
CA ASP A 722 -11.44 -4.79 33.83
C ASP A 722 -10.07 -5.09 33.17
N GLY A 723 -9.64 -4.24 32.23
CA GLY A 723 -8.37 -4.41 31.50
C GLY A 723 -8.38 -5.49 30.43
N LYS A 724 -9.54 -6.06 30.07
CA LYS A 724 -9.70 -7.07 29.02
C LYS A 724 -10.86 -6.75 28.08
N VAL A 725 -10.85 -7.39 26.90
CA VAL A 725 -11.93 -7.27 25.91
C VAL A 725 -12.98 -8.35 26.16
N HIS A 726 -14.23 -7.91 26.35
CA HIS A 726 -15.41 -8.77 26.50
C HIS A 726 -16.32 -8.63 25.29
N TRP A 727 -16.82 -9.74 24.76
CA TRP A 727 -17.76 -9.75 23.63
C TRP A 727 -19.20 -9.75 24.13
N ILE A 728 -20.00 -8.80 23.67
CA ILE A 728 -21.43 -8.74 23.96
C ILE A 728 -22.24 -8.77 22.66
N GLU A 729 -23.49 -9.21 22.75
CA GLU A 729 -24.45 -9.09 21.66
C GLU A 729 -24.75 -7.60 21.40
N ASN A 730 -24.72 -7.19 20.14
CA ASN A 730 -24.80 -5.79 19.77
C ASN A 730 -26.20 -5.21 20.05
N PRO A 731 -26.34 -4.20 20.92
CA PRO A 731 -27.63 -3.61 21.25
C PRO A 731 -28.17 -2.64 20.19
N SER A 732 -27.39 -2.33 19.15
CA SER A 732 -27.75 -1.39 18.10
C SER A 732 -28.88 -1.92 17.20
N PRO A 733 -29.83 -1.07 16.75
CA PRO A 733 -30.84 -1.45 15.76
C PRO A 733 -30.24 -1.81 14.39
N LEU A 734 -28.96 -1.51 14.17
CA LEU A 734 -28.21 -1.84 12.95
C LEU A 734 -27.65 -3.28 12.95
N ALA A 735 -27.73 -3.98 14.09
CA ALA A 735 -27.18 -5.31 14.25
C ALA A 735 -27.83 -6.29 13.26
N THR A 736 -26.98 -6.91 12.43
CA THR A 736 -27.42 -7.87 11.41
C THR A 736 -26.89 -9.26 11.77
N ARG A 737 -27.80 -10.24 11.86
CA ARG A 737 -27.44 -11.62 12.22
C ARG A 737 -26.38 -12.20 11.27
N LYS A 738 -25.36 -12.87 11.81
CA LYS A 738 -24.19 -13.44 11.10
C LYS A 738 -23.27 -12.41 10.43
N ARG A 739 -23.44 -11.12 10.67
CA ARG A 739 -22.53 -10.10 10.17
C ARG A 739 -21.33 -9.99 11.10
N ASN A 740 -20.14 -10.08 10.53
CA ASN A 740 -18.86 -9.95 11.23
C ASN A 740 -17.86 -9.27 10.29
N LYS A 741 -17.87 -7.93 10.27
CA LYS A 741 -17.08 -7.09 9.35
C LYS A 741 -16.22 -6.05 10.05
N GLY A 742 -16.40 -5.86 11.35
CA GLY A 742 -15.67 -4.93 12.19
C GLY A 742 -14.18 -5.19 12.18
N PHE A 743 -13.40 -4.12 12.35
CA PHE A 743 -11.94 -4.20 12.33
C PHE A 743 -11.39 -5.10 13.44
N ILE A 744 -12.01 -5.12 14.63
CA ILE A 744 -11.67 -6.05 15.71
C ILE A 744 -12.61 -7.25 15.63
N GLN A 745 -12.06 -8.45 15.70
CA GLN A 745 -12.78 -9.72 15.68
C GLN A 745 -12.37 -10.63 16.83
N LYS A 746 -13.26 -11.59 17.15
CA LYS A 746 -12.96 -12.63 18.13
C LYS A 746 -12.00 -13.65 17.52
N GLY A 747 -10.88 -13.92 18.19
CA GLY A 747 -9.91 -14.93 17.81
C GLY A 747 -10.41 -16.37 18.03
N ASN A 748 -9.57 -17.35 17.69
CA ASN A 748 -9.92 -18.77 17.79
C ASN A 748 -9.95 -19.28 19.24
N ASN A 749 -9.11 -18.73 20.11
CA ASN A 749 -9.09 -19.03 21.55
C ASN A 749 -9.81 -17.91 22.34
N ASP A 750 -10.40 -18.25 23.48
CA ASP A 750 -11.04 -17.25 24.36
C ASP A 750 -10.01 -16.24 24.87
N GLY A 751 -10.12 -14.99 24.42
CA GLY A 751 -9.26 -13.87 24.80
C GLY A 751 -8.33 -13.37 23.69
N GLU A 752 -8.11 -14.12 22.61
CA GLU A 752 -7.28 -13.66 21.48
C GLU A 752 -8.05 -12.66 20.59
N LEU A 753 -7.38 -11.57 20.21
CA LEU A 753 -7.92 -10.56 19.30
C LEU A 753 -7.39 -10.77 17.88
N SER A 754 -8.31 -10.84 16.93
CA SER A 754 -8.01 -10.85 15.50
C SER A 754 -8.48 -9.54 14.85
N ALA A 755 -7.95 -9.23 13.67
CA ALA A 755 -8.32 -8.04 12.92
C ALA A 755 -8.82 -8.38 11.52
N TYR A 756 -9.89 -7.72 11.07
CA TYR A 756 -10.42 -7.89 9.71
C TYR A 756 -10.24 -6.65 8.86
N ILE A 757 -9.56 -6.82 7.72
CA ILE A 757 -9.36 -5.74 6.76
C ILE A 757 -10.36 -5.89 5.63
N THR A 758 -11.30 -4.96 5.55
CA THR A 758 -12.44 -4.96 4.61
C THR A 758 -12.05 -5.00 3.12
N THR A 759 -10.82 -4.59 2.77
CA THR A 759 -10.38 -4.48 1.38
C THR A 759 -9.02 -5.14 1.13
N ASN A 760 -8.93 -5.90 0.03
CA ASN A 760 -7.67 -6.44 -0.48
C ASN A 760 -7.39 -5.91 -1.90
N LYS A 761 -6.19 -5.34 -2.13
CA LYS A 761 -5.76 -4.83 -3.44
C LYS A 761 -5.19 -5.92 -4.35
N THR A 762 -4.73 -7.03 -3.78
CA THR A 762 -3.81 -7.98 -4.42
C THR A 762 -4.35 -9.40 -4.55
N GLY A 763 -5.50 -9.70 -3.93
CA GLY A 763 -6.22 -10.96 -4.09
C GLY A 763 -7.06 -10.98 -5.35
N LYS A 764 -6.98 -12.08 -6.12
CA LYS A 764 -7.90 -12.38 -7.23
C LYS A 764 -9.32 -12.75 -6.75
N LYS A 765 -9.46 -13.15 -5.47
CA LYS A 765 -10.75 -13.45 -4.83
C LYS A 765 -11.33 -12.17 -4.21
N LEU A 766 -12.61 -11.90 -4.48
CA LEU A 766 -13.36 -10.78 -3.89
C LEU A 766 -13.49 -10.97 -2.38
N GLY A 767 -13.02 -9.99 -1.59
CA GLY A 767 -13.24 -9.94 -0.14
C GLY A 767 -12.12 -9.23 0.62
N GLY A 768 -12.42 -8.85 1.86
CA GLY A 768 -11.41 -8.51 2.86
C GLY A 768 -10.55 -9.71 3.27
N TYR A 769 -9.66 -9.55 4.24
CA TYR A 769 -8.84 -10.64 4.78
C TYR A 769 -8.69 -10.54 6.31
N ASP A 770 -8.64 -11.70 6.95
CA ASP A 770 -8.49 -11.87 8.39
C ASP A 770 -7.00 -11.92 8.77
N ILE A 771 -6.66 -11.25 9.87
CA ILE A 771 -5.34 -11.20 10.49
C ILE A 771 -5.50 -11.79 11.90
N PRO A 772 -4.86 -12.93 12.23
CA PRO A 772 -4.93 -13.53 13.57
C PRO A 772 -4.00 -12.81 14.55
N PHE A 773 -4.01 -11.48 14.58
CA PHE A 773 -3.19 -10.64 15.42
C PHE A 773 -3.75 -9.21 15.46
N MET A 774 -3.89 -8.65 16.67
CA MET A 774 -4.25 -7.26 16.90
C MET A 774 -3.52 -6.74 18.16
N PRO A 775 -2.75 -5.64 18.09
CA PRO A 775 -2.12 -5.05 19.28
C PRO A 775 -3.17 -4.56 20.29
N GLU A 776 -3.00 -4.89 21.56
CA GLU A 776 -3.95 -4.56 22.63
C GLU A 776 -4.11 -3.04 22.82
N ASP A 777 -3.00 -2.29 22.84
CA ASP A 777 -3.03 -0.82 22.94
C ASP A 777 -3.86 -0.20 21.80
N LEU A 778 -3.74 -0.74 20.59
CA LEU A 778 -4.51 -0.25 19.45
C LEU A 778 -5.98 -0.65 19.61
N ALA A 779 -6.26 -1.88 20.03
CA ALA A 779 -7.62 -2.36 20.22
C ALA A 779 -8.40 -1.48 21.20
N TYR A 780 -7.77 -1.07 22.31
CA TYR A 780 -8.34 -0.14 23.28
C TYR A 780 -8.82 1.17 22.62
N TRP A 781 -7.93 1.87 21.90
CA TRP A 781 -8.28 3.15 21.27
C TRP A 781 -9.29 3.03 20.13
N ILE A 782 -9.31 1.90 19.42
CA ILE A 782 -10.34 1.61 18.41
C ILE A 782 -11.71 1.40 19.06
N ILE A 783 -11.77 0.70 20.21
CA ILE A 783 -13.02 0.50 20.98
C ILE A 783 -13.54 1.85 21.48
N GLN A 784 -12.68 2.69 22.07
CA GLN A 784 -13.03 4.04 22.52
C GLN A 784 -13.53 4.92 21.36
N LEU A 785 -12.87 4.85 20.20
CA LEU A 785 -13.29 5.59 19.00
C LEU A 785 -14.67 5.13 18.53
N ARG A 786 -14.96 3.83 18.52
CA ARG A 786 -16.26 3.31 18.12
C ARG A 786 -17.36 3.80 19.05
N GLU A 787 -17.16 3.71 20.37
CA GLU A 787 -18.13 4.20 21.36
C GLU A 787 -18.41 5.71 21.18
N TRP A 788 -17.35 6.49 20.95
CA TRP A 788 -17.47 7.92 20.64
C TRP A 788 -18.26 8.16 19.35
N GLN A 789 -18.00 7.39 18.29
CA GLN A 789 -18.72 7.49 17.01
C GLN A 789 -20.20 7.14 17.17
N SER A 790 -20.53 6.05 17.87
CA SER A 790 -21.92 5.65 18.07
C SER A 790 -22.72 6.64 18.92
N LYS A 791 -22.07 7.37 19.83
CA LYS A 791 -22.72 8.38 20.69
C LYS A 791 -22.83 9.76 20.04
N TYR A 792 -21.73 10.29 19.48
CA TYR A 792 -21.65 11.68 19.00
C TYR A 792 -21.76 11.83 17.47
N ASN A 793 -21.65 10.74 16.71
CA ASN A 793 -21.81 10.73 15.26
C ASN A 793 -22.54 9.45 14.77
N PRO A 794 -23.79 9.23 15.23
CA PRO A 794 -24.56 8.03 14.94
C PRO A 794 -24.93 7.94 13.46
N ILE A 795 -25.10 6.70 12.98
CA ILE A 795 -25.56 6.40 11.62
C ILE A 795 -26.96 5.76 11.69
N GLU A 796 -27.89 6.19 10.83
CA GLU A 796 -29.26 5.65 10.79
C GLU A 796 -29.35 4.36 9.98
N GLU A 797 -28.53 4.23 8.93
CA GLU A 797 -28.40 3.02 8.11
C GLU A 797 -26.95 2.76 7.70
N LEU A 798 -26.66 1.52 7.31
CA LEU A 798 -25.34 1.13 6.81
C LEU A 798 -25.07 1.76 5.44
N THR A 799 -23.98 2.51 5.34
CA THR A 799 -23.58 3.23 4.11
C THR A 799 -23.33 2.28 2.94
N LEU A 800 -23.98 2.52 1.79
CA LEU A 800 -23.75 1.76 0.55
C LEU A 800 -22.45 2.20 -0.12
N TRP A 801 -21.64 1.24 -0.58
CA TRP A 801 -20.42 1.54 -1.33
C TRP A 801 -20.66 2.33 -2.63
N THR A 802 -21.89 2.31 -3.17
CA THR A 802 -22.30 3.08 -4.36
C THR A 802 -22.61 4.55 -4.09
N GLN A 803 -22.90 4.92 -2.84
CA GLN A 803 -23.16 6.30 -2.44
C GLN A 803 -21.85 7.08 -2.20
N ILE A 804 -20.75 6.38 -1.97
CA ILE A 804 -19.44 6.99 -1.74
C ILE A 804 -18.86 7.51 -3.05
N ASN A 805 -18.26 8.70 -3.02
CA ASN A 805 -17.53 9.29 -4.16
C ASN A 805 -16.01 9.07 -4.03
N PRO A 806 -15.43 7.97 -4.56
CA PRO A 806 -13.99 7.73 -4.52
C PRO A 806 -13.23 8.68 -5.46
N GLN A 807 -12.06 9.19 -5.03
CA GLN A 807 -11.16 10.03 -5.87
C GLN A 807 -10.73 9.37 -7.19
N GLN A 808 -10.77 8.04 -7.30
CA GLN A 808 -10.48 7.28 -8.51
C GLN A 808 -11.76 6.60 -9.00
N ARG A 809 -12.04 6.67 -10.29
CA ARG A 809 -13.19 5.98 -10.90
C ARG A 809 -13.02 4.47 -10.75
N ILE A 810 -13.71 3.88 -9.78
CA ILE A 810 -13.82 2.43 -9.59
C ILE A 810 -15.03 1.93 -10.38
N HIS A 811 -14.92 0.77 -11.01
CA HIS A 811 -16.02 0.16 -11.76
C HIS A 811 -17.25 -0.05 -10.88
N LYS A 812 -18.45 0.31 -11.38
CA LYS A 812 -19.70 0.28 -10.59
C LYS A 812 -20.03 -1.12 -10.05
N ASP A 813 -19.65 -2.18 -10.76
CA ASP A 813 -19.91 -3.56 -10.32
C ASP A 813 -19.06 -4.00 -9.13
N ILE A 814 -17.84 -3.45 -8.99
CA ILE A 814 -16.99 -3.72 -7.82
C ILE A 814 -17.59 -3.07 -6.58
N LEU A 815 -18.16 -1.87 -6.72
CA LEU A 815 -18.84 -1.17 -5.62
C LEU A 815 -20.14 -1.88 -5.22
N LYS A 816 -20.94 -2.33 -6.20
CA LYS A 816 -22.16 -3.12 -5.94
C LYS A 816 -21.86 -4.42 -5.19
N ARG A 817 -20.81 -5.16 -5.59
CA ARG A 817 -20.41 -6.42 -4.93
C ARG A 817 -19.85 -6.25 -3.52
N ARG A 818 -19.43 -5.04 -3.12
CA ARG A 818 -18.95 -4.74 -1.75
C ARG A 818 -20.08 -4.51 -0.74
N GLY A 819 -21.31 -4.25 -1.20
CA GLY A 819 -22.49 -4.17 -0.33
C GLY A 819 -22.55 -2.90 0.55
N LYS A 820 -22.87 -3.08 1.83
CA LYS A 820 -23.07 -2.00 2.83
C LYS A 820 -22.09 -2.11 4.00
N GLN A 821 -21.55 -0.99 4.48
CA GLN A 821 -20.51 -0.95 5.52
C GLN A 821 -20.72 0.17 6.55
N SER A 822 -20.30 -0.05 7.80
CA SER A 822 -20.22 0.99 8.84
C SER A 822 -18.78 1.50 8.96
N PHE A 823 -18.45 2.66 8.39
CA PHE A 823 -17.06 3.14 8.38
C PHE A 823 -16.60 3.64 9.75
N LEU A 824 -15.46 3.13 10.23
CA LEU A 824 -14.86 3.52 11.51
C LEU A 824 -14.25 4.92 11.48
N PHE A 825 -13.52 5.26 10.41
CA PHE A 825 -12.88 6.55 10.25
C PHE A 825 -13.74 7.49 9.41
N ARG A 826 -14.86 7.93 9.99
CA ARG A 826 -15.76 8.97 9.47
C ARG A 826 -15.58 10.26 10.29
N ASP A 827 -15.24 11.38 9.66
CA ASP A 827 -14.91 12.62 10.38
C ASP A 827 -16.02 13.67 10.25
N PRO A 828 -16.77 13.96 11.33
CA PRO A 828 -17.84 14.97 11.30
C PRO A 828 -17.30 16.40 11.12
N ALA A 829 -16.00 16.64 11.36
CA ALA A 829 -15.36 17.94 11.16
C ALA A 829 -14.89 18.20 9.71
N SER A 830 -14.99 17.20 8.83
CA SER A 830 -14.49 17.32 7.45
C SER A 830 -15.48 18.06 6.55
N HIS A 831 -15.10 19.27 6.10
CA HIS A 831 -15.84 20.04 5.07
C HIS A 831 -15.86 19.41 3.67
N ALA A 832 -15.15 18.30 3.44
CA ALA A 832 -14.99 17.68 2.12
C ALA A 832 -16.04 16.60 1.79
N CYS A 833 -16.88 16.24 2.75
CA CYS A 833 -17.97 15.26 2.62
C CYS A 833 -19.21 15.82 3.29
N ASP A 834 -20.24 16.17 2.52
CA ASP A 834 -21.51 16.67 3.05
C ASP A 834 -22.28 15.57 3.80
N GLU A 835 -22.10 14.31 3.39
CA GLU A 835 -22.62 13.13 4.07
C GLU A 835 -21.65 12.68 5.18
N LYS A 836 -21.97 13.01 6.44
CA LYS A 836 -21.20 12.66 7.67
C LYS A 836 -21.00 11.15 7.92
N ALA A 837 -21.59 10.30 7.06
CA ALA A 837 -21.47 8.84 7.07
C ALA A 837 -20.38 8.28 6.12
N SER A 838 -19.74 9.13 5.31
CA SER A 838 -18.67 8.74 4.37
C SER A 838 -17.30 8.60 5.05
N PRO A 839 -16.43 7.69 4.57
CA PRO A 839 -15.07 7.55 5.10
C PRO A 839 -14.20 8.77 4.78
N MET A 840 -13.27 9.07 5.67
CA MET A 840 -12.27 10.14 5.47
C MET A 840 -11.43 9.92 4.21
N ARG A 841 -11.08 11.01 3.54
CA ARG A 841 -10.08 10.98 2.45
C ARG A 841 -8.68 10.84 3.04
N THR A 842 -7.82 10.08 2.36
CA THR A 842 -6.41 9.92 2.75
C THR A 842 -5.65 11.24 2.82
N THR A 843 -6.02 12.21 1.98
CA THR A 843 -5.47 13.57 1.99
C THR A 843 -5.75 14.29 3.31
N THR A 844 -6.99 14.19 3.79
CA THR A 844 -7.44 14.82 5.04
C THR A 844 -6.89 14.08 6.26
N ALA A 845 -6.82 12.74 6.18
CA ALA A 845 -6.40 11.90 7.29
C ALA A 845 -4.89 11.91 7.54
N PHE A 846 -4.05 12.02 6.51
CA PHE A 846 -2.60 11.81 6.63
C PHE A 846 -1.72 12.88 5.98
N THR A 847 -2.13 13.52 4.88
CA THR A 847 -1.21 14.39 4.11
C THR A 847 -0.81 15.65 4.87
N ARG A 848 -1.65 16.17 5.76
CA ARG A 848 -1.35 17.33 6.61
C ARG A 848 -0.90 16.95 8.02
N THR A 849 -1.56 15.96 8.60
CA THR A 849 -1.40 15.52 9.99
C THR A 849 -0.11 14.74 10.24
N LEU A 850 0.28 13.84 9.32
CA LEU A 850 1.50 13.05 9.48
C LEU A 850 2.77 13.90 9.44
N PRO A 851 2.96 14.85 8.49
CA PRO A 851 4.13 15.75 8.52
C PRO A 851 4.16 16.64 9.76
N ALA A 852 3.01 17.13 10.22
CA ALA A 852 2.92 17.92 11.45
C ALA A 852 3.35 17.10 12.68
N LEU A 853 2.89 15.85 12.78
CA LEU A 853 3.28 14.92 13.83
C LEU A 853 4.78 14.64 13.82
N LEU A 854 5.35 14.37 12.64
CA LEU A 854 6.79 14.13 12.51
C LEU A 854 7.60 15.38 12.90
N PHE A 855 7.13 16.58 12.57
CA PHE A 855 7.78 17.83 12.96
C PHE A 855 7.78 18.04 14.48
N HIS A 856 6.68 17.76 15.16
CA HIS A 856 6.60 17.95 16.62
C HIS A 856 7.27 16.83 17.42
N SER A 857 7.48 15.66 16.82
CA SER A 857 8.18 14.51 17.44
C SER A 857 9.67 14.39 17.07
N GLN A 858 10.19 15.24 16.19
CA GLN A 858 11.60 15.23 15.81
C GLN A 858 12.51 15.87 16.86
N ARG A 859 13.73 15.35 17.00
CA ARG A 859 14.78 15.93 17.86
C ARG A 859 15.47 17.10 17.13
N PRO A 860 16.09 18.05 17.86
CA PRO A 860 16.95 19.06 17.24
C PRO A 860 18.02 18.40 16.37
N GLY A 861 18.05 18.73 15.08
CA GLY A 861 18.97 18.14 14.09
C GLY A 861 18.46 16.89 13.34
N ALA A 862 17.29 16.35 13.71
CA ALA A 862 16.65 15.27 12.94
C ALA A 862 15.77 15.85 11.82
N ASP A 863 16.15 15.63 10.56
CA ASP A 863 15.45 16.13 9.37
C ASP A 863 14.27 15.22 8.97
N LEU A 864 13.23 15.15 9.83
CA LEU A 864 12.05 14.30 9.59
C LEU A 864 10.94 15.05 8.85
N ALA A 865 10.71 16.32 9.20
CA ALA A 865 9.74 17.20 8.55
C ALA A 865 10.15 18.67 8.66
N GLU A 866 9.68 19.47 7.69
CA GLU A 866 9.90 20.91 7.60
C GLU A 866 8.60 21.68 7.81
N LYS A 867 8.68 22.81 8.54
CA LYS A 867 7.58 23.77 8.71
C LYS A 867 7.70 24.86 7.64
N ILE A 868 6.66 25.01 6.83
CA ILE A 868 6.55 26.03 5.77
C ILE A 868 5.56 27.09 6.20
N GLU A 869 6.04 28.31 6.45
CA GLU A 869 5.19 29.44 6.84
C GLU A 869 4.64 30.17 5.60
N LYS A 870 3.32 30.23 5.46
CA LYS A 870 2.62 31.06 4.46
C LYS A 870 1.98 32.26 5.17
N LYS A 871 1.72 33.35 4.42
CA LYS A 871 1.20 34.64 4.93
C LYS A 871 -0.03 34.56 5.86
N SER A 872 -0.80 33.45 5.83
CA SER A 872 -1.99 33.23 6.67
C SER A 872 -2.16 31.78 7.16
N SER A 873 -1.18 30.90 6.99
CA SER A 873 -1.26 29.48 7.42
C SER A 873 0.12 28.87 7.57
N VAL A 874 0.25 27.93 8.52
CA VAL A 874 1.41 27.04 8.62
C VAL A 874 1.10 25.75 7.87
N ASP A 875 2.04 25.29 7.05
CA ASP A 875 1.99 24.02 6.32
C ASP A 875 3.20 23.16 6.71
N TYR A 876 3.07 21.84 6.67
CA TYR A 876 4.14 20.91 7.05
C TYR A 876 4.44 19.96 5.89
N LYS A 877 5.73 19.69 5.64
CA LYS A 877 6.17 18.83 4.55
C LYS A 877 7.15 17.78 5.07
N SER A 878 6.98 16.54 4.64
CA SER A 878 7.91 15.45 4.96
C SER A 878 8.14 14.59 3.72
N GLN A 879 9.34 14.00 3.64
CA GLN A 879 9.68 12.98 2.64
C GLN A 879 9.05 11.61 2.99
N PHE A 880 8.66 11.42 4.26
CA PHE A 880 8.04 10.20 4.77
C PHE A 880 6.53 10.23 4.57
N THR A 881 6.07 9.48 3.57
CA THR A 881 4.64 9.33 3.26
C THR A 881 4.02 8.18 4.07
N PRO A 882 2.68 8.04 4.13
CA PRO A 882 2.04 6.85 4.69
C PRO A 882 2.52 5.55 4.05
N HIS A 883 2.95 5.59 2.79
CA HIS A 883 3.56 4.45 2.13
C HIS A 883 4.95 4.12 2.69
N ALA A 884 5.76 5.15 3.00
CA ALA A 884 7.06 4.98 3.64
C ALA A 884 6.92 4.32 5.02
N LEU A 885 5.92 4.68 5.83
CA LEU A 885 5.66 4.04 7.13
C LEU A 885 5.36 2.54 6.99
N ARG A 886 4.58 2.13 5.97
CA ARG A 886 4.37 0.71 5.68
C ARG A 886 5.67 -0.01 5.33
N VAL A 887 6.55 0.59 4.52
CA VAL A 887 7.89 0.04 4.21
C VAL A 887 8.72 -0.08 5.49
N SER A 888 8.64 0.93 6.35
CA SER A 888 9.40 1.03 7.60
C SER A 888 9.00 -0.08 8.58
N LEU A 889 7.70 -0.26 8.83
CA LEU A 889 7.19 -1.30 9.73
C LEU A 889 7.44 -2.72 9.18
N ILE A 890 7.28 -2.94 7.87
CA ILE A 890 7.62 -4.24 7.24
C ILE A 890 9.11 -4.52 7.40
N THR A 891 9.97 -3.54 7.12
CA THR A 891 11.41 -3.67 7.29
C THR A 891 11.78 -3.91 8.74
N ALA A 892 11.21 -3.16 9.69
CA ALA A 892 11.46 -3.33 11.11
C ALA A 892 11.03 -4.73 11.59
N TYR A 893 9.83 -5.20 11.25
CA TYR A 893 9.40 -6.54 11.68
C TYR A 893 10.26 -7.67 11.11
N ILE A 894 10.69 -7.56 9.84
CA ILE A 894 11.51 -8.60 9.21
C ILE A 894 12.96 -8.53 9.68
N VAL A 895 13.54 -7.32 9.71
CA VAL A 895 14.97 -7.11 9.92
C VAL A 895 15.32 -6.95 11.40
N ASP A 896 14.56 -6.17 12.16
CA ASP A 896 14.77 -6.00 13.61
C ASP A 896 14.06 -7.10 14.41
N GLY A 897 12.79 -7.35 14.09
CA GLY A 897 11.95 -8.33 14.80
C GLY A 897 12.14 -9.78 14.36
N ARG A 898 12.97 -10.04 13.36
CA ARG A 898 13.26 -11.39 12.79
C ARG A 898 12.01 -12.20 12.45
N ALA A 899 10.88 -11.54 12.17
CA ALA A 899 9.63 -12.21 11.86
C ALA A 899 9.71 -12.91 10.49
N PRO A 900 9.23 -14.16 10.36
CA PRO A 900 9.23 -14.85 9.08
C PRO A 900 8.48 -14.07 7.99
N ILE A 901 9.08 -13.93 6.81
CA ILE A 901 8.49 -13.16 5.68
C ILE A 901 7.08 -13.68 5.33
N ALA A 902 6.84 -14.99 5.46
CA ALA A 902 5.54 -15.60 5.24
C ALA A 902 4.46 -15.09 6.22
N VAL A 903 4.82 -14.86 7.49
CA VAL A 903 3.93 -14.32 8.52
C VAL A 903 3.61 -12.85 8.19
N ILE A 904 4.63 -12.05 7.88
CA ILE A 904 4.45 -10.65 7.49
C ILE A 904 3.64 -10.52 6.20
N SER A 905 3.82 -11.43 5.23
CA SER A 905 3.01 -11.46 4.02
C SER A 905 1.51 -11.63 4.31
N LYS A 906 1.16 -12.47 5.30
CA LYS A 906 -0.23 -12.66 5.76
C LYS A 906 -0.76 -11.43 6.49
N LEU A 907 0.01 -10.89 7.45
CA LEU A 907 -0.33 -9.67 8.20
C LEU A 907 -0.67 -8.50 7.27
N VAL A 908 0.04 -8.40 6.14
CA VAL A 908 0.00 -7.24 5.26
C VAL A 908 -0.89 -7.48 4.01
N GLY A 909 -1.43 -8.69 3.87
CA GLY A 909 -2.38 -9.11 2.81
C GLY A 909 -1.75 -9.31 1.42
N HIS A 910 -0.46 -9.58 1.33
CA HIS A 910 0.23 -9.76 0.04
C HIS A 910 -0.02 -11.16 -0.54
N SER A 911 -0.41 -11.21 -1.82
CA SER A 911 -0.68 -12.46 -2.55
C SER A 911 0.59 -13.19 -3.04
N SER A 912 1.75 -12.54 -2.95
CA SER A 912 3.05 -13.12 -3.30
C SER A 912 4.12 -12.63 -2.32
N LEU A 913 4.99 -13.53 -1.89
CA LEU A 913 6.13 -13.21 -1.04
C LEU A 913 7.08 -12.19 -1.68
N VAL A 914 7.18 -12.17 -3.02
CA VAL A 914 8.00 -11.22 -3.78
C VAL A 914 7.59 -9.77 -3.49
N MET A 915 6.30 -9.52 -3.29
CA MET A 915 5.84 -8.18 -2.92
C MET A 915 6.26 -7.79 -1.51
N THR A 916 6.34 -8.72 -0.58
CA THR A 916 6.83 -8.46 0.79
C THR A 916 8.33 -8.21 0.78
N ILE A 917 9.09 -9.02 0.02
CA ILE A 917 10.54 -8.83 -0.21
C ILE A 917 10.83 -7.46 -0.85
N TYR A 918 10.01 -7.01 -1.79
CA TYR A 918 10.14 -5.69 -2.44
C TYR A 918 10.08 -4.50 -1.45
N TYR A 919 9.48 -4.69 -0.27
CA TYR A 919 9.41 -3.67 0.79
C TYR A 919 10.45 -3.83 1.88
N THR A 920 11.24 -4.90 1.88
CA THR A 920 12.30 -5.12 2.87
C THR A 920 13.56 -4.39 2.43
N LYS A 921 13.95 -3.33 3.15
CA LYS A 921 15.21 -2.62 2.89
C LYS A 921 16.30 -3.05 3.85
N VAL A 922 17.14 -3.98 3.41
CA VAL A 922 18.31 -4.43 4.19
C VAL A 922 19.53 -3.64 3.71
N GLY A 923 20.06 -2.76 4.55
CA GLY A 923 21.33 -2.07 4.26
C GLY A 923 22.49 -3.06 4.24
N ALA A 924 23.51 -2.82 3.39
CA ALA A 924 24.63 -3.74 3.20
C ALA A 924 25.33 -4.17 4.51
N SER A 925 25.59 -3.23 5.42
CA SER A 925 26.22 -3.52 6.72
C SER A 925 25.36 -4.43 7.59
N LYS A 926 24.03 -4.22 7.58
CA LYS A 926 23.09 -5.02 8.35
C LYS A 926 22.87 -6.40 7.74
N MET A 927 22.93 -6.49 6.41
CA MET A 927 22.93 -7.77 5.71
C MET A 927 24.14 -8.60 6.10
N ARG A 928 25.35 -8.01 6.13
CA ARG A 928 26.55 -8.73 6.60
C ARG A 928 26.41 -9.20 8.04
N LEU A 929 25.92 -8.35 8.95
CA LEU A 929 25.77 -8.71 10.36
C LEU A 929 24.73 -9.81 10.58
N GLU A 930 23.58 -9.74 9.90
CA GLU A 930 22.55 -10.79 9.98
C GLU A 930 22.97 -12.07 9.26
N MET A 931 23.73 -12.00 8.16
CA MET A 931 24.33 -13.19 7.53
C MET A 931 25.37 -13.83 8.45
N ALA A 932 26.26 -13.07 9.08
CA ALA A 932 27.21 -13.58 10.06
C ALA A 932 26.51 -14.22 11.28
N ALA A 933 25.43 -13.60 11.78
CA ALA A 933 24.62 -14.16 12.86
C ALA A 933 23.79 -15.37 12.43
N ALA A 934 23.34 -15.43 11.18
CA ALA A 934 22.62 -16.57 10.60
C ALA A 934 23.56 -17.74 10.36
N GLU A 935 24.78 -17.49 9.90
CA GLU A 935 25.86 -18.47 9.82
C GLU A 935 26.17 -19.02 11.21
N LYS A 936 26.37 -18.17 12.24
CA LYS A 936 26.60 -18.64 13.62
C LYS A 936 25.46 -19.53 14.14
N ARG A 937 24.20 -19.14 13.92
CA ARG A 937 23.02 -19.95 14.28
C ARG A 937 22.95 -21.26 13.51
N ALA A 938 23.26 -21.25 12.22
CA ALA A 938 23.30 -22.46 11.40
C ALA A 938 24.42 -23.42 11.86
N LEU A 939 25.55 -22.88 12.34
CA LEU A 939 26.66 -23.64 12.90
C LEU A 939 26.29 -24.27 14.25
N GLU A 940 25.63 -23.53 15.14
CA GLU A 940 25.09 -24.08 16.39
C GLU A 940 24.01 -25.14 16.12
N GLN A 941 23.21 -24.97 15.08
CA GLN A 941 22.05 -25.84 14.79
C GLN A 941 22.34 -27.02 13.86
N SER A 942 23.56 -27.17 13.33
CA SER A 942 23.89 -28.18 12.32
C SER A 942 23.65 -29.62 12.78
N HIS A 943 23.75 -29.88 14.09
CA HIS A 943 23.66 -31.20 14.69
C HIS A 943 22.27 -31.53 15.27
N TYR A 944 21.39 -30.55 15.53
CA TYR A 944 20.04 -30.79 16.08
C TYR A 944 19.15 -31.66 15.19
N ARG A 945 19.39 -31.69 13.88
CA ARG A 945 18.69 -32.61 12.97
C ARG A 945 18.88 -34.08 13.40
N TYR A 946 20.05 -34.44 13.92
CA TYR A 946 20.28 -35.80 14.41
C TYR A 946 19.53 -36.08 15.70
N GLU A 947 19.31 -35.07 16.56
CA GLU A 947 18.43 -35.23 17.73
C GLU A 947 16.99 -35.56 17.31
N ASP A 948 16.46 -34.82 16.33
CA ASP A 948 15.13 -35.10 15.78
C ASP A 948 15.03 -36.52 15.20
N LEU A 949 16.04 -36.96 14.44
CA LEU A 949 16.10 -38.31 13.89
C LEU A 949 16.19 -39.39 14.98
N ILE A 950 16.94 -39.14 16.06
CA ILE A 950 17.04 -40.05 17.22
C ILE A 950 15.71 -40.14 17.96
N LEU A 951 15.04 -39.00 18.19
CA LEU A 951 13.72 -38.93 18.83
C LEU A 951 12.64 -39.66 18.00
N GLN A 952 12.70 -39.51 16.68
CA GLN A 952 11.77 -40.17 15.75
C GLN A 952 12.12 -41.64 15.45
N LYS A 953 13.23 -42.18 16.02
CA LYS A 953 13.77 -43.51 15.74
C LYS A 953 14.09 -43.77 14.25
N LYS A 954 14.51 -42.72 13.55
CA LYS A 954 14.84 -42.71 12.11
C LYS A 954 16.33 -42.45 11.84
N ILE A 955 17.19 -42.68 12.83
CA ILE A 955 18.63 -42.42 12.70
C ILE A 955 19.32 -43.27 11.61
N GLU A 956 18.71 -44.38 11.19
CA GLU A 956 19.17 -45.19 10.05
C GLU A 956 19.16 -44.40 8.73
N GLU A 957 18.25 -43.44 8.56
CA GLU A 957 18.18 -42.58 7.36
C GLU A 957 19.44 -41.71 7.21
N ALA A 958 20.11 -41.39 8.33
CA ALA A 958 21.33 -40.60 8.38
C ALA A 958 22.62 -41.43 8.19
N ARG A 959 22.52 -42.76 8.06
CA ARG A 959 23.67 -43.66 7.89
C ARG A 959 24.66 -43.27 6.78
N PRO A 960 24.25 -42.85 5.57
CA PRO A 960 25.21 -42.46 4.52
C PRO A 960 25.98 -41.17 4.84
N GLU A 961 25.56 -40.42 5.85
CA GLU A 961 26.14 -39.14 6.26
C GLU A 961 27.00 -39.28 7.53
N LEU A 962 27.21 -40.50 8.04
CA LEU A 962 27.89 -40.75 9.30
C LEU A 962 29.15 -41.61 9.09
N ILE A 963 30.14 -41.39 9.94
CA ILE A 963 31.42 -42.10 10.02
C ILE A 963 31.53 -42.68 11.41
N ALA A 964 31.87 -43.96 11.51
CA ALA A 964 32.24 -44.57 12.78
C ALA A 964 33.71 -44.97 12.78
N THR A 965 34.34 -44.92 13.95
CA THR A 965 35.67 -45.51 14.17
C THR A 965 35.63 -47.02 13.92
N ASP A 966 34.56 -47.69 14.37
CA ASP A 966 34.28 -49.10 14.11
C ASP A 966 32.92 -49.25 13.39
N ARG A 967 32.97 -49.73 12.14
CA ARG A 967 31.76 -49.93 11.32
C ARG A 967 30.80 -50.96 11.92
N SER A 968 31.32 -51.96 12.65
CA SER A 968 30.47 -52.98 13.26
C SER A 968 29.55 -52.42 14.35
N ILE A 969 30.02 -51.40 15.09
CA ILE A 969 29.23 -50.69 16.10
C ILE A 969 28.15 -49.83 15.44
N MET A 970 28.49 -49.16 14.36
CA MET A 970 27.54 -48.37 13.58
C MET A 970 26.34 -49.24 13.13
N ASP A 971 26.63 -50.44 12.65
CA ASP A 971 25.61 -51.39 12.17
C ASP A 971 24.72 -51.91 13.31
N GLN A 972 25.25 -52.03 14.53
CA GLN A 972 24.50 -52.47 15.71
C GLN A 972 23.61 -51.36 16.29
N CYS A 973 24.15 -50.14 16.40
CA CYS A 973 23.50 -49.04 17.10
C CYS A 973 22.52 -48.27 16.22
N LEU A 974 22.74 -48.18 14.91
CA LEU A 974 21.85 -47.50 13.98
C LEU A 974 20.69 -48.40 13.54
N THR A 975 19.95 -48.93 14.52
CA THR A 975 18.74 -49.73 14.28
C THR A 975 17.57 -49.17 15.10
N PRO A 976 16.31 -49.32 14.66
CA PRO A 976 15.13 -48.84 15.39
C PRO A 976 14.96 -49.47 16.79
N ASN A 977 15.63 -50.60 17.04
CA ASN A 977 15.59 -51.34 18.29
C ASN A 977 16.58 -50.79 19.34
N TRP A 978 17.53 -49.93 18.94
CA TRP A 978 18.45 -49.30 19.89
C TRP A 978 17.72 -48.21 20.69
N PRO A 979 17.91 -48.13 22.03
CA PRO A 979 17.22 -47.12 22.83
C PRO A 979 17.66 -45.69 22.46
N SER A 980 16.70 -44.79 22.17
CA SER A 980 16.98 -43.39 21.84
C SER A 980 17.77 -42.67 22.96
N GLY A 981 17.48 -42.99 24.23
CA GLY A 981 18.21 -42.43 25.38
C GLY A 981 19.63 -42.94 25.58
N ALA A 982 20.08 -43.93 24.81
CA ALA A 982 21.47 -44.38 24.82
C ALA A 982 22.38 -43.48 23.97
N PHE A 983 21.82 -42.70 23.05
CA PHE A 983 22.58 -41.72 22.28
C PHE A 983 22.82 -40.45 23.11
N GLN A 984 24.07 -40.04 23.18
CA GLN A 984 24.48 -38.72 23.65
C GLN A 984 25.08 -37.97 22.48
N LEU A 985 24.49 -36.82 22.15
CA LEU A 985 24.99 -35.93 21.12
C LEU A 985 26.01 -34.96 21.73
N MET A 986 27.06 -34.66 20.98
CA MET A 986 28.10 -33.68 21.30
C MET A 986 28.37 -32.85 20.06
N SER A 987 28.93 -31.66 20.22
CA SER A 987 29.30 -30.74 19.12
C SER A 987 30.28 -31.34 18.10
N PHE A 988 31.03 -32.38 18.47
CA PHE A 988 32.02 -33.05 17.63
C PHE A 988 31.64 -34.49 17.23
N GLY A 989 30.53 -35.04 17.73
CA GLY A 989 30.03 -36.36 17.34
C GLY A 989 28.98 -36.96 18.28
N ILE A 990 28.69 -38.24 18.11
CA ILE A 990 27.64 -38.99 18.79
C ILE A 990 28.26 -40.17 19.54
N CYS A 991 27.87 -40.34 20.81
CA CYS A 991 28.17 -41.54 21.59
C CYS A 991 26.90 -42.41 21.71
N PRO A 992 26.85 -43.63 21.14
CA PRO A 992 25.70 -44.52 21.24
C PRO A 992 25.58 -45.24 22.61
N MET A 993 26.53 -45.00 23.51
CA MET A 993 26.65 -45.63 24.83
C MET A 993 26.46 -44.64 25.99
N SER A 994 26.00 -43.41 25.73
CA SER A 994 25.77 -42.35 26.73
C SER A 994 26.98 -42.10 27.66
N GLY A 995 28.20 -42.26 27.13
CA GLY A 995 29.44 -42.06 27.89
C GLY A 995 29.73 -43.08 29.01
N ASN A 996 29.08 -44.25 29.01
CA ASN A 996 29.19 -45.24 30.10
C ASN A 996 30.14 -46.41 29.83
N LYS A 997 30.55 -46.65 28.56
CA LYS A 997 31.42 -47.79 28.18
C LYS A 997 32.82 -47.37 27.72
N CYS A 998 33.42 -46.38 28.38
CA CYS A 998 34.76 -45.92 28.03
C CYS A 998 35.87 -46.93 28.43
N ASP A 999 35.57 -47.84 29.35
CA ASP A 999 36.42 -48.95 29.79
C ASP A 999 36.55 -50.08 28.75
N GLU A 1000 35.59 -50.18 27.80
CA GLU A 1000 35.61 -51.14 26.68
C GLU A 1000 35.86 -50.46 25.32
N GLY A 1001 36.27 -49.19 25.33
CA GLY A 1001 36.32 -48.34 24.13
C GLY A 1001 37.66 -48.35 23.38
N GLY A 1002 38.71 -48.95 23.95
CA GLY A 1002 40.05 -49.03 23.39
C GLY A 1002 40.27 -50.24 22.48
N MET A 1003 41.55 -50.59 22.26
CA MET A 1003 41.94 -51.70 21.37
C MET A 1003 41.54 -53.08 21.94
N ALA A 1004 41.37 -54.07 21.07
CA ALA A 1004 41.11 -55.45 21.49
C ALA A 1004 42.34 -56.07 22.19
N LEU A 1005 42.15 -56.58 23.41
CA LEU A 1005 43.18 -57.26 24.20
C LEU A 1005 43.24 -58.76 23.89
N VAL A 1006 42.08 -59.38 23.61
CA VAL A 1006 41.97 -60.81 23.26
C VAL A 1006 40.85 -61.00 22.25
N GLU A 1007 41.17 -61.48 21.04
CA GLU A 1007 40.18 -61.89 20.04
C GLU A 1007 39.89 -63.40 20.17
N ARG A 1008 38.80 -63.78 20.85
CA ARG A 1008 38.25 -65.15 20.79
C ARG A 1008 37.04 -65.15 19.87
N LYS A 1009 36.76 -66.29 19.22
CA LYS A 1009 35.61 -66.50 18.32
C LYS A 1009 34.22 -66.21 18.92
N VAL A 1010 34.11 -65.98 20.24
CA VAL A 1010 32.82 -65.81 20.95
C VAL A 1010 32.77 -64.52 21.78
N GLU A 1011 33.88 -64.06 22.37
CA GLU A 1011 33.94 -62.81 23.14
C GLU A 1011 35.28 -62.11 22.93
N ALA A 1012 35.24 -60.85 22.49
CA ALA A 1012 36.40 -59.97 22.42
C ALA A 1012 36.46 -59.10 23.67
N GLN A 1013 37.60 -59.13 24.38
CA GLN A 1013 37.87 -58.22 25.50
C GLN A 1013 38.60 -56.99 24.99
N TYR A 1014 38.15 -55.81 25.39
CA TYR A 1014 38.70 -54.53 24.96
C TYR A 1014 39.41 -53.82 26.12
N ALA A 1015 40.43 -53.03 25.80
CA ALA A 1015 41.09 -52.13 26.73
C ALA A 1015 40.23 -50.88 26.99
N PRO A 1016 40.48 -50.16 28.10
CA PRO A 1016 39.95 -48.81 28.27
C PRO A 1016 40.47 -47.88 27.18
N VAL A 1017 39.69 -46.85 26.86
CA VAL A 1017 40.12 -45.77 25.98
C VAL A 1017 41.39 -45.11 26.56
N PRO A 1018 42.46 -44.91 25.75
CA PRO A 1018 43.65 -44.20 26.21
C PRO A 1018 43.33 -42.78 26.66
N ASN A 1019 43.93 -42.36 27.77
CA ASN A 1019 43.81 -40.97 28.23
C ASN A 1019 44.47 -40.04 27.19
N GLY A 1020 43.76 -38.97 26.83
CA GLY A 1020 44.22 -37.96 25.87
C GLY A 1020 43.96 -36.53 26.35
N TYR A 1021 43.87 -35.59 25.41
CA TYR A 1021 43.56 -34.19 25.70
C TYR A 1021 42.22 -34.03 26.44
N LEU A 1022 41.19 -34.77 26.03
CA LEU A 1022 39.86 -34.79 26.67
C LEU A 1022 39.81 -35.65 27.95
N GLY A 1023 40.97 -36.06 28.48
CA GLY A 1023 41.09 -36.90 29.66
C GLY A 1023 40.67 -38.35 29.41
N THR A 1024 39.92 -38.94 30.35
CA THR A 1024 39.49 -40.35 30.31
C THR A 1024 38.39 -40.63 29.30
N ARG A 1025 37.73 -39.59 28.76
CA ARG A 1025 36.69 -39.68 27.73
C ARG A 1025 37.24 -39.22 26.39
N ASN A 1026 38.33 -39.84 25.95
CA ASN A 1026 38.96 -39.53 24.68
C ASN A 1026 38.21 -40.13 23.48
N CYS A 1027 37.03 -39.57 23.20
CA CYS A 1027 36.10 -40.02 22.17
C CYS A 1027 36.73 -40.20 20.77
N PRO A 1028 37.65 -39.35 20.27
CA PRO A 1028 38.29 -39.55 18.96
C PRO A 1028 39.03 -40.89 18.81
N GLN A 1029 39.55 -41.44 19.92
CA GLN A 1029 40.21 -42.76 19.95
C GLN A 1029 39.25 -43.91 20.33
N CYS A 1030 38.00 -43.60 20.69
CA CYS A 1030 37.04 -44.58 21.15
C CYS A 1030 36.39 -45.31 19.96
N ARG A 1031 36.33 -46.64 20.01
CA ARG A 1031 35.68 -47.47 18.98
C ARG A 1031 34.19 -47.19 18.81
N PHE A 1032 33.51 -46.73 19.87
CA PHE A 1032 32.08 -46.45 19.84
C PHE A 1032 31.74 -45.10 19.21
N PHE A 1033 32.74 -44.26 18.93
CA PHE A 1033 32.52 -42.90 18.49
C PHE A 1033 32.03 -42.82 17.05
N ILE A 1034 30.96 -42.05 16.83
CA ILE A 1034 30.35 -41.79 15.53
C ILE A 1034 30.40 -40.28 15.27
N THR A 1035 30.73 -39.86 14.06
CA THR A 1035 30.79 -38.45 13.65
C THR A 1035 30.38 -38.30 12.18
N GLY A 1036 30.58 -37.15 11.56
CA GLY A 1036 30.19 -36.89 10.18
C GLY A 1036 30.34 -35.42 9.78
N PRO A 1037 29.96 -35.06 8.54
CA PRO A 1037 30.05 -33.70 8.00
C PRO A 1037 29.49 -32.59 8.90
N ALA A 1038 28.37 -32.84 9.58
CA ALA A 1038 27.73 -31.85 10.44
C ALA A 1038 28.54 -31.49 11.70
N PHE A 1039 29.48 -32.35 12.10
CA PHE A 1039 30.31 -32.21 13.29
C PHE A 1039 31.72 -31.67 12.97
N LEU A 1040 32.01 -31.37 11.70
CA LEU A 1040 33.33 -30.90 11.25
C LEU A 1040 33.83 -29.69 12.05
N GLY A 1041 32.94 -28.75 12.36
CA GLY A 1041 33.30 -27.56 13.13
C GLY A 1041 33.77 -27.89 14.54
N GLY A 1042 33.03 -28.74 15.25
CA GLY A 1042 33.43 -29.20 16.58
C GLY A 1042 34.69 -30.04 16.57
N LEU A 1043 34.88 -30.91 15.56
CA LEU A 1043 36.11 -31.68 15.39
C LEU A 1043 37.33 -30.76 15.17
N SER A 1044 37.18 -29.75 14.31
CA SER A 1044 38.25 -28.79 14.06
C SER A 1044 38.53 -27.89 15.25
N ALA A 1045 37.52 -27.54 16.04
CA ALA A 1045 37.69 -26.77 17.27
C ALA A 1045 38.61 -27.51 18.25
N ILE A 1046 38.34 -28.79 18.50
CA ILE A 1046 39.18 -29.63 19.36
C ILE A 1046 40.58 -29.82 18.75
N ALA A 1047 40.67 -30.02 17.44
CA ALA A 1047 41.97 -30.14 16.77
C ALA A 1047 42.83 -28.88 16.96
N ASN A 1048 42.24 -27.69 16.83
CA ASN A 1048 42.93 -26.41 17.05
C ASN A 1048 43.40 -26.25 18.51
N GLU A 1049 42.60 -26.68 19.49
CA GLU A 1049 43.01 -26.70 20.90
C GLU A 1049 44.19 -27.65 21.16
N ILE A 1050 44.16 -28.85 20.57
CA ILE A 1050 45.26 -29.82 20.68
C ILE A 1050 46.53 -29.28 20.02
N ILE A 1051 46.41 -28.64 18.86
CA ILE A 1051 47.53 -27.97 18.19
C ILE A 1051 48.14 -26.89 19.08
N LEU A 1052 47.31 -26.07 19.74
CA LEU A 1052 47.78 -25.06 20.69
C LEU A 1052 48.57 -25.70 21.84
N GLU A 1053 48.06 -26.80 22.41
CA GLU A 1053 48.78 -27.58 23.43
C GLU A 1053 50.09 -28.19 22.93
N ILE A 1054 50.09 -28.70 21.70
CA ILE A 1054 51.28 -29.25 21.03
C ILE A 1054 52.34 -28.15 20.90
N ASN A 1055 51.97 -26.96 20.42
CA ASN A 1055 52.91 -25.85 20.23
C ASN A 1055 53.57 -25.45 21.55
N VAL A 1056 52.79 -25.33 22.64
CA VAL A 1056 53.39 -24.96 23.93
C VAL A 1056 54.24 -26.09 24.51
N THR A 1057 53.73 -27.33 24.48
CA THR A 1057 54.49 -28.49 24.98
C THR A 1057 55.77 -28.71 24.18
N ARG A 1058 55.74 -28.44 22.86
CA ARG A 1058 56.89 -28.49 21.96
C ARG A 1058 57.96 -27.46 22.32
N ASN A 1059 57.58 -26.22 22.64
CA ASN A 1059 58.52 -25.20 23.06
C ASN A 1059 59.23 -25.60 24.37
N GLU A 1060 58.47 -26.05 25.37
CA GLU A 1060 59.03 -26.56 26.63
C GLU A 1060 59.95 -27.78 26.41
N TYR A 1061 59.58 -28.68 25.49
CA TYR A 1061 60.39 -29.83 25.10
C TYR A 1061 61.73 -29.41 24.47
N HIS A 1062 61.73 -28.45 23.54
CA HIS A 1062 62.95 -27.97 22.90
C HIS A 1062 63.87 -27.23 23.89
N GLU A 1063 63.32 -26.42 24.80
CA GLU A 1063 64.12 -25.78 25.86
C GLU A 1063 64.80 -26.80 26.78
N LEU A 1064 64.09 -27.87 27.15
CA LEU A 1064 64.64 -28.94 27.97
C LEU A 1064 65.70 -29.74 27.20
N GLU A 1065 65.50 -29.96 25.90
CA GLU A 1065 66.48 -30.65 25.06
C GLU A 1065 67.78 -29.87 24.94
N GLU A 1066 67.72 -28.55 24.73
CA GLU A 1066 68.91 -27.69 24.70
C GLU A 1066 69.65 -27.70 26.05
N LYS A 1067 68.91 -27.59 27.16
CA LYS A 1067 69.48 -27.68 28.53
C LYS A 1067 70.07 -29.07 28.82
N ARG A 1068 69.49 -30.13 28.26
CA ARG A 1068 70.00 -31.50 28.39
C ARG A 1068 71.28 -31.67 27.59
N GLN A 1069 71.28 -31.25 26.33
CA GLN A 1069 72.43 -31.34 25.43
C GLN A 1069 73.63 -30.57 25.98
N THR A 1070 73.42 -29.34 26.46
CA THR A 1070 74.50 -28.54 27.09
C THR A 1070 75.11 -29.23 28.32
N LEU A 1071 74.31 -29.91 29.14
CA LEU A 1071 74.82 -30.67 30.30
C LEU A 1071 75.48 -31.99 29.89
N ASP A 1072 75.01 -32.65 28.83
CA ASP A 1072 75.63 -33.84 28.26
C ASP A 1072 77.01 -33.50 27.65
N ASP A 1073 77.13 -32.35 26.96
CA ASP A 1073 78.40 -31.83 26.44
C ASP A 1073 79.38 -31.48 27.59
N GLU A 1074 78.92 -30.76 28.63
CA GLU A 1074 79.73 -30.47 29.82
C GLU A 1074 80.22 -31.75 30.52
N ARG A 1075 79.37 -32.79 30.54
CA ARG A 1075 79.73 -34.09 31.10
C ARG A 1075 80.80 -34.78 30.26
N TYR A 1076 80.65 -34.77 28.93
CA TYR A 1076 81.63 -35.33 28.01
C TYR A 1076 83.00 -34.65 28.14
N ASP A 1077 83.04 -33.32 28.23
CA ASP A 1077 84.26 -32.54 28.40
C ASP A 1077 84.96 -32.84 29.74
N ALA A 1078 84.18 -32.95 30.82
CA ALA A 1078 84.70 -33.30 32.14
C ALA A 1078 85.27 -34.72 32.17
N GLU A 1079 84.55 -35.71 31.63
CA GLU A 1079 85.00 -37.11 31.55
C GLU A 1079 86.25 -37.25 30.66
N SER A 1080 86.28 -36.56 29.52
CA SER A 1080 87.43 -36.53 28.59
C SER A 1080 88.68 -35.88 29.21
N SER A 1081 88.48 -34.90 30.10
CA SER A 1081 89.55 -34.23 30.85
C SER A 1081 89.93 -34.95 32.16
N GLY A 1082 89.30 -36.09 32.47
CA GLY A 1082 89.52 -36.85 33.71
C GLY A 1082 89.00 -36.15 34.99
N GLN A 1083 88.13 -35.16 34.86
CA GLN A 1083 87.52 -34.41 35.96
C GLN A 1083 86.14 -34.97 36.33
N PHE A 1084 85.72 -34.78 37.58
CA PHE A 1084 84.42 -35.25 38.08
C PHE A 1084 83.27 -34.29 37.71
N PHE A 1085 82.22 -34.81 37.06
CA PHE A 1085 81.02 -34.03 36.72
C PHE A 1085 80.12 -33.78 37.95
N GLY A 1086 80.11 -32.54 38.45
CA GLY A 1086 79.38 -32.16 39.66
C GLY A 1086 77.85 -31.98 39.52
N LYS A 1087 77.30 -31.97 38.30
CA LYS A 1087 75.88 -31.63 38.03
C LYS A 1087 74.97 -32.84 37.73
N GLU A 1088 75.38 -34.06 38.06
CA GLU A 1088 74.65 -35.32 37.77
C GLU A 1088 73.17 -35.31 38.24
N ARG A 1089 72.89 -34.74 39.42
CA ARG A 1089 71.52 -34.63 39.94
C ARG A 1089 70.65 -33.70 39.10
N THR A 1090 71.24 -32.64 38.55
CA THR A 1090 70.53 -31.67 37.70
C THR A 1090 70.23 -32.29 36.33
N LEU A 1091 71.20 -33.00 35.75
CA LEU A 1091 71.01 -33.74 34.50
C LEU A 1091 69.84 -34.72 34.62
N LYS A 1092 69.82 -35.59 35.65
CA LYS A 1092 68.72 -36.53 35.89
C LYS A 1092 67.34 -35.87 36.04
N LYS A 1093 67.26 -34.71 36.69
CA LYS A 1093 66.01 -33.95 36.83
C LYS A 1093 65.52 -33.44 35.47
N ILE A 1094 66.42 -32.90 34.66
CA ILE A 1094 66.10 -32.39 33.33
C ILE A 1094 65.71 -33.53 32.39
N THR A 1095 66.43 -34.66 32.41
CA THR A 1095 66.08 -35.85 31.62
C THR A 1095 64.69 -36.37 31.98
N SER A 1096 64.36 -36.47 33.28
CA SER A 1096 63.02 -36.89 33.70
C SER A 1096 61.93 -35.93 33.23
N ALA A 1097 62.15 -34.62 33.31
CA ALA A 1097 61.20 -33.62 32.84
C ALA A 1097 61.05 -33.66 31.31
N TYR A 1098 62.15 -33.86 30.59
CA TYR A 1098 62.18 -34.04 29.14
C TYR A 1098 61.36 -35.27 28.71
N GLU A 1099 61.58 -36.43 29.36
CA GLU A 1099 60.82 -37.66 29.09
C GLU A 1099 59.32 -37.50 29.38
N GLU A 1100 58.96 -36.76 30.42
CA GLU A 1100 57.57 -36.43 30.75
C GLU A 1100 56.91 -35.61 29.64
N LYS A 1101 57.58 -34.55 29.16
CA LYS A 1101 57.09 -33.72 28.05
C LYS A 1101 57.03 -34.49 26.74
N ALA A 1102 58.01 -35.35 26.46
CA ALA A 1102 58.01 -36.22 25.29
C ALA A 1102 56.79 -37.16 25.26
N LYS A 1103 56.47 -37.80 26.39
CA LYS A 1103 55.26 -38.65 26.54
C LYS A 1103 53.97 -37.86 26.35
N LYS A 1104 53.89 -36.65 26.91
CA LYS A 1104 52.73 -35.77 26.73
C LYS A 1104 52.56 -35.39 25.25
N LEU A 1105 53.65 -35.07 24.55
CA LEU A 1105 53.63 -34.70 23.14
C LEU A 1105 53.18 -35.88 22.27
N ASP A 1106 53.68 -37.09 22.52
CA ASP A 1106 53.28 -38.32 21.83
C ASP A 1106 51.77 -38.60 21.95
N MET A 1107 51.22 -38.45 23.16
CA MET A 1107 49.79 -38.55 23.43
C MET A 1107 48.96 -37.54 22.60
N LEU A 1108 49.35 -36.25 22.63
CA LEU A 1108 48.64 -35.19 21.90
C LEU A 1108 48.71 -35.36 20.38
N LEU A 1109 49.87 -35.78 19.85
CA LEU A 1109 50.05 -36.06 18.43
C LEU A 1109 49.20 -37.25 17.98
N THR A 1110 49.06 -38.27 18.83
CA THR A 1110 48.18 -39.42 18.56
C THR A 1110 46.72 -38.98 18.50
N ASP A 1111 46.26 -38.12 19.41
CA ASP A 1111 44.91 -37.56 19.36
C ASP A 1111 44.67 -36.75 18.08
N LEU A 1112 45.64 -35.89 17.72
CA LEU A 1112 45.57 -35.08 16.51
C LEU A 1112 45.47 -35.95 15.24
N GLN A 1113 46.21 -37.05 15.17
CA GLN A 1113 46.13 -37.99 14.04
C GLN A 1113 44.74 -38.63 13.90
N HIS A 1114 44.11 -39.01 15.01
CA HIS A 1114 42.76 -39.58 14.99
C HIS A 1114 41.72 -38.55 14.55
N LEU A 1115 41.81 -37.32 15.06
CA LEU A 1115 40.94 -36.22 14.63
C LEU A 1115 41.13 -35.88 13.16
N TYR A 1116 42.38 -35.78 12.70
CA TYR A 1116 42.70 -35.51 11.30
C TYR A 1116 42.08 -36.58 10.39
N ARG A 1117 42.19 -37.86 10.75
CA ARG A 1117 41.55 -38.95 10.02
C ARG A 1117 40.03 -38.78 9.93
N LEU A 1118 39.37 -38.44 11.04
CA LEU A 1118 37.91 -38.24 11.09
C LEU A 1118 37.47 -37.00 10.29
N ILE A 1119 38.25 -35.92 10.34
CA ILE A 1119 38.02 -34.69 9.57
C ILE A 1119 38.17 -34.99 8.08
N SER A 1120 39.26 -35.63 7.65
CA SER A 1120 39.47 -36.01 6.24
C SER A 1120 38.37 -36.93 5.70
N GLN A 1121 37.92 -37.91 6.49
CA GLN A 1121 36.81 -38.78 6.09
C GLN A 1121 35.49 -38.00 5.97
N SER A 1122 35.26 -37.04 6.86
CA SER A 1122 34.06 -36.19 6.85
C SER A 1122 34.05 -35.22 5.68
N THR A 1123 35.19 -34.64 5.32
CA THR A 1123 35.32 -33.76 4.15
C THR A 1123 35.20 -34.54 2.84
N GLU A 1124 35.71 -35.77 2.77
CA GLU A 1124 35.55 -36.65 1.60
C GLU A 1124 34.08 -37.04 1.36
N LEU A 1125 33.34 -37.37 2.42
CA LEU A 1125 31.89 -37.63 2.35
C LEU A 1125 31.09 -36.40 1.90
N LEU A 1126 31.52 -35.21 2.30
CA LEU A 1126 30.94 -33.93 1.84
C LEU A 1126 31.13 -33.74 0.33
N LYS A 1127 32.32 -34.02 -0.19
CA LYS A 1127 32.62 -33.92 -1.64
C LYS A 1127 31.81 -34.92 -2.47
N THR A 1128 31.51 -36.11 -1.94
CA THR A 1128 30.73 -37.13 -2.66
C THR A 1128 29.21 -36.90 -2.63
N SER A 1129 28.70 -36.14 -1.66
CA SER A 1129 27.26 -35.91 -1.46
C SER A 1129 26.65 -34.77 -2.29
N GLU A 1130 27.44 -34.08 -3.14
CA GLU A 1130 26.96 -33.02 -4.05
C GLU A 1130 25.89 -33.48 -5.08
N THR A 1131 25.60 -34.78 -5.18
CA THR A 1131 24.67 -35.37 -6.15
C THR A 1131 23.32 -35.84 -5.56
N GLY A 1132 23.09 -35.74 -4.24
CA GLY A 1132 21.92 -36.30 -3.53
C GLY A 1132 20.85 -35.29 -3.07
N GLN A 1133 19.62 -35.79 -2.84
CA GLN A 1133 18.41 -35.02 -2.51
C GLN A 1133 18.36 -34.43 -1.08
N HIS A 1134 19.34 -34.76 -0.23
CA HIS A 1134 19.45 -34.31 1.16
C HIS A 1134 20.78 -33.56 1.37
N GLN A 1135 20.85 -32.31 0.91
CA GLN A 1135 22.02 -31.46 1.16
C GLN A 1135 22.02 -30.95 2.60
N LEU A 1136 23.02 -31.33 3.38
CA LEU A 1136 23.45 -30.56 4.54
C LEU A 1136 23.98 -29.21 4.03
N ILE A 1137 23.40 -28.10 4.51
CA ILE A 1137 23.88 -26.75 4.20
C ILE A 1137 25.16 -26.54 5.02
N VAL A 1138 26.29 -26.98 4.48
CA VAL A 1138 27.61 -26.64 4.98
C VAL A 1138 28.09 -25.47 4.12
N SER A 1139 28.31 -24.30 4.74
CA SER A 1139 28.78 -23.09 4.05
C SER A 1139 30.06 -23.38 3.27
N GLY A 1140 30.23 -22.80 2.07
CA GLY A 1140 31.43 -22.97 1.23
C GLY A 1140 32.75 -22.67 1.94
N ASN A 1141 32.75 -21.84 2.99
CA ASN A 1141 33.91 -21.57 3.84
C ASN A 1141 34.46 -22.81 4.57
N TYR A 1142 33.67 -23.87 4.74
CA TYR A 1142 34.11 -25.14 5.33
C TYR A 1142 34.85 -26.04 4.35
N VAL A 1143 34.67 -25.83 3.03
CA VAL A 1143 35.41 -26.58 2.01
C VAL A 1143 36.88 -26.15 1.97
N GLU A 1144 37.19 -24.94 2.46
CA GLU A 1144 38.55 -24.44 2.69
C GLU A 1144 39.13 -24.84 4.07
N MET A 1145 38.39 -25.56 4.94
CA MET A 1145 38.96 -26.19 6.14
C MET A 1145 39.68 -27.50 5.79
N GLU A 1146 40.57 -27.46 4.81
CA GLU A 1146 41.73 -28.33 4.92
C GLU A 1146 42.45 -27.90 6.19
N MET A 1147 42.73 -28.86 7.10
CA MET A 1147 43.70 -28.65 8.16
C MET A 1147 45.06 -28.45 7.47
N HIS A 1148 45.31 -27.24 6.97
CA HIS A 1148 46.57 -26.82 6.41
C HIS A 1148 47.56 -26.79 7.57
N LEU A 1149 48.18 -27.95 7.84
CA LEU A 1149 49.37 -28.07 8.69
C LEU A 1149 50.47 -27.09 8.24
N GLU A 1150 50.44 -26.67 6.97
CA GLU A 1150 51.37 -25.71 6.37
C GLU A 1150 51.01 -24.22 6.58
N GLU A 1151 49.81 -23.86 7.06
CA GLU A 1151 49.36 -22.44 7.18
C GLU A 1151 49.07 -21.97 8.62
N GLN A 1152 49.72 -22.57 9.63
CA GLN A 1152 49.75 -22.07 11.00
C GLN A 1152 51.07 -21.37 11.33
N SER A 1153 51.56 -20.53 10.43
CA SER A 1153 52.77 -19.72 10.64
C SER A 1153 52.56 -18.59 11.66
N SER A 1154 51.30 -18.33 12.07
CA SER A 1154 50.93 -17.28 13.02
C SER A 1154 50.25 -17.84 14.27
N GLU A 1155 50.87 -17.55 15.42
CA GLU A 1155 50.30 -17.81 16.75
C GLU A 1155 48.98 -17.04 16.97
N PHE A 1156 48.86 -15.83 16.40
CA PHE A 1156 47.66 -15.00 16.53
C PHE A 1156 46.42 -15.65 15.90
N ARG A 1157 46.55 -16.17 14.67
CA ARG A 1157 45.44 -16.82 13.96
C ARG A 1157 44.90 -18.01 14.75
N LEU A 1158 45.79 -18.88 15.24
CA LEU A 1158 45.41 -20.05 16.04
C LEU A 1158 44.68 -19.64 17.33
N LEU A 1159 45.19 -18.64 18.05
CA LEU A 1159 44.56 -18.14 19.28
C LEU A 1159 43.19 -17.52 19.01
N ALA A 1160 43.06 -16.75 17.93
CA ALA A 1160 41.80 -16.15 17.49
C ALA A 1160 40.76 -17.21 17.10
N GLU A 1161 41.16 -18.23 16.35
CA GLU A 1161 40.27 -19.34 15.97
C GLU A 1161 39.79 -20.14 17.19
N VAL A 1162 40.67 -20.47 18.14
CA VAL A 1162 40.28 -21.18 19.37
C VAL A 1162 39.29 -20.35 20.20
N CYS A 1163 39.50 -19.04 20.33
CA CYS A 1163 38.58 -18.15 21.04
C CYS A 1163 37.22 -18.00 20.32
N ALA A 1164 37.23 -17.95 18.98
CA ALA A 1164 35.99 -17.92 18.20
C ALA A 1164 35.21 -19.23 18.33
N ASN A 1165 35.90 -20.37 18.29
CA ASN A 1165 35.30 -21.70 18.41
C ASN A 1165 34.65 -21.93 19.78
N ALA A 1166 35.27 -21.47 20.88
CA ALA A 1166 34.70 -21.56 22.22
C ALA A 1166 33.43 -20.72 22.42
N GLU A 1167 33.17 -19.73 21.55
CA GLU A 1167 31.92 -18.97 21.54
C GLU A 1167 30.77 -19.68 20.79
N ILE A 1168 31.08 -20.76 20.06
CA ILE A 1168 30.16 -21.50 19.17
C ILE A 1168 29.92 -22.92 19.68
N TYR A 1169 30.98 -23.63 20.09
CA TYR A 1169 30.91 -25.05 20.47
C TYR A 1169 31.08 -25.22 21.97
N GLU A 1170 30.10 -25.88 22.61
CA GLU A 1170 30.12 -26.18 24.04
C GLU A 1170 31.32 -27.06 24.44
N SER A 1171 31.77 -27.94 23.55
CA SER A 1171 32.94 -28.80 23.80
C SER A 1171 34.28 -28.07 23.72
N ALA A 1172 34.31 -26.83 23.23
CA ALA A 1172 35.55 -26.10 22.97
C ALA A 1172 35.91 -25.19 24.15
N SER A 1173 37.18 -25.15 24.54
CA SER A 1173 37.68 -24.37 25.68
C SER A 1173 38.72 -23.34 25.25
N ALA A 1174 38.41 -22.06 25.47
CA ALA A 1174 39.35 -20.96 25.28
C ALA A 1174 40.25 -20.66 26.49
N SER A 1175 40.25 -21.50 27.53
CA SER A 1175 40.94 -21.21 28.80
C SER A 1175 42.42 -20.82 28.64
N ARG A 1176 43.13 -21.49 27.74
CA ARG A 1176 44.54 -21.21 27.43
C ARG A 1176 44.73 -20.10 26.39
N ALA A 1177 43.86 -20.03 25.39
CA ALA A 1177 43.97 -19.07 24.28
C ALA A 1177 43.56 -17.64 24.69
N ARG A 1178 42.49 -17.51 25.47
CA ARG A 1178 41.90 -16.24 25.91
C ARG A 1178 42.90 -15.28 26.55
N PRO A 1179 43.71 -15.65 27.56
CA PRO A 1179 44.65 -14.73 28.17
C PRO A 1179 45.76 -14.30 27.21
N LEU A 1180 46.26 -15.21 26.37
CA LEU A 1180 47.30 -14.92 25.38
C LEU A 1180 46.79 -13.94 24.31
N LEU A 1181 45.61 -14.21 23.76
CA LEU A 1181 44.99 -13.33 22.77
C LEU A 1181 44.68 -11.95 23.35
N SER A 1182 44.13 -11.89 24.57
CA SER A 1182 43.85 -10.62 25.24
C SER A 1182 45.10 -9.77 25.42
N GLN A 1183 46.23 -10.38 25.82
CA GLN A 1183 47.51 -9.69 25.93
C GLN A 1183 48.04 -9.19 24.58
N MET A 1184 47.89 -9.97 23.51
CA MET A 1184 48.27 -9.54 22.16
C MET A 1184 47.44 -8.34 21.68
N LEU A 1185 46.13 -8.35 21.95
CA LEU A 1185 45.22 -7.26 21.57
C LEU A 1185 45.46 -5.99 22.40
N ASP A 1186 45.73 -6.12 23.70
CA ASP A 1186 46.11 -4.99 24.56
C ASP A 1186 47.46 -4.40 24.13
N LYS A 1187 48.42 -5.22 23.67
CA LYS A 1187 49.69 -4.74 23.07
C LYS A 1187 49.47 -4.00 21.76
N LEU A 1188 48.55 -4.48 20.91
CA LEU A 1188 48.14 -3.78 19.69
C LEU A 1188 47.51 -2.42 20.03
N ALA A 1189 46.66 -2.37 21.06
CA ALA A 1189 46.02 -1.13 21.51
C ALA A 1189 47.08 -0.09 21.89
N ASP A 1190 48.04 -0.47 22.73
CA ASP A 1190 49.12 0.40 23.20
C ASP A 1190 49.96 0.95 22.03
N THR A 1191 50.30 0.08 21.08
CA THR A 1191 51.09 0.45 19.87
C THR A 1191 50.37 1.46 18.98
N ASN A 1192 49.02 1.49 19.01
CA ASN A 1192 48.18 2.39 18.21
C ASN A 1192 47.58 3.55 19.04
N GLY A 1193 48.09 3.78 20.26
CA GLY A 1193 47.64 4.85 21.15
C GLY A 1193 46.21 4.68 21.69
N ILE A 1194 45.65 3.47 21.67
CA ILE A 1194 44.38 3.13 22.32
C ILE A 1194 44.72 2.63 23.73
N ALA A 1195 43.95 3.03 24.74
CA ALA A 1195 44.17 2.58 26.11
C ALA A 1195 43.88 1.08 26.25
N PRO A 1196 44.84 0.23 26.68
CA PRO A 1196 44.59 -1.18 26.93
C PRO A 1196 43.57 -1.37 28.05
N ALA A 1197 42.57 -2.23 27.82
CA ALA A 1197 41.42 -2.38 28.72
C ALA A 1197 40.91 -3.82 28.86
N ILE A 1198 41.24 -4.73 27.94
CA ILE A 1198 40.67 -6.09 27.92
C ILE A 1198 41.08 -6.85 29.19
N PHE A 1199 42.32 -6.69 29.65
CA PHE A 1199 42.81 -7.33 30.89
C PHE A 1199 42.00 -7.00 32.16
N ARG A 1200 41.20 -5.93 32.16
CA ARG A 1200 40.36 -5.52 33.31
C ARG A 1200 39.00 -6.20 33.34
N LEU A 1201 38.60 -6.82 32.23
CA LEU A 1201 37.29 -7.46 32.07
C LEU A 1201 37.25 -8.85 32.74
N THR A 1202 36.04 -9.34 33.00
CA THR A 1202 35.84 -10.74 33.44
C THR A 1202 36.18 -11.74 32.33
N GLU A 1203 36.39 -13.00 32.69
CA GLU A 1203 36.72 -14.08 31.76
C GLU A 1203 35.79 -14.18 30.54
N ASP A 1204 34.47 -14.14 30.75
CA ASP A 1204 33.49 -14.20 29.65
C ASP A 1204 33.46 -12.92 28.81
N GLN A 1205 33.65 -11.77 29.46
CA GLN A 1205 33.72 -10.48 28.77
C GLN A 1205 34.99 -10.36 27.93
N GLN A 1206 36.13 -10.89 28.42
CA GLN A 1206 37.39 -10.95 27.69
C GLN A 1206 37.23 -11.75 26.40
N LEU A 1207 36.59 -12.92 26.46
CA LEU A 1207 36.35 -13.75 25.27
C LEU A 1207 35.51 -13.00 24.22
N LYS A 1208 34.40 -12.39 24.64
CA LYS A 1208 33.51 -11.64 23.74
C LYS A 1208 34.18 -10.39 23.16
N ALA A 1209 34.88 -9.62 24.00
CA ALA A 1209 35.60 -8.42 23.58
C ALA A 1209 36.73 -8.76 22.60
N ALA A 1210 37.54 -9.80 22.90
CA ALA A 1210 38.61 -10.25 22.03
C ALA A 1210 38.10 -10.69 20.65
N ASN A 1211 37.03 -11.51 20.60
CA ASN A 1211 36.42 -11.94 19.34
C ASN A 1211 35.86 -10.75 18.53
N GLN A 1212 35.29 -9.73 19.19
CA GLN A 1212 34.83 -8.52 18.51
C GLN A 1212 35.97 -7.70 17.92
N VAL A 1213 37.05 -7.48 18.68
CA VAL A 1213 38.23 -6.75 18.21
C VAL A 1213 38.86 -7.49 17.02
N VAL A 1214 38.99 -8.81 17.07
CA VAL A 1214 39.49 -9.62 15.94
C VAL A 1214 38.62 -9.44 14.69
N ARG A 1215 37.28 -9.44 14.82
CA ARG A 1215 36.38 -9.20 13.68
C ARG A 1215 36.58 -7.81 13.06
N LEU A 1216 36.77 -6.78 13.89
CA LEU A 1216 37.06 -5.42 13.42
C LEU A 1216 38.41 -5.37 12.69
N ILE A 1217 39.46 -6.02 13.22
CA ILE A 1217 40.76 -6.12 12.57
C ILE A 1217 40.62 -6.79 11.20
N MET A 1218 39.93 -7.93 11.13
CA MET A 1218 39.73 -8.66 9.86
C MET A 1218 38.91 -7.84 8.84
N GLN A 1219 37.98 -7.02 9.29
CA GLN A 1219 37.25 -6.09 8.42
C GLN A 1219 38.17 -5.02 7.83
N VAL A 1220 39.09 -4.46 8.63
CA VAL A 1220 40.06 -3.44 8.19
C VAL A 1220 41.09 -4.04 7.23
N THR A 1221 41.55 -5.27 7.49
CA THR A 1221 42.54 -5.95 6.64
C THR A 1221 41.95 -6.67 5.44
N GLN A 1222 40.65 -6.48 5.15
CA GLN A 1222 39.95 -7.14 4.04
C GLN A 1222 40.05 -8.67 4.08
N ASN A 1223 39.92 -9.25 5.28
CA ASN A 1223 40.07 -10.68 5.57
C ASN A 1223 41.44 -11.27 5.23
N ASN A 1224 42.50 -10.46 5.18
CA ASN A 1224 43.86 -10.95 4.97
C ASN A 1224 44.59 -11.20 6.29
N TRP A 1225 44.79 -12.48 6.63
CA TRP A 1225 45.49 -12.91 7.84
C TRP A 1225 46.94 -12.45 7.91
N HIS A 1226 47.67 -12.41 6.78
CA HIS A 1226 49.07 -11.98 6.77
C HIS A 1226 49.21 -10.51 7.18
N VAL A 1227 48.30 -9.65 6.73
CA VAL A 1227 48.28 -8.23 7.10
C VAL A 1227 47.86 -8.06 8.57
N ALA A 1228 46.89 -8.86 9.04
CA ALA A 1228 46.49 -8.85 10.45
C ALA A 1228 47.64 -9.27 11.38
N ASP A 1229 48.45 -10.25 10.99
CA ASP A 1229 49.64 -10.65 11.76
C ASP A 1229 50.71 -9.56 11.81
N GLN A 1230 50.96 -8.87 10.70
CA GLN A 1230 51.89 -7.73 10.69
C GLN A 1230 51.42 -6.62 11.63
N LEU A 1231 50.10 -6.36 11.68
CA LEU A 1231 49.49 -5.38 12.56
C LEU A 1231 49.62 -5.79 14.04
N ILE A 1232 49.31 -7.04 14.37
CA ILE A 1232 49.41 -7.58 15.73
C ILE A 1232 50.85 -7.60 16.23
N ASN A 1233 51.81 -7.90 15.36
CA ASN A 1233 53.23 -7.89 15.69
C ASN A 1233 53.84 -6.48 15.73
N GLY A 1234 53.08 -5.43 15.37
CA GLY A 1234 53.53 -4.04 15.35
C GLY A 1234 54.49 -3.70 14.20
N GLN A 1235 54.46 -4.47 13.11
CA GLN A 1235 55.24 -4.19 11.89
C GLN A 1235 54.57 -3.10 11.02
N ILE A 1236 53.25 -2.99 11.13
CA ILE A 1236 52.42 -1.93 10.53
C ILE A 1236 51.47 -1.39 11.59
N THR A 1237 51.00 -0.16 11.44
CA THR A 1237 50.03 0.49 12.33
C THR A 1237 48.65 0.60 11.66
N LEU A 1238 47.61 0.89 12.45
CA LEU A 1238 46.27 1.17 11.91
C LEU A 1238 46.27 2.37 10.95
N GLU A 1239 47.17 3.33 11.17
CA GLU A 1239 47.36 4.52 10.32
C GLU A 1239 47.86 4.16 8.92
N ASP A 1240 48.58 3.06 8.78
CA ASP A 1240 49.11 2.57 7.50
C ASP A 1240 48.06 1.86 6.64
N LEU A 1241 46.90 1.51 7.22
CA LEU A 1241 45.87 0.67 6.59
C LEU A 1241 44.60 1.42 6.17
N ALA A 1242 44.26 2.55 6.80
CA ALA A 1242 42.98 3.25 6.60
C ALA A 1242 43.16 4.69 6.10
N GLU A 1243 42.24 5.16 5.24
CA GLU A 1243 42.15 6.58 4.88
C GLU A 1243 41.83 7.43 6.14
N PRO A 1244 42.33 8.68 6.26
CA PRO A 1244 42.21 9.49 7.48
C PRO A 1244 40.79 9.67 8.03
N LEU A 1245 39.78 9.64 7.16
CA LEU A 1245 38.36 9.75 7.50
C LEU A 1245 37.75 8.47 8.08
N GLN A 1246 38.29 7.29 7.73
CA GLN A 1246 37.80 5.98 8.22
C GLN A 1246 38.53 5.54 9.50
N LEU A 1247 39.75 6.04 9.73
CA LEU A 1247 40.58 5.72 10.89
C LEU A 1247 39.92 6.12 12.22
N GLY A 1248 39.25 7.28 12.27
CA GLY A 1248 38.59 7.79 13.47
C GLY A 1248 37.45 6.89 13.96
N ASP A 1249 36.64 6.39 13.03
CA ASP A 1249 35.52 5.51 13.33
C ASP A 1249 36.00 4.12 13.81
N VAL A 1250 37.00 3.55 13.14
CA VAL A 1250 37.57 2.24 13.51
C VAL A 1250 38.24 2.27 14.89
N ARG A 1251 39.01 3.32 15.20
CA ARG A 1251 39.66 3.46 16.51
C ARG A 1251 38.66 3.54 17.65
N GLN A 1252 37.56 4.29 17.46
CA GLN A 1252 36.47 4.36 18.44
C GLN A 1252 35.73 3.04 18.59
N GLU A 1253 35.52 2.29 17.51
CA GLU A 1253 34.88 0.97 17.57
C GLU A 1253 35.74 -0.05 18.32
N ILE A 1254 37.05 -0.08 18.08
CA ILE A 1254 38.01 -0.94 18.80
C ILE A 1254 38.05 -0.55 20.28
N GLU A 1255 38.17 0.74 20.60
CA GLU A 1255 38.18 1.23 21.99
C GLU A 1255 36.87 0.91 22.74
N SER A 1256 35.71 1.02 22.07
CA SER A 1256 34.41 0.62 22.63
C SER A 1256 34.35 -0.88 22.92
N ALA A 1257 34.83 -1.71 21.99
CA ALA A 1257 34.83 -3.16 22.17
C ALA A 1257 35.76 -3.59 23.32
N MET A 1258 36.95 -2.97 23.44
CA MET A 1258 37.93 -3.26 24.50
C MET A 1258 37.44 -2.91 25.92
N ASN A 1259 36.59 -1.89 26.06
CA ASN A 1259 36.01 -1.51 27.35
C ASN A 1259 34.81 -2.38 27.75
N GLY A 1260 34.50 -3.45 27.00
CA GLY A 1260 33.35 -4.30 27.27
C GLY A 1260 32.00 -3.61 27.05
N SER A 1261 32.00 -2.44 26.39
CA SER A 1261 30.77 -1.79 25.92
C SER A 1261 30.26 -2.58 24.72
N LEU A 1262 29.63 -3.71 25.01
CA LEU A 1262 28.88 -4.49 24.06
C LEU A 1262 27.81 -3.55 23.50
N LYS A 1263 27.99 -3.05 22.26
CA LYS A 1263 26.89 -2.46 21.50
C LYS A 1263 25.91 -3.60 21.15
N PHE A 1264 25.17 -4.08 22.14
CA PHE A 1264 23.88 -4.68 21.90
C PHE A 1264 22.97 -3.56 21.38
N PRO A 1265 22.24 -3.74 20.26
CA PRO A 1265 21.08 -2.91 20.01
C PRO A 1265 20.05 -3.25 21.09
N LEU A 1266 20.01 -2.41 22.13
CA LEU A 1266 18.96 -2.24 23.15
C LEU A 1266 18.37 -3.55 23.73
N GLU A 1267 18.83 -3.88 24.93
CA GLU A 1267 18.11 -4.74 25.87
C GLU A 1267 16.65 -4.28 26.02
N ILE A 1268 15.71 -5.18 25.73
CA ILE A 1268 14.39 -5.15 26.35
C ILE A 1268 14.59 -5.80 27.72
N GLU A 1269 14.32 -5.04 28.77
CA GLU A 1269 14.26 -5.53 30.15
C GLU A 1269 13.38 -6.79 30.21
N SER A 1270 13.95 -7.88 30.70
CA SER A 1270 13.19 -8.98 31.25
C SER A 1270 12.52 -8.51 32.53
N CYS A 1271 11.23 -8.17 32.47
CA CYS A 1271 10.41 -8.15 33.67
C CYS A 1271 10.06 -9.61 34.02
N ASN A 1272 10.65 -10.08 35.13
CA ASN A 1272 10.10 -11.20 35.89
C ASN A 1272 8.68 -10.83 36.35
N GLU A 1273 7.69 -11.61 35.92
CA GLU A 1273 6.83 -12.42 36.79
C GLU A 1273 6.52 -13.76 36.09
#